data_AF-A0A7C5AEZ9-F1
#
_entry.id   AF-A0A7C5AEZ9-F1
#
_cell.length_a   1.000
_cell.length_b   1.000
_cell.length_c   1.000
_cell.angle_alpha   90.00
_cell.angle_beta   90.00
_cell.angle_gamma   90.00
#
_symmetry.space_group_name_H-M   'P 1'
#
loop_
_entity.id
_entity.type
_entity.pdbx_description
1 polymer ?
#
loop_
_entity_poly.entity_id
_entity_poly.type
_entity_poly.pdbx_seq_one_letter_code
_entity_poly.pdbx_strand_id
1 'polypeptide(L)'
;MRKGPRLKIVHLVHGYFPQESGGTQRYLAGLVQAQKAAGLEPIILTGAQEASPTPDLRSRLWDEIPVWELVRSGLYLDSWYRSFDPEAESLILSLFHDEAPDLVHVHHWRRLSRNLVRLAENAGIPAVVTLHDVATTCPRIHRIREGDFCERLAGAVHCRDCVSRLPFQTDEEIGEAVDLYRDDFEAELARASLILSPSTAVSRLVGGFIPKVADAIEVLPHGRLEDPIRARRKGSPEMQPLVVASWGALHPMKGQHLVLDALASSRHASRIRVEIWGGAAKGESRYAKELEELASGLNVVLHGAYPAGGLPKRPGDVAVFPSLAFESHSFALDEALLRGMPVIVSNRGALPERAGAAGVTFEPGRPEDLARQMDALIEHPERLQAMADAVPRLPTMRQHAAALEKHYRRALKSKLRAPTMRSDSSEPDRLFLARQMRRRDEQLFELRGQVEGLNDLVEHLKGEVEEREAVIDEKDRTLQEFVENLERLSRTLEQKEQEIVEASDLLAKERRELGDRIDRRDAALAAKEETLAEFVSSTAALQEALNQAREDSELAQKRTREIQSHLEAEQKLRADEESRRGALEAALAAEREQWRARLSDLEGARDELRRRLEETEAALSASRVALESERRLLEETRAELRATASRAEDDARALKRTEVLRQGLLARAEDREATLLLREKALAEALGDLVDARKRYEELLRRVHERLGPISVEVPHPEGLTGTDALLERIVANHARLHGIVEERNELLDHLVAELGERASNGRAVSGDRVSSSLRLKIEGKMAAWRRLGRRPSTPGGRMRILLVVHDFLPKHAAGTEIYTFHLAKQLAQRHDVHLLFCEARHDQARYTVSKGVFEGLPYTEVVHNYQWESFEETYNDPRMEEIFTDVLRGFRPDLLHIQHLHYFSFGFISLAKAFGVPVVYTLHEYMLMCARGGQLRREDGEICALPEPEKCADCIRHETLANDYGCRDERMLKEAVERSLPDRLKRAFLGYSGPLKPDRLDAASRQMFARAIEARLAFVTEKIRDVDLFISPSAFLRDRFIESGMIAPERIIHSDNGFDLTPWQGFAHRPSTTLRFGFVGTIAEYKGVHVLVEAFEGVEADDVELRIWGDVETFQEYKQRLLPLARNPRTRFMGRFENGKIAEVMADLDVLVVPSLWYENSPLTIHEAWLAGIPVICSDIGGMAELVDDGVNGFHFRMGDARDLRSRMDRFIEDRELARRMGEKVGPVKDIREDAVDMEERYRRLLRGKPVT
;
A
#
# COMPACT_ATOMS: atom_id res chain seq x y z
N MET A 1 -0.90 -49.14 42.62
CA MET A 1 -2.18 -49.31 41.86
C MET A 1 -1.99 -48.72 40.48
N ARG A 2 -2.30 -49.46 39.39
CA ARG A 2 -2.31 -48.88 38.04
C ARG A 2 -3.50 -47.91 37.95
N LYS A 3 -3.25 -46.63 37.63
CA LYS A 3 -4.32 -45.68 37.30
C LYS A 3 -4.99 -46.19 36.01
N GLY A 4 -6.32 -46.26 36.00
CA GLY A 4 -7.07 -46.49 34.76
C GLY A 4 -6.92 -45.31 33.79
N PRO A 5 -7.47 -45.41 32.56
CA PRO A 5 -7.54 -44.27 31.65
C PRO A 5 -8.20 -43.07 32.35
N ARG A 6 -7.64 -41.88 32.13
CA ARG A 6 -8.19 -40.63 32.64
C ARG A 6 -9.35 -40.22 31.75
N LEU A 7 -10.39 -39.67 32.36
CA LEU A 7 -11.57 -39.24 31.63
C LEU A 7 -11.27 -37.95 30.85
N LYS A 8 -11.33 -38.01 29.52
CA LYS A 8 -11.12 -36.88 28.62
C LYS A 8 -12.46 -36.20 28.30
N ILE A 9 -12.55 -34.89 28.49
CA ILE A 9 -13.80 -34.14 28.34
C ILE A 9 -13.59 -32.92 27.45
N VAL A 10 -14.40 -32.78 26.41
CA VAL A 10 -14.44 -31.56 25.58
C VAL A 10 -15.60 -30.67 26.02
N HIS A 11 -15.28 -29.48 26.52
CA HIS A 11 -16.22 -28.46 27.01
C HIS A 11 -16.53 -27.43 25.93
N LEU A 12 -17.79 -27.32 25.49
CA LEU A 12 -18.21 -26.40 24.42
C LEU A 12 -18.79 -25.10 25.02
N VAL A 13 -18.24 -23.93 24.66
CA VAL A 13 -18.65 -22.61 25.18
C VAL A 13 -18.65 -21.54 24.08
N HIS A 14 -19.35 -20.42 24.29
CA HIS A 14 -19.51 -19.36 23.26
C HIS A 14 -18.34 -18.35 23.16
N GLY A 15 -17.47 -18.32 24.15
CA GLY A 15 -16.36 -17.36 24.26
C GLY A 15 -15.50 -17.77 25.45
N TYR A 16 -14.19 -17.49 25.43
CA TYR A 16 -13.28 -17.84 26.53
C TYR A 16 -12.11 -16.85 26.65
N PHE A 17 -11.40 -16.89 27.78
CA PHE A 17 -10.28 -15.99 28.06
C PHE A 17 -9.14 -16.14 27.02
N PRO A 18 -8.42 -15.06 26.66
CA PRO A 18 -8.54 -13.69 27.20
C PRO A 18 -9.64 -12.83 26.52
N GLN A 19 -10.24 -13.29 25.42
CA GLN A 19 -11.16 -12.51 24.59
C GLN A 19 -12.48 -12.18 25.32
N GLU A 20 -13.01 -13.13 26.10
CA GLU A 20 -14.28 -12.94 26.82
C GLU A 20 -14.19 -13.37 28.28
N SER A 21 -14.74 -12.53 29.17
CA SER A 21 -14.67 -12.67 30.62
C SER A 21 -16.05 -12.53 31.28
N GLY A 22 -16.96 -13.45 30.98
CA GLY A 22 -18.29 -13.53 31.59
C GLY A 22 -18.39 -14.51 32.77
N GLY A 23 -19.60 -14.63 33.34
CA GLY A 23 -19.89 -15.56 34.44
C GLY A 23 -19.68 -17.03 34.05
N THR A 24 -20.12 -17.42 32.85
CA THR A 24 -19.94 -18.77 32.29
C THR A 24 -18.46 -19.10 32.09
N GLN A 25 -17.65 -18.13 31.63
CA GLN A 25 -16.21 -18.27 31.45
C GLN A 25 -15.48 -18.41 32.79
N ARG A 26 -15.79 -17.55 33.78
CA ARG A 26 -15.21 -17.67 35.14
C ARG A 26 -15.55 -19.02 35.78
N TYR A 27 -16.79 -19.49 35.61
CA TYR A 27 -17.22 -20.83 36.05
C TYR A 27 -16.44 -21.94 35.36
N LEU A 28 -16.35 -21.92 34.03
CA LEU A 28 -15.66 -22.97 33.27
C LEU A 28 -14.17 -23.02 33.62
N ALA A 29 -13.51 -21.86 33.74
CA ALA A 29 -12.11 -21.78 34.16
C ALA A 29 -11.87 -22.42 35.54
N GLY A 30 -12.73 -22.11 36.53
CA GLY A 30 -12.66 -22.76 37.84
C GLY A 30 -12.93 -24.28 37.77
N LEU A 31 -13.88 -24.70 36.93
CA LEU A 31 -14.25 -26.11 36.77
C LEU A 31 -13.11 -26.93 36.15
N VAL A 32 -12.51 -26.49 35.04
CA VAL A 32 -11.45 -27.24 34.36
C VAL A 32 -10.20 -27.36 35.23
N GLN A 33 -9.86 -26.34 36.02
CA GLN A 33 -8.77 -26.46 36.99
C GLN A 33 -9.09 -27.45 38.12
N ALA A 34 -10.33 -27.48 38.62
CA ALA A 34 -10.74 -28.45 39.62
C ALA A 34 -10.76 -29.89 39.06
N GLN A 35 -11.17 -30.08 37.80
CA GLN A 35 -11.13 -31.37 37.10
C GLN A 35 -9.70 -31.85 36.85
N LYS A 36 -8.82 -30.97 36.35
CA LYS A 36 -7.39 -31.26 36.13
C LYS A 36 -6.71 -31.65 37.45
N ALA A 37 -6.98 -30.93 38.54
CA ALA A 37 -6.49 -31.27 39.88
C ALA A 37 -7.04 -32.60 40.42
N ALA A 38 -8.24 -33.02 40.00
CA ALA A 38 -8.79 -34.35 40.28
C ALA A 38 -8.24 -35.46 39.35
N GLY A 39 -7.47 -35.10 38.32
CA GLY A 39 -6.81 -36.04 37.40
C GLY A 39 -7.62 -36.40 36.14
N LEU A 40 -8.61 -35.58 35.79
CA LEU A 40 -9.31 -35.63 34.50
C LEU A 40 -8.55 -34.82 33.44
N GLU A 41 -8.91 -34.97 32.16
CA GLU A 41 -8.28 -34.29 31.03
C GLU A 41 -9.30 -33.39 30.31
N PRO A 42 -9.53 -32.16 30.80
CA PRO A 42 -10.42 -31.20 30.17
C PRO A 42 -9.76 -30.50 28.98
N ILE A 43 -10.53 -30.36 27.91
CA ILE A 43 -10.26 -29.56 26.71
C ILE A 43 -11.43 -28.61 26.53
N ILE A 44 -11.19 -27.41 25.98
CA ILE A 44 -12.24 -26.43 25.71
C ILE A 44 -12.35 -26.22 24.19
N LEU A 45 -13.57 -26.17 23.67
CA LEU A 45 -13.88 -25.54 22.38
C LEU A 45 -14.67 -24.26 22.65
N THR A 46 -14.18 -23.14 22.14
CA THR A 46 -14.84 -21.82 22.21
C THR A 46 -15.14 -21.28 20.81
N GLY A 47 -16.18 -20.47 20.67
CA GLY A 47 -16.31 -19.58 19.51
C GLY A 47 -15.35 -18.38 19.61
N ALA A 48 -14.83 -17.91 18.48
CA ALA A 48 -14.05 -16.69 18.35
C ALA A 48 -14.95 -15.43 18.42
N GLN A 49 -14.35 -14.26 18.69
CA GLN A 49 -15.05 -12.96 18.60
C GLN A 49 -14.98 -12.31 17.20
N GLU A 50 -14.07 -12.78 16.35
CA GLU A 50 -13.91 -12.34 14.97
C GLU A 50 -14.57 -13.32 13.98
N ALA A 51 -14.94 -12.81 12.82
CA ALA A 51 -15.39 -13.60 11.68
C ALA A 51 -14.32 -13.56 10.57
N SER A 52 -14.20 -14.65 9.82
CA SER A 52 -13.28 -14.83 8.70
C SER A 52 -14.07 -15.21 7.45
N PRO A 53 -13.65 -14.82 6.23
CA PRO A 53 -14.27 -15.32 4.99
C PRO A 53 -14.29 -16.86 4.90
N THR A 54 -13.32 -17.52 5.54
CA THR A 54 -13.21 -18.98 5.63
C THR A 54 -13.24 -19.41 7.10
N PRO A 55 -14.12 -20.34 7.51
CA PRO A 55 -14.12 -20.89 8.87
C PRO A 55 -12.81 -21.63 9.19
N ASP A 56 -12.37 -21.53 10.45
CA ASP A 56 -11.06 -22.00 10.92
C ASP A 56 -11.19 -22.53 12.35
N LEU A 57 -10.28 -23.42 12.76
CA LEU A 57 -10.23 -24.00 14.11
C LEU A 57 -8.81 -23.89 14.68
N ARG A 58 -8.61 -22.93 15.58
CA ARG A 58 -7.29 -22.55 16.10
C ARG A 58 -7.05 -23.15 17.48
N SER A 59 -5.90 -23.79 17.71
CA SER A 59 -5.52 -24.29 19.04
C SER A 59 -4.61 -23.33 19.80
N ARG A 60 -4.82 -23.18 21.11
CA ARG A 60 -3.90 -22.52 22.05
C ARG A 60 -3.96 -23.15 23.44
N LEU A 61 -2.95 -22.89 24.27
CA LEU A 61 -3.00 -23.21 25.69
C LEU A 61 -3.44 -21.98 26.50
N TRP A 62 -4.32 -22.17 27.47
CA TRP A 62 -4.63 -21.14 28.47
C TRP A 62 -4.64 -21.75 29.87
N ASP A 63 -3.81 -21.21 30.76
CA ASP A 63 -3.64 -21.71 32.14
C ASP A 63 -3.39 -23.24 32.18
N GLU A 64 -2.53 -23.70 31.26
CA GLU A 64 -2.22 -25.12 31.01
C GLU A 64 -3.42 -26.03 30.62
N ILE A 65 -4.50 -25.46 30.10
CA ILE A 65 -5.67 -26.16 29.52
C ILE A 65 -5.66 -25.97 27.99
N PRO A 66 -5.85 -27.04 27.18
CA PRO A 66 -6.06 -26.90 25.73
C PRO A 66 -7.37 -26.17 25.42
N VAL A 67 -7.28 -25.12 24.60
CA VAL A 67 -8.40 -24.33 24.11
C VAL A 67 -8.35 -24.31 22.59
N TRP A 68 -9.33 -24.93 21.97
CA TRP A 68 -9.65 -24.81 20.56
C TRP A 68 -10.64 -23.66 20.36
N GLU A 69 -10.48 -22.91 19.27
CA GLU A 69 -11.21 -21.69 19.00
C GLU A 69 -11.74 -21.71 17.56
N LEU A 70 -13.06 -21.81 17.44
CA LEU A 70 -13.79 -21.86 16.18
C LEU A 70 -14.06 -20.44 15.65
N VAL A 71 -13.44 -20.11 14.53
CA VAL A 71 -13.73 -18.91 13.74
C VAL A 71 -14.80 -19.26 12.71
N ARG A 72 -15.83 -18.42 12.59
CA ARG A 72 -16.97 -18.65 11.68
C ARG A 72 -17.02 -17.61 10.56
N SER A 73 -17.82 -17.90 9.54
CA SER A 73 -18.04 -17.03 8.37
C SER A 73 -19.21 -16.05 8.53
N GLY A 74 -19.05 -14.86 7.95
CA GLY A 74 -20.10 -13.84 7.80
C GLY A 74 -20.07 -12.66 8.78
N LEU A 75 -20.66 -11.54 8.35
CA LEU A 75 -20.66 -10.24 9.04
C LEU A 75 -21.46 -10.21 10.35
N TYR A 76 -22.39 -11.15 10.54
CA TYR A 76 -23.33 -11.15 11.67
C TYR A 76 -23.14 -12.34 12.61
N LEU A 77 -21.88 -12.64 12.95
CA LEU A 77 -21.40 -13.73 13.82
C LEU A 77 -22.27 -14.04 15.06
N ASP A 78 -22.82 -13.00 15.70
CA ASP A 78 -23.58 -13.09 16.95
C ASP A 78 -25.11 -13.11 16.80
N SER A 79 -25.64 -13.15 15.57
CA SER A 79 -27.08 -13.13 15.34
C SER A 79 -27.76 -14.48 15.64
N TRP A 80 -28.88 -14.44 16.36
CA TRP A 80 -29.60 -15.63 16.81
C TRP A 80 -30.09 -16.52 15.64
N TYR A 81 -30.45 -15.95 14.49
CA TYR A 81 -30.86 -16.70 13.29
C TYR A 81 -29.68 -17.31 12.52
N ARG A 82 -28.43 -16.92 12.84
CA ARG A 82 -27.17 -17.54 12.36
C ARG A 82 -26.57 -18.54 13.35
N SER A 83 -27.31 -18.91 14.40
CA SER A 83 -26.81 -19.84 15.41
C SER A 83 -26.70 -21.29 14.92
N PHE A 84 -27.29 -21.65 13.78
CA PHE A 84 -26.98 -22.88 13.04
C PHE A 84 -25.94 -22.62 11.94
N ASP A 85 -24.92 -23.46 11.84
CA ASP A 85 -23.83 -23.34 10.86
C ASP A 85 -23.33 -24.72 10.37
N PRO A 86 -23.59 -25.08 9.10
CA PRO A 86 -23.10 -26.32 8.50
C PRO A 86 -21.58 -26.42 8.38
N GLU A 87 -20.84 -25.31 8.28
CA GLU A 87 -19.38 -25.34 8.09
C GLU A 87 -18.68 -25.68 9.40
N ALA A 88 -19.17 -25.10 10.50
CA ALA A 88 -18.74 -25.42 11.85
C ALA A 88 -18.86 -26.92 12.17
N GLU A 89 -19.87 -27.63 11.62
CA GLU A 89 -20.06 -29.07 11.87
C GLU A 89 -18.81 -29.88 11.51
N SER A 90 -18.20 -29.59 10.35
CA SER A 90 -17.02 -30.31 9.86
C SER A 90 -15.80 -30.14 10.76
N LEU A 91 -15.56 -28.93 11.25
CA LEU A 91 -14.45 -28.59 12.14
C LEU A 91 -14.66 -29.20 13.54
N ILE A 92 -15.90 -29.16 14.05
CA ILE A 92 -16.27 -29.77 15.33
C ILE A 92 -16.15 -31.29 15.27
N LEU A 93 -16.52 -31.92 14.16
CA LEU A 93 -16.35 -33.37 13.96
C LEU A 93 -14.88 -33.77 13.81
N SER A 94 -14.04 -32.95 13.15
CA SER A 94 -12.58 -33.17 13.16
C SER A 94 -12.04 -33.13 14.59
N LEU A 95 -12.40 -32.12 15.38
CA LEU A 95 -12.00 -32.04 16.78
C LEU A 95 -12.41 -33.28 17.59
N PHE A 96 -13.64 -33.78 17.41
CA PHE A 96 -14.12 -34.98 18.09
C PHE A 96 -13.37 -36.25 17.65
N HIS A 97 -12.96 -36.33 16.39
CA HIS A 97 -12.12 -37.41 15.87
C HIS A 97 -10.69 -37.34 16.43
N ASP A 98 -10.07 -36.15 16.39
CA ASP A 98 -8.65 -35.96 16.68
C ASP A 98 -8.37 -35.98 18.19
N GLU A 99 -9.27 -35.42 19.01
CA GLU A 99 -9.16 -35.49 20.47
C GLU A 99 -9.73 -36.78 21.06
N ALA A 100 -10.62 -37.48 20.36
CA ALA A 100 -11.33 -38.69 20.81
C ALA A 100 -11.83 -38.63 22.27
N PRO A 101 -12.70 -37.65 22.63
CA PRO A 101 -13.12 -37.46 24.01
C PRO A 101 -14.12 -38.54 24.47
N ASP A 102 -14.02 -38.94 25.74
CA ASP A 102 -14.99 -39.87 26.35
C ASP A 102 -16.38 -39.24 26.51
N LEU A 103 -16.44 -37.89 26.63
CA LEU A 103 -17.65 -37.14 26.91
C LEU A 103 -17.56 -35.70 26.39
N VAL A 104 -18.67 -35.18 25.86
CA VAL A 104 -18.82 -33.76 25.48
C VAL A 104 -19.69 -33.06 26.52
N HIS A 105 -19.27 -31.88 26.99
CA HIS A 105 -20.05 -31.05 27.92
C HIS A 105 -20.38 -29.70 27.26
N VAL A 106 -21.65 -29.54 26.88
CA VAL A 106 -22.16 -28.30 26.27
C VAL A 106 -22.55 -27.30 27.34
N HIS A 107 -21.92 -26.13 27.31
CA HIS A 107 -22.26 -24.96 28.15
C HIS A 107 -23.05 -23.91 27.37
N HIS A 108 -22.84 -23.78 26.05
CA HIS A 108 -23.56 -22.84 25.19
C HIS A 108 -23.40 -23.15 23.69
N TRP A 109 -24.29 -22.60 22.83
CA TRP A 109 -24.31 -22.82 21.37
C TRP A 109 -23.97 -21.60 20.49
N ARG A 110 -24.17 -20.35 20.97
CA ARG A 110 -23.78 -19.11 20.26
C ARG A 110 -22.30 -19.15 19.84
N ARG A 111 -22.00 -18.65 18.62
CA ARG A 111 -20.69 -18.70 17.93
C ARG A 111 -20.12 -20.11 17.67
N LEU A 112 -20.82 -21.16 18.06
CA LEU A 112 -20.63 -22.52 17.58
C LEU A 112 -21.73 -22.80 16.53
N SER A 113 -22.37 -23.97 16.57
CA SER A 113 -23.62 -24.25 15.84
C SER A 113 -24.72 -24.68 16.82
N ARG A 114 -25.98 -24.76 16.36
CA ARG A 114 -27.18 -25.12 17.15
C ARG A 114 -27.35 -26.62 17.38
N ASN A 115 -26.50 -27.46 16.79
CA ASN A 115 -26.69 -28.92 16.74
C ASN A 115 -25.53 -29.72 17.38
N LEU A 116 -24.92 -29.19 18.44
CA LEU A 116 -23.73 -29.76 19.09
C LEU A 116 -23.99 -31.12 19.73
N VAL A 117 -25.18 -31.31 20.32
CA VAL A 117 -25.59 -32.58 20.92
C VAL A 117 -25.82 -33.63 19.84
N ARG A 118 -26.45 -33.25 18.71
CA ARG A 118 -26.58 -34.09 17.50
C ARG A 118 -25.22 -34.51 16.95
N LEU A 119 -24.23 -33.62 16.88
CA LEU A 119 -22.87 -33.96 16.41
C LEU A 119 -22.18 -34.97 17.33
N ALA A 120 -22.30 -34.79 18.66
CA ALA A 120 -21.75 -35.73 19.63
C ALA A 120 -22.46 -37.11 19.56
N GLU A 121 -23.80 -37.15 19.47
CA GLU A 121 -24.57 -38.39 19.29
C GLU A 121 -24.16 -39.12 18.00
N ASN A 122 -24.01 -38.41 16.89
CA ASN A 122 -23.56 -38.95 15.60
C ASN A 122 -22.13 -39.50 15.66
N ALA A 123 -21.23 -38.87 16.43
CA ALA A 123 -19.88 -39.34 16.68
C ALA A 123 -19.81 -40.52 17.69
N GLY A 124 -20.94 -40.90 18.29
CA GLY A 124 -21.00 -41.96 19.32
C GLY A 124 -20.47 -41.52 20.68
N ILE A 125 -20.50 -40.22 20.99
CA ILE A 125 -19.96 -39.62 22.21
C ILE A 125 -21.13 -39.12 23.09
N PRO A 126 -21.22 -39.51 24.38
CA PRO A 126 -22.28 -39.03 25.26
C PRO A 126 -22.13 -37.54 25.54
N ALA A 127 -23.25 -36.82 25.44
CA ALA A 127 -23.31 -35.37 25.62
C ALA A 127 -24.03 -35.01 26.91
N VAL A 128 -23.41 -34.15 27.72
CA VAL A 128 -24.01 -33.53 28.90
C VAL A 128 -24.24 -32.06 28.60
N VAL A 129 -25.39 -31.54 29.01
CA VAL A 129 -25.74 -30.11 28.87
C VAL A 129 -25.78 -29.45 30.24
N THR A 130 -25.28 -28.22 30.37
CA THR A 130 -25.61 -27.35 31.52
C THR A 130 -26.26 -26.07 31.05
N LEU A 131 -27.47 -25.80 31.55
CA LEU A 131 -28.30 -24.65 31.21
C LEU A 131 -27.83 -23.41 31.99
N HIS A 132 -26.77 -22.77 31.49
CA HIS A 132 -26.18 -21.57 32.10
C HIS A 132 -27.07 -20.32 32.01
N ASP A 133 -28.02 -20.32 31.08
CA ASP A 133 -29.01 -19.28 30.83
C ASP A 133 -30.24 -19.94 30.17
N VAL A 134 -31.15 -19.12 29.64
CA VAL A 134 -32.42 -19.61 29.06
C VAL A 134 -32.51 -19.37 27.55
N ALA A 135 -31.37 -19.24 26.86
CA ALA A 135 -31.26 -19.13 25.40
C ALA A 135 -32.04 -20.25 24.69
N THR A 136 -31.97 -21.48 25.18
CA THR A 136 -32.71 -22.64 24.63
C THR A 136 -34.23 -22.44 24.56
N THR A 137 -34.77 -21.43 25.26
CA THR A 137 -36.20 -21.08 25.25
C THR A 137 -36.51 -19.74 24.57
N CYS A 138 -35.49 -18.96 24.20
CA CYS A 138 -35.66 -17.59 23.71
C CYS A 138 -34.44 -17.09 22.92
N PRO A 139 -34.60 -16.70 21.64
CA PRO A 139 -33.50 -16.15 20.83
C PRO A 139 -32.83 -14.88 21.38
N ARG A 140 -33.51 -14.14 22.27
CA ARG A 140 -32.95 -12.97 22.97
C ARG A 140 -32.19 -13.30 24.26
N ILE A 141 -32.07 -14.59 24.62
CA ILE A 141 -31.39 -15.14 25.82
C ILE A 141 -32.05 -14.75 27.15
N HIS A 142 -32.41 -13.49 27.35
CA HIS A 142 -32.83 -12.92 28.63
C HIS A 142 -34.35 -12.88 28.85
N ARG A 143 -35.15 -13.22 27.83
CA ARG A 143 -36.61 -13.19 27.83
C ARG A 143 -37.25 -11.85 28.21
N ILE A 144 -36.63 -10.71 27.85
CA ILE A 144 -37.26 -9.39 28.02
C ILE A 144 -37.89 -8.93 26.71
N ARG A 145 -39.14 -8.45 26.81
CA ARG A 145 -39.92 -7.82 25.72
C ARG A 145 -40.51 -6.52 26.25
N GLU A 146 -40.27 -5.41 25.58
CA GLU A 146 -40.85 -4.09 25.93
C GLU A 146 -40.57 -3.61 27.38
N GLY A 147 -39.51 -4.16 28.01
CA GLY A 147 -39.13 -3.90 29.41
C GLY A 147 -39.54 -5.02 30.37
N ASP A 148 -40.61 -5.75 30.05
CA ASP A 148 -41.19 -6.81 30.88
C ASP A 148 -40.61 -8.20 30.59
N PHE A 149 -40.75 -9.11 31.57
CA PHE A 149 -40.40 -10.51 31.43
C PHE A 149 -41.44 -11.26 30.60
N CYS A 150 -40.97 -11.99 29.58
CA CYS A 150 -41.80 -12.69 28.62
C CYS A 150 -42.06 -14.15 29.05
N GLU A 151 -43.29 -14.42 29.46
CA GLU A 151 -43.77 -15.78 29.81
C GLU A 151 -44.33 -16.55 28.60
N ARG A 152 -44.39 -15.93 27.40
CA ARG A 152 -44.97 -16.54 26.20
C ARG A 152 -44.07 -17.62 25.61
N LEU A 153 -44.66 -18.71 25.09
CA LEU A 153 -43.94 -19.74 24.33
C LEU A 153 -43.22 -19.11 23.13
N ALA A 154 -42.00 -19.57 22.84
CA ALA A 154 -41.28 -19.14 21.65
C ALA A 154 -41.89 -19.76 20.39
N GLY A 155 -42.14 -18.92 19.39
CA GLY A 155 -42.73 -19.33 18.13
C GLY A 155 -43.05 -18.13 17.25
N ALA A 156 -43.28 -18.37 15.96
CA ALA A 156 -43.47 -17.34 14.95
C ALA A 156 -44.39 -16.19 15.41
N VAL A 157 -45.62 -16.51 15.83
CA VAL A 157 -46.67 -15.54 16.18
C VAL A 157 -46.28 -14.56 17.31
N HIS A 158 -45.44 -14.98 18.26
CA HIS A 158 -45.13 -14.19 19.45
C HIS A 158 -43.75 -13.55 19.45
N CYS A 159 -42.78 -14.19 18.79
CA CYS A 159 -41.39 -13.74 18.79
C CYS A 159 -41.06 -12.81 17.64
N ARG A 160 -41.74 -12.93 16.49
CA ARG A 160 -41.43 -12.22 15.24
C ARG A 160 -41.19 -10.71 15.39
N ASP A 161 -42.00 -10.06 16.23
CA ASP A 161 -41.94 -8.60 16.43
C ASP A 161 -41.08 -8.20 17.64
N CYS A 162 -40.49 -9.18 18.33
CA CYS A 162 -39.65 -9.01 19.52
C CYS A 162 -38.17 -9.32 19.26
N VAL A 163 -37.87 -10.31 18.41
CA VAL A 163 -36.51 -10.73 18.05
C VAL A 163 -35.86 -9.75 17.06
N SER A 164 -34.55 -9.59 17.13
CA SER A 164 -33.82 -8.77 16.16
C SER A 164 -33.89 -9.41 14.76
N ARG A 165 -34.13 -8.60 13.73
CA ARG A 165 -34.16 -9.03 12.33
C ARG A 165 -33.31 -8.10 11.48
N LEU A 166 -32.81 -8.62 10.36
CA LEU A 166 -32.25 -7.78 9.31
C LEU A 166 -33.39 -7.07 8.54
N PRO A 167 -33.14 -5.88 7.95
CA PRO A 167 -34.23 -5.02 7.46
C PRO A 167 -35.05 -5.59 6.30
N PHE A 168 -34.47 -6.54 5.57
CA PHE A 168 -35.09 -7.26 4.45
C PHE A 168 -35.79 -8.57 4.85
N GLN A 169 -35.67 -9.02 6.10
CA GLN A 169 -36.27 -10.30 6.50
C GLN A 169 -37.78 -10.18 6.65
N THR A 170 -38.50 -11.05 5.94
CA THR A 170 -39.97 -11.04 5.96
C THR A 170 -40.51 -11.54 7.30
N ASP A 171 -41.79 -11.28 7.52
CA ASP A 171 -42.50 -11.77 8.71
C ASP A 171 -42.59 -13.30 8.75
N GLU A 172 -42.58 -13.93 7.59
CA GLU A 172 -42.59 -15.38 7.36
C GLU A 172 -41.20 -15.97 7.59
N GLU A 173 -40.14 -15.41 6.97
CA GLU A 173 -38.74 -15.83 7.18
C GLU A 173 -38.33 -15.79 8.66
N ILE A 174 -38.76 -14.75 9.39
CA ILE A 174 -38.52 -14.65 10.84
C ILE A 174 -39.39 -15.66 11.62
N GLY A 175 -40.61 -15.92 11.17
CA GLY A 175 -41.48 -16.93 11.77
C GLY A 175 -40.86 -18.32 11.72
N GLU A 176 -40.50 -18.76 10.51
CA GLU A 176 -39.80 -20.03 10.24
C GLU A 176 -38.49 -20.12 11.03
N ALA A 177 -37.66 -19.07 11.02
CA ALA A 177 -36.39 -19.07 11.74
C ALA A 177 -36.55 -19.22 13.27
N VAL A 178 -37.63 -18.67 13.87
CA VAL A 178 -37.96 -18.87 15.29
C VAL A 178 -38.50 -20.28 15.54
N ASP A 179 -39.35 -20.80 14.67
CA ASP A 179 -39.91 -22.14 14.85
C ASP A 179 -38.81 -23.21 14.72
N LEU A 180 -37.92 -23.10 13.73
CA LEU A 180 -36.68 -23.89 13.64
C LEU A 180 -35.78 -23.71 14.87
N TYR A 181 -35.67 -22.50 15.43
CA TYR A 181 -34.90 -22.27 16.67
C TYR A 181 -35.47 -23.05 17.85
N ARG A 182 -36.79 -23.03 18.05
CA ARG A 182 -37.45 -23.83 19.11
C ARG A 182 -37.23 -25.32 18.88
N ASP A 183 -37.49 -25.78 17.66
CA ASP A 183 -37.47 -27.19 17.33
C ASP A 183 -36.04 -27.77 17.41
N ASP A 184 -35.02 -26.98 17.05
CA ASP A 184 -33.60 -27.29 17.27
C ASP A 184 -33.28 -27.55 18.74
N PHE A 185 -33.64 -26.62 19.63
CA PHE A 185 -33.30 -26.75 21.06
C PHE A 185 -34.12 -27.81 21.78
N GLU A 186 -35.38 -28.03 21.40
CA GLU A 186 -36.15 -29.17 21.87
C GLU A 186 -35.46 -30.49 21.46
N ALA A 187 -35.02 -30.60 20.21
CA ALA A 187 -34.43 -31.81 19.68
C ALA A 187 -32.97 -32.04 20.16
N GLU A 188 -32.20 -31.00 20.45
CA GLU A 188 -30.88 -31.09 21.11
C GLU A 188 -31.02 -31.59 22.54
N LEU A 189 -31.90 -30.98 23.34
CA LEU A 189 -32.07 -31.36 24.74
C LEU A 189 -32.65 -32.79 24.85
N ALA A 190 -33.56 -33.20 23.96
CA ALA A 190 -34.10 -34.56 23.93
C ALA A 190 -33.09 -35.66 23.48
N ARG A 191 -31.92 -35.27 22.96
CA ARG A 191 -30.79 -36.17 22.64
C ARG A 191 -29.72 -36.23 23.74
N ALA A 192 -29.66 -35.23 24.61
CA ALA A 192 -28.63 -35.16 25.65
C ALA A 192 -28.67 -36.39 26.58
N SER A 193 -27.51 -36.96 26.88
CA SER A 193 -27.37 -38.07 27.83
C SER A 193 -27.67 -37.64 29.28
N LEU A 194 -27.54 -36.34 29.57
CA LEU A 194 -27.95 -35.70 30.81
C LEU A 194 -28.11 -34.19 30.62
N ILE A 195 -29.15 -33.60 31.23
CA ILE A 195 -29.35 -32.14 31.30
C ILE A 195 -29.20 -31.69 32.75
N LEU A 196 -28.39 -30.66 32.97
CA LEU A 196 -28.14 -30.05 34.27
C LEU A 196 -28.62 -28.59 34.29
N SER A 197 -29.13 -28.15 35.43
CA SER A 197 -29.55 -26.78 35.70
C SER A 197 -28.88 -26.25 36.98
N PRO A 198 -28.39 -25.00 37.02
CA PRO A 198 -27.83 -24.42 38.25
C PRO A 198 -28.89 -24.12 39.33
N SER A 199 -30.16 -24.04 38.96
CA SER A 199 -31.27 -23.64 39.84
C SER A 199 -32.56 -24.38 39.53
N THR A 200 -33.48 -24.39 40.50
CA THR A 200 -34.83 -24.93 40.30
C THR A 200 -35.65 -23.99 39.41
N ALA A 201 -35.43 -22.68 39.51
CA ALA A 201 -36.01 -21.67 38.63
C ALA A 201 -35.74 -21.95 37.13
N VAL A 202 -34.48 -22.16 36.73
CA VAL A 202 -34.15 -22.50 35.32
C VAL A 202 -34.77 -23.83 34.90
N SER A 203 -34.73 -24.86 35.76
CA SER A 203 -35.35 -26.16 35.49
C SER A 203 -36.86 -26.05 35.23
N ARG A 204 -37.60 -25.35 36.10
CA ARG A 204 -39.04 -25.10 35.94
C ARG A 204 -39.36 -24.31 34.68
N LEU A 205 -38.56 -23.28 34.39
CA LEU A 205 -38.76 -22.45 33.20
C LEU A 205 -38.59 -23.30 31.93
N VAL A 206 -37.43 -23.95 31.77
CA VAL A 206 -37.10 -24.74 30.57
C VAL A 206 -38.05 -25.94 30.43
N GLY A 207 -38.42 -26.62 31.52
CA GLY A 207 -39.43 -27.68 31.50
C GLY A 207 -40.83 -27.19 31.11
N GLY A 208 -41.20 -25.96 31.44
CA GLY A 208 -42.45 -25.33 31.00
C GLY A 208 -42.47 -24.98 29.51
N PHE A 209 -41.32 -24.59 28.94
CA PHE A 209 -41.20 -24.30 27.50
C PHE A 209 -40.96 -25.54 26.64
N ILE A 210 -40.34 -26.59 27.20
CA ILE A 210 -39.98 -27.82 26.50
C ILE A 210 -40.44 -29.02 27.35
N PRO A 211 -41.75 -29.35 27.38
CA PRO A 211 -42.30 -30.36 28.29
C PRO A 211 -41.67 -31.75 28.15
N LYS A 212 -41.20 -32.11 26.96
CA LYS A 212 -40.56 -33.40 26.67
C LYS A 212 -39.26 -33.66 27.46
N VAL A 213 -38.63 -32.62 28.02
CA VAL A 213 -37.40 -32.74 28.82
C VAL A 213 -37.56 -32.31 30.28
N ALA A 214 -38.77 -31.93 30.71
CA ALA A 214 -39.01 -31.40 32.05
C ALA A 214 -38.52 -32.34 33.17
N ASP A 215 -38.83 -33.63 33.08
CA ASP A 215 -38.42 -34.66 34.05
C ASP A 215 -36.95 -35.11 33.89
N ALA A 216 -36.25 -34.63 32.86
CA ALA A 216 -34.86 -34.99 32.55
C ALA A 216 -33.82 -33.96 33.02
N ILE A 217 -34.26 -32.81 33.55
CA ILE A 217 -33.38 -31.75 34.04
C ILE A 217 -33.07 -31.96 35.52
N GLU A 218 -31.80 -32.19 35.86
CA GLU A 218 -31.34 -32.28 37.25
C GLU A 218 -30.75 -30.96 37.75
N VAL A 219 -31.07 -30.56 38.98
CA VAL A 219 -30.53 -29.34 39.59
C VAL A 219 -29.18 -29.62 40.27
N LEU A 220 -28.11 -28.99 39.78
CA LEU A 220 -26.77 -29.01 40.34
C LEU A 220 -26.21 -27.57 40.44
N PRO A 221 -26.35 -26.90 41.60
CA PRO A 221 -25.89 -25.52 41.78
C PRO A 221 -24.38 -25.38 41.60
N HIS A 222 -23.94 -24.29 40.96
CA HIS A 222 -22.52 -24.08 40.68
C HIS A 222 -21.67 -23.93 41.96
N GLY A 223 -20.42 -24.40 41.87
CA GLY A 223 -19.37 -24.13 42.85
C GLY A 223 -18.97 -22.66 42.87
N ARG A 224 -18.64 -22.15 44.06
CA ARG A 224 -18.16 -20.78 44.27
C ARG A 224 -16.84 -20.52 43.55
N LEU A 225 -16.68 -19.29 43.08
CA LEU A 225 -15.47 -18.80 42.39
C LEU A 225 -14.40 -18.27 43.35
N GLU A 226 -14.82 -17.72 44.51
CA GLU A 226 -13.93 -17.14 45.53
C GLU A 226 -14.03 -17.93 46.86
N ASP A 227 -13.01 -17.84 47.71
CA ASP A 227 -13.08 -18.38 49.08
C ASP A 227 -13.75 -17.39 50.05
N PRO A 228 -14.36 -17.85 51.17
CA PRO A 228 -15.18 -17.01 52.03
C PRO A 228 -14.36 -15.93 52.75
N ILE A 229 -14.72 -14.68 52.53
CA ILE A 229 -14.07 -13.51 53.11
C ILE A 229 -14.74 -13.22 54.45
N ARG A 230 -14.15 -13.72 55.54
CA ARG A 230 -14.65 -13.51 56.90
C ARG A 230 -14.56 -12.04 57.33
N ALA A 231 -15.63 -11.28 57.13
CA ALA A 231 -15.83 -9.94 57.68
C ALA A 231 -16.89 -9.98 58.78
N ARG A 232 -16.52 -9.63 60.03
CA ARG A 232 -17.50 -9.36 61.09
C ARG A 232 -17.96 -7.91 61.01
N ARG A 233 -19.25 -7.66 61.20
CA ARG A 233 -19.79 -6.31 61.48
C ARG A 233 -19.09 -5.75 62.73
N LYS A 234 -18.55 -4.53 62.63
CA LYS A 234 -18.08 -3.74 63.78
C LYS A 234 -19.05 -2.58 63.98
N GLY A 235 -19.58 -2.43 65.20
CA GLY A 235 -20.45 -1.31 65.58
C GLY A 235 -21.94 -1.66 65.66
N SER A 236 -22.67 -0.92 66.49
CA SER A 236 -24.13 -1.02 66.66
C SER A 236 -24.86 -0.25 65.54
N PRO A 237 -26.06 -0.67 65.10
CA PRO A 237 -26.74 -0.09 63.93
C PRO A 237 -27.19 1.38 64.07
N GLU A 238 -27.29 1.89 65.30
CA GLU A 238 -28.16 3.04 65.62
C GLU A 238 -27.61 4.43 65.21
N MET A 239 -26.33 4.53 64.80
CA MET A 239 -25.62 5.81 64.66
C MET A 239 -24.93 6.04 63.30
N GLN A 240 -25.20 5.21 62.28
CA GLN A 240 -24.61 5.37 60.94
C GLN A 240 -25.66 5.19 59.83
N PRO A 241 -25.49 5.83 58.65
CA PRO A 241 -26.38 5.59 57.51
C PRO A 241 -26.24 4.14 57.02
N LEU A 242 -27.36 3.55 56.58
CA LEU A 242 -27.38 2.22 55.99
C LEU A 242 -26.62 2.24 54.66
N VAL A 243 -25.53 1.47 54.56
CA VAL A 243 -24.77 1.35 53.31
C VAL A 243 -25.37 0.24 52.44
N VAL A 244 -25.99 0.63 51.34
CA VAL A 244 -26.61 -0.24 50.34
C VAL A 244 -25.63 -0.40 49.18
N ALA A 245 -25.13 -1.61 48.99
CA ALA A 245 -24.14 -1.92 47.96
C ALA A 245 -24.79 -2.62 46.76
N SER A 246 -24.44 -2.27 45.51
CA SER A 246 -24.84 -3.03 44.31
C SER A 246 -23.67 -3.19 43.36
N TRP A 247 -23.49 -4.36 42.76
CA TRP A 247 -22.36 -4.58 41.86
C TRP A 247 -22.58 -5.62 40.78
N GLY A 248 -21.79 -5.51 39.72
CA GLY A 248 -21.77 -6.42 38.57
C GLY A 248 -21.56 -5.66 37.25
N ALA A 249 -22.01 -6.23 36.14
CA ALA A 249 -22.07 -5.51 34.88
C ALA A 249 -23.13 -4.39 34.94
N LEU A 250 -22.78 -3.17 34.54
CA LEU A 250 -23.71 -2.05 34.46
C LEU A 250 -24.47 -2.14 33.14
N HIS A 251 -25.71 -2.61 33.20
CA HIS A 251 -26.59 -2.77 32.05
C HIS A 251 -28.05 -2.52 32.50
N PRO A 252 -28.94 -1.91 31.70
CA PRO A 252 -30.32 -1.61 32.11
C PRO A 252 -31.05 -2.82 32.72
N MET A 253 -30.89 -3.99 32.10
CA MET A 253 -31.53 -5.24 32.56
C MET A 253 -30.97 -5.82 33.87
N LYS A 254 -29.81 -5.34 34.35
CA LYS A 254 -29.29 -5.64 35.70
C LYS A 254 -29.85 -4.68 36.76
N GLY A 255 -30.51 -3.60 36.34
CA GLY A 255 -31.44 -2.82 37.16
C GLY A 255 -30.83 -1.80 38.13
N GLN A 256 -29.54 -1.45 38.02
CA GLN A 256 -28.89 -0.54 38.98
C GLN A 256 -29.58 0.83 39.08
N HIS A 257 -30.23 1.32 38.01
CA HIS A 257 -31.07 2.53 38.03
C HIS A 257 -32.20 2.42 39.06
N LEU A 258 -32.83 1.25 39.19
CA LEU A 258 -33.90 0.99 40.17
C LEU A 258 -33.43 1.19 41.63
N VAL A 259 -32.12 1.04 41.92
CA VAL A 259 -31.56 1.33 43.26
C VAL A 259 -31.53 2.83 43.51
N LEU A 260 -31.27 3.63 42.47
CA LEU A 260 -31.27 5.09 42.53
C LEU A 260 -32.72 5.61 42.61
N ASP A 261 -33.63 5.08 41.81
CA ASP A 261 -35.06 5.38 41.87
C ASP A 261 -35.67 5.02 43.24
N ALA A 262 -35.26 3.88 43.81
CA ALA A 262 -35.65 3.45 45.15
C ALA A 262 -35.08 4.34 46.25
N LEU A 263 -33.84 4.83 46.10
CA LEU A 263 -33.25 5.80 47.00
C LEU A 263 -33.99 7.15 46.94
N ALA A 264 -34.31 7.65 45.74
CA ALA A 264 -35.10 8.86 45.55
C ALA A 264 -36.53 8.75 46.11
N SER A 265 -37.09 7.53 46.11
CA SER A 265 -38.44 7.23 46.62
C SER A 265 -38.48 6.81 48.10
N SER A 266 -37.33 6.64 48.76
CA SER A 266 -37.23 6.18 50.16
C SER A 266 -37.63 7.28 51.15
N ARG A 267 -38.39 6.91 52.19
CA ARG A 267 -38.75 7.84 53.28
C ARG A 267 -37.54 8.18 54.17
N HIS A 268 -36.49 7.36 54.10
CA HIS A 268 -35.25 7.50 54.87
C HIS A 268 -34.04 7.80 53.98
N ALA A 269 -34.22 8.39 52.78
CA ALA A 269 -33.15 8.63 51.82
C ALA A 269 -31.89 9.31 52.41
N SER A 270 -32.06 10.27 53.32
CA SER A 270 -30.95 10.95 54.02
C SER A 270 -30.17 10.06 55.00
N ARG A 271 -30.69 8.88 55.33
CA ARG A 271 -30.08 7.86 56.20
C ARG A 271 -29.56 6.66 55.41
N ILE A 272 -29.59 6.70 54.08
CA ILE A 272 -29.08 5.66 53.19
C ILE A 272 -27.88 6.22 52.43
N ARG A 273 -26.82 5.43 52.26
CA ARG A 273 -25.79 5.65 51.23
C ARG A 273 -25.82 4.50 50.26
N VAL A 274 -25.88 4.78 48.96
CA VAL A 274 -25.76 3.77 47.91
C VAL A 274 -24.33 3.76 47.37
N GLU A 275 -23.74 2.58 47.21
CA GLU A 275 -22.44 2.39 46.57
C GLU A 275 -22.59 1.40 45.41
N ILE A 276 -22.10 1.77 44.22
CA ILE A 276 -22.23 0.98 42.99
C ILE A 276 -20.86 0.68 42.39
N TRP A 277 -20.57 -0.60 42.17
CA TRP A 277 -19.34 -1.07 41.50
C TRP A 277 -19.66 -1.82 40.21
N GLY A 278 -19.03 -1.42 39.11
CA GLY A 278 -19.22 -2.06 37.82
C GLY A 278 -18.65 -1.26 36.66
N GLY A 279 -18.33 -1.97 35.58
CA GLY A 279 -18.09 -1.36 34.27
C GLY A 279 -19.31 -1.50 33.37
N ALA A 280 -19.54 -0.51 32.51
CA ALA A 280 -20.41 -0.65 31.34
C ALA A 280 -19.64 -1.38 30.21
N ALA A 281 -20.35 -2.10 29.34
CA ALA A 281 -19.71 -2.75 28.19
C ALA A 281 -19.23 -1.72 27.14
N LYS A 282 -18.32 -2.13 26.25
CA LYS A 282 -17.92 -1.30 25.10
C LYS A 282 -19.15 -0.96 24.26
N GLY A 283 -19.48 0.33 24.17
CA GLY A 283 -20.68 0.85 23.48
C GLY A 283 -21.82 1.32 24.40
N GLU A 284 -21.81 0.97 25.68
CA GLU A 284 -22.91 1.27 26.61
C GLU A 284 -22.71 2.55 27.45
N SER A 285 -21.97 3.53 26.90
CA SER A 285 -21.67 4.81 27.57
C SER A 285 -22.93 5.62 27.94
N ARG A 286 -24.08 5.34 27.31
CA ARG A 286 -25.36 5.98 27.63
C ARG A 286 -25.92 5.56 28.99
N TYR A 287 -25.89 4.28 29.34
CA TYR A 287 -26.46 3.82 30.63
C TYR A 287 -25.57 4.21 31.81
N ALA A 288 -24.25 4.26 31.62
CA ALA A 288 -23.35 4.82 32.63
C ALA A 288 -23.68 6.29 32.94
N LYS A 289 -23.91 7.11 31.91
CA LYS A 289 -24.35 8.51 32.07
C LYS A 289 -25.73 8.64 32.70
N GLU A 290 -26.68 7.78 32.33
CA GLU A 290 -28.00 7.72 32.95
C GLU A 290 -27.91 7.44 34.47
N LEU A 291 -27.00 6.55 34.89
CA LEU A 291 -26.72 6.32 36.32
C LEU A 291 -26.04 7.52 37.00
N GLU A 292 -25.16 8.26 36.31
CA GLU A 292 -24.54 9.49 36.81
C GLU A 292 -25.59 10.62 36.97
N GLU A 293 -26.51 10.76 36.01
CA GLU A 293 -27.62 11.71 36.02
C GLU A 293 -28.61 11.38 37.15
N LEU A 294 -29.03 10.12 37.29
CA LEU A 294 -29.91 9.65 38.37
C LEU A 294 -29.25 9.73 39.76
N ALA A 295 -27.93 9.58 39.84
CA ALA A 295 -27.18 9.74 41.09
C ALA A 295 -27.05 11.22 41.53
N SER A 296 -27.28 12.17 40.62
CA SER A 296 -27.11 13.60 40.90
C SER A 296 -28.07 14.09 42.00
N GLY A 297 -27.52 14.65 43.07
CA GLY A 297 -28.28 15.10 44.24
C GLY A 297 -28.68 13.99 45.22
N LEU A 298 -28.32 12.73 44.96
CA LEU A 298 -28.53 11.60 45.87
C LEU A 298 -27.22 11.23 46.60
N ASN A 299 -27.33 10.52 47.73
CA ASN A 299 -26.18 10.04 48.52
C ASN A 299 -25.61 8.75 47.90
N VAL A 300 -24.95 8.89 46.75
CA VAL A 300 -24.51 7.78 45.88
C VAL A 300 -23.00 7.89 45.62
N VAL A 301 -22.29 6.75 45.63
CA VAL A 301 -20.89 6.67 45.18
C VAL A 301 -20.78 5.65 44.04
N LEU A 302 -20.27 6.10 42.89
CA LEU A 302 -20.00 5.26 41.73
C LEU A 302 -18.50 4.94 41.68
N HIS A 303 -18.14 3.66 41.75
CA HIS A 303 -16.74 3.22 41.90
C HIS A 303 -16.08 2.70 40.61
N GLY A 304 -16.85 2.55 39.52
CA GLY A 304 -16.36 1.99 38.26
C GLY A 304 -16.03 0.49 38.32
N ALA A 305 -15.32 0.01 37.30
CA ALA A 305 -14.99 -1.41 37.14
C ALA A 305 -13.97 -1.89 38.20
N TYR A 306 -14.12 -3.14 38.65
CA TYR A 306 -13.26 -3.75 39.67
C TYR A 306 -12.67 -5.09 39.19
N PRO A 307 -11.40 -5.41 39.53
CA PRO A 307 -10.82 -6.72 39.25
C PRO A 307 -11.38 -7.80 40.18
N ALA A 308 -11.15 -9.08 39.86
CA ALA A 308 -11.50 -10.20 40.75
C ALA A 308 -10.82 -10.03 42.13
N GLY A 309 -11.56 -10.25 43.23
CA GLY A 309 -11.10 -9.93 44.58
C GLY A 309 -10.94 -8.42 44.90
N GLY A 310 -11.21 -7.52 43.95
CA GLY A 310 -11.08 -6.06 44.11
C GLY A 310 -12.23 -5.37 44.85
N LEU A 311 -13.37 -6.05 45.06
CA LEU A 311 -14.42 -5.57 45.95
C LEU A 311 -13.92 -5.52 47.40
N PRO A 312 -14.25 -4.47 48.18
CA PRO A 312 -13.96 -4.42 49.60
C PRO A 312 -14.37 -5.70 50.35
N LYS A 313 -13.71 -5.97 51.49
CA LYS A 313 -14.10 -7.10 52.37
C LYS A 313 -15.54 -6.99 52.88
N ARG A 314 -16.08 -5.76 52.92
CA ARG A 314 -17.46 -5.44 53.25
C ARG A 314 -17.86 -4.17 52.47
N PRO A 315 -18.39 -4.29 51.23
CA PRO A 315 -18.80 -3.15 50.41
C PRO A 315 -19.98 -2.38 51.01
N GLY A 316 -20.86 -3.05 51.76
CA GLY A 316 -21.96 -2.38 52.46
C GLY A 316 -22.48 -3.17 53.65
N ASP A 317 -23.61 -2.73 54.21
CA ASP A 317 -24.37 -3.47 55.21
C ASP A 317 -25.37 -4.46 54.59
N VAL A 318 -25.87 -4.16 53.39
CA VAL A 318 -26.76 -5.01 52.59
C VAL A 318 -26.40 -4.89 51.10
N ALA A 319 -26.47 -6.00 50.35
CA ALA A 319 -26.25 -5.99 48.89
C ALA A 319 -27.58 -6.04 48.12
N VAL A 320 -27.72 -5.28 47.04
CA VAL A 320 -28.93 -5.20 46.21
C VAL A 320 -28.67 -5.70 44.80
N PHE A 321 -29.44 -6.70 44.36
CA PHE A 321 -29.38 -7.27 43.01
C PHE A 321 -30.75 -7.11 42.32
N PRO A 322 -31.01 -5.97 41.66
CA PRO A 322 -32.33 -5.55 41.20
C PRO A 322 -32.66 -6.03 39.78
N SER A 323 -32.16 -7.20 39.38
CA SER A 323 -32.17 -7.63 37.97
C SER A 323 -33.58 -7.77 37.40
N LEU A 324 -33.82 -7.18 36.23
CA LEU A 324 -35.04 -7.37 35.45
C LEU A 324 -35.00 -8.69 34.68
N ALA A 325 -33.80 -9.09 34.24
CA ALA A 325 -33.55 -10.32 33.50
C ALA A 325 -33.70 -11.58 34.37
N PHE A 326 -33.96 -12.71 33.71
CA PHE A 326 -33.97 -14.01 34.37
C PHE A 326 -32.55 -14.47 34.72
N GLU A 327 -32.15 -14.29 35.98
CA GLU A 327 -30.87 -14.81 36.48
C GLU A 327 -30.92 -16.33 36.66
N SER A 328 -29.91 -17.03 36.16
CA SER A 328 -29.78 -18.49 36.28
C SER A 328 -29.12 -18.96 37.57
N HIS A 329 -28.19 -18.16 38.11
CA HIS A 329 -27.43 -18.43 39.34
C HIS A 329 -26.97 -17.14 40.06
N SER A 330 -26.41 -16.17 39.32
CA SER A 330 -25.77 -14.93 39.79
C SER A 330 -24.53 -15.13 40.68
N PHE A 331 -23.34 -14.96 40.10
CA PHE A 331 -22.08 -14.96 40.87
C PHE A 331 -21.86 -13.67 41.67
N ALA A 332 -22.50 -12.56 41.32
CA ALA A 332 -22.45 -11.34 42.14
C ALA A 332 -23.18 -11.54 43.49
N LEU A 333 -24.28 -12.31 43.47
CA LEU A 333 -24.95 -12.78 44.69
C LEU A 333 -24.03 -13.70 45.51
N ASP A 334 -23.32 -14.64 44.87
CA ASP A 334 -22.32 -15.47 45.56
C ASP A 334 -21.22 -14.62 46.22
N GLU A 335 -20.70 -13.60 45.54
CA GLU A 335 -19.70 -12.67 46.08
C GLU A 335 -20.22 -11.94 47.35
N ALA A 336 -21.53 -11.68 47.48
CA ALA A 336 -22.16 -11.09 48.67
C ALA A 336 -22.28 -12.11 49.82
N LEU A 337 -22.79 -13.30 49.52
CA LEU A 337 -22.98 -14.38 50.51
C LEU A 337 -21.62 -14.86 51.06
N LEU A 338 -20.57 -14.89 50.24
CA LEU A 338 -19.20 -15.23 50.68
C LEU A 338 -18.58 -14.18 51.62
N ARG A 339 -19.09 -12.96 51.62
CA ARG A 339 -18.72 -11.87 52.55
C ARG A 339 -19.63 -11.82 53.78
N GLY A 340 -20.61 -12.72 53.88
CA GLY A 340 -21.58 -12.77 55.00
C GLY A 340 -22.61 -11.64 54.98
N MET A 341 -22.92 -11.09 53.79
CA MET A 341 -23.83 -9.96 53.66
C MET A 341 -25.30 -10.42 53.51
N PRO A 342 -26.25 -9.77 54.21
CA PRO A 342 -27.66 -9.74 53.85
C PRO A 342 -27.86 -9.24 52.41
N VAL A 343 -28.93 -9.69 51.75
CA VAL A 343 -29.24 -9.27 50.38
C VAL A 343 -30.69 -8.82 50.19
N ILE A 344 -30.92 -7.90 49.26
CA ILE A 344 -32.23 -7.61 48.67
C ILE A 344 -32.13 -8.02 47.20
N VAL A 345 -33.08 -8.82 46.72
CA VAL A 345 -33.06 -9.31 45.34
C VAL A 345 -34.41 -9.10 44.66
N SER A 346 -34.41 -8.93 43.35
CA SER A 346 -35.67 -8.96 42.60
C SER A 346 -36.29 -10.36 42.62
N ASN A 347 -37.62 -10.46 42.59
CA ASN A 347 -38.35 -11.72 42.51
C ASN A 347 -38.27 -12.35 41.10
N ARG A 348 -37.05 -12.61 40.61
CA ARG A 348 -36.79 -13.06 39.24
C ARG A 348 -35.73 -14.15 39.18
N GLY A 349 -36.02 -15.23 38.45
CA GLY A 349 -35.09 -16.33 38.22
C GLY A 349 -34.65 -17.03 39.50
N ALA A 350 -33.37 -17.35 39.59
CA ALA A 350 -32.76 -18.04 40.72
C ALA A 350 -32.54 -17.16 41.96
N LEU A 351 -32.63 -15.82 41.86
CA LEU A 351 -32.26 -14.94 42.97
C LEU A 351 -33.04 -15.24 44.27
N PRO A 352 -34.38 -15.46 44.27
CA PRO A 352 -35.13 -15.74 45.49
C PRO A 352 -34.71 -17.05 46.17
N GLU A 353 -34.55 -18.14 45.40
CA GLU A 353 -34.14 -19.44 45.96
C GLU A 353 -32.68 -19.45 46.44
N ARG A 354 -31.82 -18.62 45.84
CA ARG A 354 -30.41 -18.44 46.24
C ARG A 354 -30.24 -17.54 47.46
N ALA A 355 -31.06 -16.49 47.58
CA ALA A 355 -31.07 -15.60 48.73
C ALA A 355 -31.63 -16.31 49.98
N GLY A 356 -32.75 -17.05 49.82
CA GLY A 356 -33.39 -17.79 50.91
C GLY A 356 -33.65 -16.90 52.14
N ALA A 357 -33.37 -17.42 53.33
CA ALA A 357 -33.52 -16.66 54.58
C ALA A 357 -32.44 -15.56 54.80
N ALA A 358 -31.41 -15.50 53.95
CA ALA A 358 -30.37 -14.47 54.01
C ALA A 358 -30.75 -13.19 53.23
N GLY A 359 -31.92 -13.16 52.61
CA GLY A 359 -32.39 -12.02 51.84
C GLY A 359 -33.89 -11.79 51.88
N VAL A 360 -34.30 -10.64 51.35
CA VAL A 360 -35.70 -10.29 51.07
C VAL A 360 -35.89 -10.03 49.58
N THR A 361 -37.10 -10.27 49.08
CA THR A 361 -37.44 -10.06 47.67
C THR A 361 -38.28 -8.81 47.46
N PHE A 362 -38.14 -8.17 46.30
CA PHE A 362 -39.05 -7.12 45.82
C PHE A 362 -39.51 -7.42 44.38
N GLU A 363 -40.63 -6.82 43.96
CA GLU A 363 -41.16 -7.03 42.61
C GLU A 363 -40.24 -6.40 41.52
N PRO A 364 -39.78 -7.16 40.51
CA PRO A 364 -38.86 -6.64 39.50
C PRO A 364 -39.44 -5.42 38.77
N GLY A 365 -38.65 -4.35 38.65
CA GLY A 365 -39.08 -3.10 37.99
C GLY A 365 -39.99 -2.20 38.85
N ARG A 366 -40.19 -2.51 40.14
CA ARG A 366 -40.92 -1.66 41.09
C ARG A 366 -39.95 -1.02 42.11
N PRO A 367 -39.35 0.14 41.80
CA PRO A 367 -38.40 0.79 42.71
C PRO A 367 -39.05 1.20 44.04
N GLU A 368 -40.37 1.42 44.07
CA GLU A 368 -41.11 1.71 45.30
C GLU A 368 -41.15 0.51 46.25
N ASP A 369 -41.17 -0.72 45.71
CA ASP A 369 -41.12 -1.93 46.53
C ASP A 369 -39.71 -2.18 47.08
N LEU A 370 -38.68 -1.91 46.26
CA LEU A 370 -37.29 -1.91 46.71
C LEU A 370 -37.06 -0.87 47.82
N ALA A 371 -37.61 0.35 47.66
CA ALA A 371 -37.58 1.40 48.68
C ALA A 371 -38.25 0.96 49.98
N ARG A 372 -39.39 0.24 49.92
CA ARG A 372 -40.03 -0.36 51.12
C ARG A 372 -39.13 -1.37 51.82
N GLN A 373 -38.39 -2.21 51.08
CA GLN A 373 -37.45 -3.16 51.70
C GLN A 373 -36.27 -2.42 52.35
N MET A 374 -35.74 -1.37 51.70
CA MET A 374 -34.67 -0.52 52.25
C MET A 374 -35.11 0.22 53.53
N ASP A 375 -36.29 0.86 53.50
CA ASP A 375 -36.92 1.51 54.65
C ASP A 375 -37.13 0.52 55.82
N ALA A 376 -37.63 -0.70 55.52
CA ALA A 376 -37.88 -1.72 56.53
C ALA A 376 -36.60 -2.21 57.25
N LEU A 377 -35.42 -2.16 56.61
CA LEU A 377 -34.14 -2.50 57.25
C LEU A 377 -33.61 -1.38 58.16
N ILE A 378 -34.10 -0.14 57.98
CA ILE A 378 -33.83 1.00 58.87
C ILE A 378 -34.80 1.02 60.05
N GLU A 379 -36.07 0.68 59.81
CA GLU A 379 -37.12 0.59 60.82
C GLU A 379 -36.97 -0.66 61.72
N HIS A 380 -36.39 -1.73 61.19
CA HIS A 380 -36.15 -3.01 61.88
C HIS A 380 -34.70 -3.50 61.71
N PRO A 381 -33.71 -2.82 62.32
CA PRO A 381 -32.28 -3.11 62.13
C PRO A 381 -31.85 -4.50 62.63
N GLU A 382 -32.65 -5.16 63.48
CA GLU A 382 -32.47 -6.55 63.89
C GLU A 382 -32.57 -7.54 62.71
N ARG A 383 -33.32 -7.20 61.66
CA ARG A 383 -33.47 -8.05 60.46
C ARG A 383 -32.15 -8.23 59.73
N LEU A 384 -31.32 -7.18 59.65
CA LEU A 384 -29.99 -7.25 59.04
C LEU A 384 -29.11 -8.32 59.71
N GLN A 385 -29.20 -8.45 61.04
CA GLN A 385 -28.42 -9.45 61.76
C GLN A 385 -28.98 -10.86 61.53
N ALA A 386 -30.31 -11.02 61.62
CA ALA A 386 -30.97 -12.30 61.35
C ALA A 386 -30.69 -12.83 59.93
N MET A 387 -30.70 -11.95 58.91
CA MET A 387 -30.34 -12.28 57.54
C MET A 387 -28.85 -12.66 57.40
N ALA A 388 -27.94 -11.94 58.07
CA ALA A 388 -26.51 -12.24 58.04
C ALA A 388 -26.20 -13.60 58.69
N ASP A 389 -26.88 -13.95 59.77
CA ASP A 389 -26.72 -15.24 60.45
C ASP A 389 -27.34 -16.41 59.66
N ALA A 390 -28.25 -16.13 58.73
CA ALA A 390 -28.90 -17.11 57.85
C ALA A 390 -28.15 -17.37 56.52
N VAL A 391 -27.00 -16.74 56.28
CA VAL A 391 -26.22 -16.87 55.04
C VAL A 391 -25.83 -18.33 54.75
N PRO A 392 -26.21 -18.92 53.60
CA PRO A 392 -25.96 -20.32 53.28
C PRO A 392 -24.49 -20.60 52.96
N ARG A 393 -24.03 -21.82 53.27
CA ARG A 393 -22.69 -22.29 52.89
C ARG A 393 -22.65 -22.72 51.42
N LEU A 394 -21.94 -21.96 50.60
CA LEU A 394 -21.76 -22.27 49.18
C LEU A 394 -20.68 -23.36 48.95
N PRO A 395 -20.92 -24.34 48.06
CA PRO A 395 -19.96 -25.41 47.76
C PRO A 395 -18.70 -24.87 47.08
N THR A 396 -17.55 -25.47 47.37
CA THR A 396 -16.29 -25.18 46.64
C THR A 396 -16.35 -25.68 45.20
N MET A 397 -15.58 -25.07 44.29
CA MET A 397 -15.44 -25.57 42.92
C MET A 397 -14.91 -27.02 42.88
N ARG A 398 -14.08 -27.44 43.85
CA ARG A 398 -13.64 -28.84 43.98
C ARG A 398 -14.78 -29.79 44.38
N GLN A 399 -15.64 -29.39 45.30
CA GLN A 399 -16.84 -30.18 45.67
C GLN A 399 -17.83 -30.25 44.50
N HIS A 400 -17.97 -29.16 43.74
CA HIS A 400 -18.78 -29.11 42.53
C HIS A 400 -18.26 -30.05 41.44
N ALA A 401 -16.96 -29.99 41.11
CA ALA A 401 -16.32 -30.90 40.16
C ALA A 401 -16.47 -32.36 40.58
N ALA A 402 -16.29 -32.68 41.87
CA ALA A 402 -16.47 -34.04 42.40
C ALA A 402 -17.94 -34.52 42.42
N ALA A 403 -18.91 -33.61 42.47
CA ALA A 403 -20.32 -33.95 42.26
C ALA A 403 -20.57 -34.21 40.77
N LEU A 404 -20.12 -33.30 39.90
CA LEU A 404 -20.28 -33.38 38.45
C LEU A 404 -19.62 -34.63 37.84
N GLU A 405 -18.49 -35.09 38.36
CA GLU A 405 -17.86 -36.36 37.94
C GLU A 405 -18.79 -37.57 38.13
N LYS A 406 -19.62 -37.59 39.19
CA LYS A 406 -20.61 -38.66 39.40
C LYS A 406 -21.68 -38.64 38.32
N HIS A 407 -22.09 -37.45 37.88
CA HIS A 407 -23.04 -37.26 36.78
C HIS A 407 -22.42 -37.71 35.45
N TYR A 408 -21.17 -37.35 35.15
CA TYR A 408 -20.44 -37.86 33.98
C TYR A 408 -20.34 -39.39 33.96
N ARG A 409 -19.94 -40.01 35.08
CA ARG A 409 -19.86 -41.48 35.23
C ARG A 409 -21.21 -42.19 35.12
N ARG A 410 -22.33 -41.47 35.22
CA ARG A 410 -23.67 -41.99 34.91
C ARG A 410 -24.03 -41.77 33.44
N ALA A 411 -23.71 -40.62 32.85
CA ALA A 411 -23.90 -40.35 31.42
C ALA A 411 -23.17 -41.39 30.54
N LEU A 412 -21.92 -41.72 30.87
CA LEU A 412 -21.11 -42.78 30.23
C LEU A 412 -21.73 -44.19 30.31
N LYS A 413 -22.68 -44.42 31.22
CA LYS A 413 -23.40 -45.70 31.36
C LYS A 413 -24.76 -45.70 30.67
N SER A 414 -25.21 -44.55 30.16
CA SER A 414 -26.41 -44.50 29.33
C SER A 414 -26.16 -45.29 28.05
N LYS A 415 -27.17 -46.04 27.58
CA LYS A 415 -27.08 -46.59 26.23
C LYS A 415 -27.21 -45.44 25.26
N LEU A 416 -26.09 -45.10 24.60
CA LEU A 416 -26.13 -44.27 23.40
C LEU A 416 -27.19 -44.85 22.46
N ARG A 417 -28.07 -43.98 21.96
CA ARG A 417 -29.03 -44.39 20.94
C ARG A 417 -28.23 -44.78 19.70
N ALA A 418 -28.60 -45.89 19.06
CA ALA A 418 -27.98 -46.23 17.78
C ALA A 418 -28.24 -45.05 16.83
N PRO A 419 -27.22 -44.55 16.09
CA PRO A 419 -27.32 -43.32 15.33
C PRO A 419 -28.49 -43.41 14.35
N THR A 420 -29.58 -42.71 14.67
CA THR A 420 -30.78 -42.73 13.85
C THR A 420 -30.54 -41.87 12.63
N MET A 421 -30.15 -42.48 11.52
CA MET A 421 -30.26 -41.91 10.17
C MET A 421 -31.74 -41.78 9.74
N ARG A 422 -32.59 -41.24 10.61
CA ARG A 422 -33.88 -40.70 10.19
C ARG A 422 -33.58 -39.32 9.63
N SER A 423 -33.89 -39.12 8.36
CA SER A 423 -33.89 -37.80 7.74
C SER A 423 -34.70 -36.85 8.62
N ASP A 424 -34.03 -35.86 9.20
CA ASP A 424 -34.72 -34.78 9.87
C ASP A 424 -35.44 -33.98 8.77
N SER A 425 -36.77 -33.98 8.80
CA SER A 425 -37.58 -33.39 7.72
C SER A 425 -37.37 -31.89 7.55
N SER A 426 -36.79 -31.23 8.56
CA SER A 426 -36.46 -29.80 8.56
C SER A 426 -34.98 -29.51 8.28
N GLU A 427 -34.15 -30.52 8.01
CA GLU A 427 -32.75 -30.34 7.59
C GLU A 427 -32.61 -29.59 6.24
N PRO A 428 -33.46 -29.82 5.21
CA PRO A 428 -33.47 -28.99 4.01
C PRO A 428 -33.74 -27.51 4.30
N ASP A 429 -34.68 -27.21 5.20
CA ASP A 429 -35.11 -25.85 5.52
C ASP A 429 -34.01 -25.08 6.28
N ARG A 430 -33.33 -25.75 7.22
CA ARG A 430 -32.14 -25.20 7.89
C ARG A 430 -31.01 -24.88 6.90
N LEU A 431 -30.72 -25.80 5.98
CA LEU A 431 -29.68 -25.63 4.97
C LEU A 431 -30.04 -24.53 3.96
N PHE A 432 -31.33 -24.40 3.61
CA PHE A 432 -31.84 -23.32 2.79
C PHE A 432 -31.67 -21.96 3.47
N LEU A 433 -32.15 -21.81 4.71
CA LEU A 433 -32.02 -20.58 5.50
C LEU A 433 -30.55 -20.18 5.70
N ALA A 434 -29.66 -21.13 6.03
CA ALA A 434 -28.23 -20.87 6.19
C ALA A 434 -27.57 -20.37 4.89
N ARG A 435 -27.89 -20.97 3.74
CA ARG A 435 -27.41 -20.52 2.42
C ARG A 435 -27.97 -19.15 2.03
N GLN A 436 -29.25 -18.91 2.31
CA GLN A 436 -29.92 -17.64 2.03
C GLN A 436 -29.29 -16.49 2.82
N MET A 437 -29.02 -16.70 4.12
CA MET A 437 -28.33 -15.70 4.95
C MET A 437 -26.91 -15.43 4.43
N ARG A 438 -26.16 -16.46 4.02
CA ARG A 438 -24.81 -16.29 3.48
C ARG A 438 -24.77 -15.38 2.24
N ARG A 439 -25.62 -15.65 1.25
CA ARG A 439 -25.69 -14.82 0.03
C ARG A 439 -25.97 -13.35 0.34
N ARG A 440 -26.85 -13.08 1.31
CA ARG A 440 -27.17 -11.71 1.73
C ARG A 440 -25.98 -11.05 2.45
N ASP A 441 -25.12 -11.79 3.15
CA ASP A 441 -23.88 -11.24 3.73
C ASP A 441 -22.83 -10.92 2.67
N GLU A 442 -22.66 -11.78 1.66
CA GLU A 442 -21.74 -11.55 0.53
C GLU A 442 -22.10 -10.22 -0.16
N GLN A 443 -23.38 -10.00 -0.44
CA GLN A 443 -23.91 -8.74 -1.00
C GLN A 443 -23.71 -7.52 -0.07
N LEU A 444 -23.89 -7.68 1.24
CA LEU A 444 -23.72 -6.58 2.21
C LEU A 444 -22.24 -6.24 2.46
N PHE A 445 -21.35 -7.22 2.34
CA PHE A 445 -19.90 -7.02 2.40
C PHE A 445 -19.42 -6.20 1.20
N GLU A 446 -19.89 -6.57 0.01
CA GLU A 446 -19.64 -5.84 -1.24
C GLU A 446 -20.17 -4.39 -1.17
N LEU A 447 -21.44 -4.20 -0.79
CA LEU A 447 -22.05 -2.87 -0.61
C LEU A 447 -21.32 -2.00 0.42
N ARG A 448 -20.78 -2.61 1.50
CA ARG A 448 -20.03 -1.87 2.51
C ARG A 448 -18.70 -1.37 1.96
N GLY A 449 -17.97 -2.21 1.22
CA GLY A 449 -16.74 -1.81 0.53
C GLY A 449 -16.98 -0.68 -0.48
N GLN A 450 -18.12 -0.69 -1.18
CA GLN A 450 -18.51 0.40 -2.09
C GLN A 450 -18.75 1.73 -1.35
N VAL A 451 -19.36 1.71 -0.16
CA VAL A 451 -19.60 2.92 0.65
C VAL A 451 -18.31 3.43 1.31
N GLU A 452 -17.43 2.54 1.76
CA GLU A 452 -16.14 2.92 2.35
C GLU A 452 -15.24 3.56 1.27
N GLY A 453 -15.10 2.95 0.09
CA GLY A 453 -14.37 3.52 -1.05
C GLY A 453 -14.94 4.83 -1.62
N LEU A 454 -16.22 5.15 -1.37
CA LEU A 454 -16.81 6.45 -1.71
C LEU A 454 -16.41 7.56 -0.72
N ASN A 455 -16.18 7.25 0.56
CA ASN A 455 -15.63 8.23 1.50
C ASN A 455 -14.15 8.52 1.20
N ASP A 456 -13.38 7.47 0.89
CA ASP A 456 -11.98 7.60 0.49
C ASP A 456 -11.82 8.46 -0.78
N LEU A 457 -12.73 8.31 -1.75
CA LEU A 457 -12.79 9.16 -2.94
C LEU A 457 -13.09 10.64 -2.61
N VAL A 458 -13.95 10.92 -1.63
CA VAL A 458 -14.27 12.30 -1.22
C VAL A 458 -13.09 12.96 -0.50
N GLU A 459 -12.35 12.25 0.34
CA GLU A 459 -11.15 12.78 0.97
C GLU A 459 -9.99 12.94 -0.05
N HIS A 460 -9.85 12.02 -1.01
CA HIS A 460 -8.89 12.13 -2.11
C HIS A 460 -9.16 13.39 -2.98
N LEU A 461 -10.42 13.64 -3.35
CA LEU A 461 -10.81 14.83 -4.12
C LEU A 461 -10.53 16.15 -3.39
N LYS A 462 -10.58 16.18 -2.04
CA LYS A 462 -10.15 17.36 -1.27
C LYS A 462 -8.64 17.56 -1.38
N GLY A 463 -7.87 16.49 -1.20
CA GLY A 463 -6.41 16.52 -1.33
C GLY A 463 -5.97 17.03 -2.71
N GLU A 464 -6.59 16.54 -3.79
CA GLU A 464 -6.30 17.05 -5.13
C GLU A 464 -6.68 18.54 -5.30
N VAL A 465 -7.80 19.01 -4.74
CA VAL A 465 -8.16 20.44 -4.81
C VAL A 465 -7.15 21.31 -4.05
N GLU A 466 -6.74 20.91 -2.86
CA GLU A 466 -5.72 21.61 -2.05
C GLU A 466 -4.36 21.65 -2.78
N GLU A 467 -3.92 20.53 -3.37
CA GLU A 467 -2.69 20.46 -4.17
C GLU A 467 -2.76 21.37 -5.41
N ARG A 468 -3.91 21.43 -6.11
CA ARG A 468 -4.07 22.31 -7.28
C ARG A 468 -4.18 23.78 -6.91
N GLU A 469 -4.74 24.14 -5.75
CA GLU A 469 -4.68 25.53 -5.27
C GLU A 469 -3.24 25.96 -4.97
N ALA A 470 -2.42 25.09 -4.40
CA ALA A 470 -1.00 25.35 -4.14
C ALA A 470 -0.19 25.57 -5.44
N VAL A 471 -0.46 24.80 -6.50
CA VAL A 471 0.15 25.02 -7.83
C VAL A 471 -0.25 26.37 -8.42
N ILE A 472 -1.47 26.85 -8.18
CA ILE A 472 -1.92 28.19 -8.62
C ILE A 472 -1.18 29.29 -7.84
N ASP A 473 -0.99 29.13 -6.52
CA ASP A 473 -0.20 30.09 -5.71
C ASP A 473 1.29 30.11 -6.10
N GLU A 474 1.85 28.96 -6.46
CA GLU A 474 3.22 28.88 -6.96
C GLU A 474 3.38 29.61 -8.31
N LYS A 475 2.45 29.41 -9.25
CA LYS A 475 2.45 30.15 -10.52
C LYS A 475 2.26 31.66 -10.33
N ASP A 476 1.35 32.10 -9.45
CA ASP A 476 1.12 33.53 -9.19
C ASP A 476 2.36 34.21 -8.59
N ARG A 477 3.07 33.55 -7.68
CA ARG A 477 4.37 33.99 -7.15
C ARG A 477 5.43 34.11 -8.25
N THR A 478 5.54 33.13 -9.15
CA THR A 478 6.47 33.22 -10.28
C THR A 478 6.10 34.37 -11.24
N LEU A 479 4.81 34.60 -11.48
CA LEU A 479 4.34 35.78 -12.25
C LEU A 479 4.77 37.10 -11.59
N GLN A 480 4.71 37.20 -10.26
CA GLN A 480 5.16 38.40 -9.53
C GLN A 480 6.66 38.66 -9.71
N GLU A 481 7.51 37.63 -9.61
CA GLU A 481 8.96 37.74 -9.87
C GLU A 481 9.26 38.17 -11.32
N PHE A 482 8.44 37.76 -12.29
CA PHE A 482 8.54 38.23 -13.67
C PHE A 482 8.14 39.69 -13.85
N VAL A 483 7.11 40.16 -13.15
CA VAL A 483 6.72 41.58 -13.14
C VAL A 483 7.84 42.46 -12.57
N GLU A 484 8.46 42.06 -11.45
CA GLU A 484 9.59 42.79 -10.86
C GLU A 484 10.80 42.87 -11.82
N ASN A 485 11.09 41.80 -12.56
CA ASN A 485 12.13 41.79 -13.58
C ASN A 485 11.79 42.70 -14.78
N LEU A 486 10.53 42.74 -15.22
CA LEU A 486 10.07 43.68 -16.26
C LEU A 486 10.15 45.14 -15.81
N GLU A 487 9.85 45.45 -14.55
CA GLU A 487 10.04 46.79 -13.98
C GLU A 487 11.53 47.20 -13.88
N ARG A 488 12.42 46.23 -13.69
CA ARG A 488 13.88 46.46 -13.69
C ARG A 488 14.39 46.72 -15.12
N LEU A 489 13.87 46.00 -16.10
CA LEU A 489 14.15 46.24 -17.52
C LEU A 489 13.60 47.60 -17.98
N SER A 490 12.38 47.98 -17.56
CA SER A 490 11.79 49.30 -17.86
C SER A 490 12.65 50.46 -17.34
N ARG A 491 13.17 50.37 -16.12
CA ARG A 491 14.12 51.37 -15.57
C ARG A 491 15.46 51.39 -16.32
N THR A 492 15.89 50.25 -16.84
CA THR A 492 17.10 50.17 -17.69
C THR A 492 16.85 50.81 -19.06
N LEU A 493 15.63 50.70 -19.59
CA LEU A 493 15.17 51.33 -20.83
C LEU A 493 15.22 52.86 -20.71
N GLU A 494 14.58 53.41 -19.67
CA GLU A 494 14.58 54.86 -19.34
C GLU A 494 16.01 55.43 -19.26
N GLN A 495 16.93 54.68 -18.63
CA GLN A 495 18.34 55.07 -18.56
C GLN A 495 19.02 55.09 -19.94
N LYS A 496 18.66 54.16 -20.85
CA LYS A 496 19.23 54.08 -22.20
C LYS A 496 18.66 55.15 -23.14
N GLU A 497 17.40 55.52 -23.00
CA GLU A 497 16.84 56.69 -23.67
C GLU A 497 17.59 57.97 -23.30
N GLN A 498 17.85 58.16 -22.00
CA GLN A 498 18.62 59.31 -21.50
C GLN A 498 20.06 59.33 -22.06
N GLU A 499 20.74 58.18 -22.13
CA GLU A 499 22.06 58.07 -22.78
C GLU A 499 22.04 58.44 -24.28
N ILE A 500 20.97 58.07 -25.01
CA ILE A 500 20.79 58.43 -26.44
C ILE A 500 20.55 59.94 -26.61
N VAL A 501 19.79 60.57 -25.71
CA VAL A 501 19.58 62.03 -25.69
C VAL A 501 20.91 62.76 -25.44
N GLU A 502 21.67 62.34 -24.43
CA GLU A 502 22.96 62.95 -24.09
C GLU A 502 24.00 62.78 -25.22
N ALA A 503 24.06 61.60 -25.86
CA ALA A 503 24.90 61.38 -27.03
C ALA A 503 24.50 62.26 -28.23
N SER A 504 23.19 62.49 -28.43
CA SER A 504 22.66 63.33 -29.50
C SER A 504 22.95 64.82 -29.28
N ASP A 505 22.84 65.29 -28.03
CA ASP A 505 23.23 66.66 -27.65
C ASP A 505 24.74 66.90 -27.78
N LEU A 506 25.56 65.90 -27.42
CA LEU A 506 27.02 65.94 -27.61
C LEU A 506 27.37 66.01 -29.10
N LEU A 507 26.76 65.18 -29.95
CA LEU A 507 26.90 65.23 -31.41
C LEU A 507 26.51 66.60 -31.97
N ALA A 508 25.39 67.17 -31.52
CA ALA A 508 24.95 68.50 -31.94
C ALA A 508 25.88 69.62 -31.47
N LYS A 509 26.56 69.45 -30.32
CA LYS A 509 27.59 70.37 -29.83
C LYS A 509 28.88 70.26 -30.66
N GLU A 510 29.44 69.07 -30.84
CA GLU A 510 30.67 68.87 -31.61
C GLU A 510 30.53 69.32 -33.07
N ARG A 511 29.38 69.09 -33.71
CA ARG A 511 29.08 69.61 -35.07
C ARG A 511 29.10 71.14 -35.14
N ARG A 512 28.60 71.85 -34.11
CA ARG A 512 28.64 73.33 -34.04
C ARG A 512 30.06 73.84 -33.81
N GLU A 513 30.79 73.25 -32.86
CA GLU A 513 32.18 73.62 -32.59
C GLU A 513 33.10 73.40 -33.81
N LEU A 514 32.84 72.36 -34.61
CA LEU A 514 33.53 72.11 -35.87
C LEU A 514 33.19 73.17 -36.93
N GLY A 515 31.92 73.53 -37.09
CA GLY A 515 31.47 74.62 -37.97
C GLY A 515 32.15 75.94 -37.62
N ASP A 516 32.03 76.39 -36.37
CA ASP A 516 32.64 77.64 -35.90
C ASP A 516 34.17 77.67 -36.06
N ARG A 517 34.85 76.52 -36.04
CA ARG A 517 36.32 76.41 -36.26
C ARG A 517 36.69 76.44 -37.73
N ILE A 518 35.89 75.79 -38.58
CA ILE A 518 36.07 75.81 -40.03
C ILE A 518 35.80 77.23 -40.54
N ASP A 519 34.65 77.82 -40.19
CA ASP A 519 34.26 79.18 -40.62
C ASP A 519 35.32 80.23 -40.21
N ARG A 520 35.89 80.12 -39.00
CA ARG A 520 36.99 81.00 -38.55
C ARG A 520 38.27 80.84 -39.37
N ARG A 521 38.55 79.67 -39.95
CA ARG A 521 39.76 79.40 -40.74
C ARG A 521 39.54 79.66 -42.23
N ASP A 522 38.36 79.38 -42.74
CA ASP A 522 37.93 79.75 -44.09
C ASP A 522 37.83 81.28 -44.21
N ALA A 523 37.36 82.00 -43.18
CA ALA A 523 37.44 83.46 -43.11
C ALA A 523 38.89 84.00 -43.07
N ALA A 524 39.79 83.31 -42.35
CA ALA A 524 41.21 83.67 -42.35
C ALA A 524 41.92 83.37 -43.69
N LEU A 525 41.42 82.39 -44.44
CA LEU A 525 41.86 82.09 -45.81
C LEU A 525 41.36 83.18 -46.77
N ALA A 526 40.07 83.53 -46.73
CA ALA A 526 39.47 84.57 -47.57
C ALA A 526 40.10 85.96 -47.34
N ALA A 527 40.38 86.34 -46.08
CA ALA A 527 41.10 87.59 -45.78
C ALA A 527 42.53 87.61 -46.35
N LYS A 528 43.19 86.44 -46.47
CA LYS A 528 44.48 86.30 -47.15
C LYS A 528 44.34 86.35 -48.68
N GLU A 529 43.26 85.82 -49.25
CA GLU A 529 42.97 85.95 -50.68
C GLU A 529 42.71 87.41 -51.08
N GLU A 530 41.96 88.16 -50.29
CA GLU A 530 41.72 89.60 -50.49
C GLU A 530 43.03 90.40 -50.41
N THR A 531 43.87 90.12 -49.40
CA THR A 531 45.22 90.69 -49.28
C THR A 531 46.07 90.37 -50.52
N LEU A 532 46.09 89.10 -50.96
CA LEU A 532 46.86 88.67 -52.13
C LEU A 532 46.35 89.34 -53.42
N ALA A 533 45.05 89.58 -53.55
CA ALA A 533 44.45 90.26 -54.69
C ALA A 533 44.83 91.76 -54.75
N GLU A 534 44.84 92.47 -53.62
CA GLU A 534 45.38 93.84 -53.55
C GLU A 534 46.86 93.89 -53.95
N PHE A 535 47.67 92.93 -53.46
CA PHE A 535 49.08 92.82 -53.84
C PHE A 535 49.25 92.57 -55.36
N VAL A 536 48.46 91.66 -55.95
CA VAL A 536 48.49 91.37 -57.40
C VAL A 536 48.18 92.61 -58.25
N SER A 537 47.26 93.46 -57.81
CA SER A 537 46.96 94.75 -58.44
C SER A 537 48.17 95.70 -58.38
N SER A 538 48.86 95.74 -57.25
CA SER A 538 50.10 96.52 -57.06
C SER A 538 51.24 96.03 -57.97
N THR A 539 51.42 94.72 -58.11
CA THR A 539 52.42 94.14 -59.02
C THR A 539 52.17 94.52 -60.48
N ALA A 540 50.92 94.51 -60.92
CA ALA A 540 50.54 94.86 -62.29
C ALA A 540 50.87 96.33 -62.60
N ALA A 541 50.56 97.24 -61.67
CA ALA A 541 50.91 98.66 -61.78
C ALA A 541 52.44 98.90 -61.80
N LEU A 542 53.22 98.17 -60.99
CA LEU A 542 54.68 98.22 -61.01
C LEU A 542 55.27 97.68 -62.33
N GLN A 543 54.71 96.60 -62.86
CA GLN A 543 55.13 96.00 -64.13
C GLN A 543 54.82 96.92 -65.32
N GLU A 544 53.70 97.64 -65.28
CA GLU A 544 53.34 98.63 -66.30
C GLU A 544 54.21 99.88 -66.23
N ALA A 545 54.52 100.38 -65.03
CA ALA A 545 55.49 101.45 -64.82
C ALA A 545 56.91 101.07 -65.30
N LEU A 546 57.33 99.81 -65.10
CA LEU A 546 58.59 99.26 -65.60
C LEU A 546 58.65 99.26 -67.13
N ASN A 547 57.53 98.94 -67.80
CA ASN A 547 57.43 98.95 -69.25
C ASN A 547 57.45 100.37 -69.84
N GLN A 548 56.85 101.35 -69.15
CA GLN A 548 56.82 102.76 -69.56
C GLN A 548 58.16 103.49 -69.34
N ALA A 549 59.00 103.05 -68.41
CA ALA A 549 60.29 103.68 -68.08
C ALA A 549 61.42 103.44 -69.12
N ARG A 550 61.10 103.11 -70.37
CA ARG A 550 62.04 102.59 -71.38
C ARG A 550 62.74 103.64 -72.28
N GLU A 551 62.58 104.93 -72.02
CA GLU A 551 63.19 106.00 -72.83
C GLU A 551 64.28 106.79 -72.06
N ASP A 552 65.53 106.57 -72.50
CA ASP A 552 66.79 107.31 -72.27
C ASP A 552 66.95 108.25 -71.05
N SER A 553 67.33 107.69 -69.89
CA SER A 553 68.03 108.42 -68.81
C SER A 553 68.72 107.47 -67.81
N GLU A 554 69.85 107.87 -67.20
CA GLU A 554 70.45 107.15 -66.06
C GLU A 554 69.48 107.01 -64.87
N LEU A 555 68.56 107.96 -64.70
CA LEU A 555 67.53 107.92 -63.66
C LEU A 555 66.53 106.78 -63.88
N ALA A 556 66.25 106.42 -65.14
CA ALA A 556 65.40 105.28 -65.48
C ALA A 556 66.09 103.97 -65.06
N GLN A 557 67.36 103.77 -65.42
CA GLN A 557 68.09 102.54 -65.05
C GLN A 557 68.16 102.31 -63.53
N LYS A 558 68.26 103.38 -62.72
CA LYS A 558 68.21 103.26 -61.26
C LYS A 558 66.82 102.79 -60.78
N ARG A 559 65.74 103.43 -61.27
CA ARG A 559 64.37 103.03 -60.95
C ARG A 559 64.04 101.61 -61.43
N THR A 560 64.52 101.19 -62.60
CA THR A 560 64.38 99.82 -63.11
C THR A 560 64.96 98.81 -62.11
N ARG A 561 66.17 99.04 -61.57
CA ARG A 561 66.77 98.14 -60.56
C ARG A 561 66.03 98.14 -59.24
N GLU A 562 65.53 99.29 -58.79
CA GLU A 562 64.71 99.39 -57.57
C GLU A 562 63.40 98.60 -57.73
N ILE A 563 62.65 98.82 -58.82
CA ILE A 563 61.42 98.08 -59.14
C ILE A 563 61.69 96.58 -59.30
N GLN A 564 62.80 96.19 -59.93
CA GLN A 564 63.15 94.79 -60.15
C GLN A 564 63.55 94.07 -58.85
N SER A 565 64.26 94.76 -57.94
CA SER A 565 64.52 94.28 -56.57
C SER A 565 63.23 94.12 -55.75
N HIS A 566 62.27 95.04 -55.91
CA HIS A 566 60.94 94.91 -55.30
C HIS A 566 60.17 93.71 -55.87
N LEU A 567 60.17 93.50 -57.19
CA LEU A 567 59.56 92.33 -57.85
C LEU A 567 60.19 91.00 -57.38
N GLU A 568 61.51 90.92 -57.21
CA GLU A 568 62.18 89.72 -56.70
C GLU A 568 61.83 89.44 -55.22
N ALA A 569 61.77 90.48 -54.38
CA ALA A 569 61.32 90.36 -53.00
C ALA A 569 59.84 89.94 -52.90
N GLU A 570 58.99 90.46 -53.79
CA GLU A 570 57.57 90.15 -53.88
C GLU A 570 57.31 88.73 -54.39
N GLN A 571 58.06 88.26 -55.40
CA GLN A 571 58.01 86.86 -55.86
C GLN A 571 58.38 85.89 -54.74
N LYS A 572 59.38 86.24 -53.91
CA LYS A 572 59.76 85.43 -52.76
C LYS A 572 58.67 85.42 -51.68
N LEU A 573 58.04 86.57 -51.41
CA LEU A 573 56.88 86.67 -50.51
C LEU A 573 55.69 85.82 -51.02
N ARG A 574 55.35 85.87 -52.30
CA ARG A 574 54.31 85.02 -52.90
C ARG A 574 54.59 83.52 -52.70
N ALA A 575 55.84 83.08 -52.87
CA ALA A 575 56.21 81.69 -52.67
C ALA A 575 56.07 81.24 -51.19
N ASP A 576 56.46 82.08 -50.23
CA ASP A 576 56.26 81.82 -48.80
C ASP A 576 54.77 81.84 -48.41
N GLU A 577 53.97 82.75 -48.99
CA GLU A 577 52.52 82.88 -48.76
C GLU A 577 51.75 81.67 -49.32
N GLU A 578 52.10 81.22 -50.53
CA GLU A 578 51.50 80.05 -51.19
C GLU A 578 51.92 78.73 -50.52
N SER A 579 53.17 78.61 -50.06
CA SER A 579 53.59 77.49 -49.21
C SER A 579 52.83 77.45 -47.88
N ARG A 580 52.54 78.61 -47.27
CA ARG A 580 51.71 78.71 -46.07
C ARG A 580 50.24 78.40 -46.36
N ARG A 581 49.72 78.77 -47.54
CA ARG A 581 48.36 78.40 -47.99
C ARG A 581 48.23 76.89 -48.06
N GLY A 582 49.12 76.20 -48.77
CA GLY A 582 49.10 74.74 -48.88
C GLY A 582 49.26 74.01 -47.54
N ALA A 583 50.06 74.56 -46.62
CA ALA A 583 50.16 74.02 -45.25
C ALA A 583 48.86 74.18 -44.44
N LEU A 584 48.15 75.31 -44.61
CA LEU A 584 46.88 75.56 -43.94
C LEU A 584 45.74 74.70 -44.51
N GLU A 585 45.68 74.56 -45.85
CA GLU A 585 44.75 73.68 -46.56
C GLU A 585 44.94 72.20 -46.15
N ALA A 586 46.19 71.72 -46.10
CA ALA A 586 46.51 70.37 -45.64
C ALA A 586 46.13 70.12 -44.17
N ALA A 587 46.37 71.10 -43.30
CA ALA A 587 45.94 71.03 -41.90
C ALA A 587 44.41 71.01 -41.78
N LEU A 588 43.69 71.80 -42.59
CA LEU A 588 42.23 71.82 -42.63
C LEU A 588 41.65 70.48 -43.13
N ALA A 589 42.29 69.85 -44.11
CA ALA A 589 41.91 68.54 -44.63
C ALA A 589 42.09 67.43 -43.56
N ALA A 590 43.26 67.36 -42.93
CA ALA A 590 43.55 66.39 -41.87
C ALA A 590 42.62 66.55 -40.65
N GLU A 591 42.32 67.79 -40.26
CA GLU A 591 41.38 68.08 -39.17
C GLU A 591 39.95 67.69 -39.53
N ARG A 592 39.48 67.98 -40.75
CA ARG A 592 38.18 67.52 -41.26
C ARG A 592 38.08 66.00 -41.30
N GLU A 593 39.15 65.28 -41.61
CA GLU A 593 39.17 63.81 -41.64
C GLU A 593 39.15 63.20 -40.24
N GLN A 594 39.97 63.71 -39.31
CA GLN A 594 39.99 63.25 -37.92
C GLN A 594 38.63 63.44 -37.21
N TRP A 595 37.94 64.56 -37.45
CA TRP A 595 36.61 64.80 -36.90
C TRP A 595 35.50 63.99 -37.56
N ARG A 596 35.60 63.67 -38.87
CA ARG A 596 34.65 62.75 -39.54
C ARG A 596 34.70 61.34 -38.93
N ALA A 597 35.89 60.82 -38.65
CA ALA A 597 36.03 59.52 -38.00
C ALA A 597 35.34 59.51 -36.62
N ARG A 598 35.64 60.50 -35.77
CA ARG A 598 35.03 60.64 -34.44
C ARG A 598 33.51 60.82 -34.48
N LEU A 599 32.97 61.58 -35.43
CA LEU A 599 31.52 61.72 -35.63
C LEU A 599 30.89 60.38 -36.04
N SER A 600 31.54 59.62 -36.93
CA SER A 600 31.08 58.29 -37.36
C SER A 600 31.04 57.29 -36.20
N ASP A 601 32.02 57.31 -35.30
CA ASP A 601 32.06 56.44 -34.12
C ASP A 601 30.92 56.76 -33.14
N LEU A 602 30.66 58.04 -32.89
CA LEU A 602 29.56 58.50 -32.03
C LEU A 602 28.18 58.23 -32.64
N GLU A 603 28.03 58.34 -33.96
CA GLU A 603 26.81 57.99 -34.68
C GLU A 603 26.56 56.48 -34.62
N GLY A 604 27.58 55.65 -34.84
CA GLY A 604 27.49 54.18 -34.68
C GLY A 604 27.11 53.75 -33.26
N ALA A 605 27.69 54.39 -32.23
CA ALA A 605 27.35 54.10 -30.84
C ALA A 605 25.88 54.46 -30.50
N ARG A 606 25.39 55.60 -30.97
CA ARG A 606 23.98 56.02 -30.81
C ARG A 606 23.03 55.05 -31.53
N ASP A 607 23.35 54.65 -32.74
CA ASP A 607 22.45 53.82 -33.56
C ASP A 607 22.40 52.36 -33.06
N GLU A 608 23.50 51.82 -32.52
CA GLU A 608 23.52 50.52 -31.82
C GLU A 608 22.74 50.56 -30.49
N LEU A 609 22.83 51.66 -29.73
CA LEU A 609 21.98 51.85 -28.54
C LEU A 609 20.49 51.89 -28.91
N ARG A 610 20.14 52.58 -30.00
CA ARG A 610 18.76 52.67 -30.49
C ARG A 610 18.21 51.32 -30.95
N ARG A 611 19.00 50.54 -31.70
CA ARG A 611 18.62 49.18 -32.13
C ARG A 611 18.30 48.28 -30.93
N ARG A 612 19.14 48.31 -29.88
CA ARG A 612 18.91 47.54 -28.65
C ARG A 612 17.69 48.01 -27.87
N LEU A 613 17.38 49.32 -27.91
CA LEU A 613 16.18 49.89 -27.32
C LEU A 613 14.92 49.30 -27.97
N GLU A 614 14.83 49.40 -29.30
CA GLU A 614 13.71 48.90 -30.12
C GLU A 614 13.50 47.38 -29.94
N GLU A 615 14.60 46.60 -29.89
CA GLU A 615 14.56 45.15 -29.60
C GLU A 615 14.02 44.84 -28.19
N THR A 616 14.38 45.66 -27.19
CA THR A 616 13.93 45.49 -25.80
C THR A 616 12.47 45.91 -25.61
N GLU A 617 12.03 47.00 -26.24
CA GLU A 617 10.63 47.45 -26.20
C GLU A 617 9.66 46.43 -26.82
N ALA A 618 10.03 45.84 -27.96
CA ALA A 618 9.23 44.82 -28.62
C ALA A 618 9.03 43.58 -27.73
N ALA A 619 10.09 43.13 -27.05
CA ALA A 619 10.02 42.04 -26.09
C ALA A 619 9.15 42.39 -24.87
N LEU A 620 9.33 43.58 -24.28
CA LEU A 620 8.57 44.05 -23.12
C LEU A 620 7.06 44.14 -23.38
N SER A 621 6.69 44.63 -24.56
CA SER A 621 5.29 44.78 -24.99
C SER A 621 4.59 43.43 -25.16
N ALA A 622 5.24 42.46 -25.81
CA ALA A 622 4.72 41.12 -25.98
C ALA A 622 4.53 40.38 -24.64
N SER A 623 5.50 40.50 -23.72
CA SER A 623 5.45 39.86 -22.41
C SER A 623 4.31 40.37 -21.52
N ARG A 624 4.00 41.68 -21.55
CA ARG A 624 2.90 42.26 -20.75
C ARG A 624 1.53 41.70 -21.11
N VAL A 625 1.22 41.57 -22.41
CA VAL A 625 -0.08 41.07 -22.88
C VAL A 625 -0.27 39.59 -22.53
N ALA A 626 0.80 38.78 -22.59
CA ALA A 626 0.77 37.39 -22.15
C ALA A 626 0.47 37.25 -20.65
N LEU A 627 1.18 38.00 -19.80
CA LEU A 627 1.02 37.93 -18.33
C LEU A 627 -0.39 38.33 -17.86
N GLU A 628 -1.01 39.35 -18.45
CA GLU A 628 -2.40 39.74 -18.12
C GLU A 628 -3.42 38.66 -18.51
N SER A 629 -3.20 37.98 -19.64
CA SER A 629 -4.06 36.87 -20.10
C SER A 629 -3.93 35.65 -19.17
N GLU A 630 -2.72 35.31 -18.75
CA GLU A 630 -2.45 34.13 -17.92
C GLU A 630 -2.97 34.32 -16.49
N ARG A 631 -2.75 35.50 -15.89
CA ARG A 631 -3.26 35.83 -14.55
C ARG A 631 -4.78 35.74 -14.48
N ARG A 632 -5.49 36.21 -15.51
CA ARG A 632 -6.95 36.11 -15.59
C ARG A 632 -7.43 34.65 -15.67
N LEU A 633 -6.73 33.81 -16.43
CA LEU A 633 -7.04 32.38 -16.55
C LEU A 633 -6.88 31.64 -15.21
N LEU A 634 -5.87 32.01 -14.41
CA LEU A 634 -5.66 31.46 -13.06
C LEU A 634 -6.78 31.85 -12.08
N GLU A 635 -7.22 33.11 -12.08
CA GLU A 635 -8.35 33.57 -11.25
C GLU A 635 -9.67 32.89 -11.63
N GLU A 636 -9.98 32.76 -12.92
CA GLU A 636 -11.17 32.06 -13.42
C GLU A 636 -11.14 30.55 -13.04
N THR A 637 -9.97 29.90 -13.14
CA THR A 637 -9.79 28.47 -12.78
C THR A 637 -9.91 28.24 -11.27
N ARG A 638 -9.37 29.13 -10.43
CA ARG A 638 -9.51 29.09 -8.96
C ARG A 638 -10.96 29.22 -8.51
N ALA A 639 -11.76 30.06 -9.17
CA ALA A 639 -13.19 30.17 -8.89
C ALA A 639 -13.97 28.89 -9.24
N GLU A 640 -13.63 28.24 -10.37
CA GLU A 640 -14.28 27.01 -10.83
C GLU A 640 -13.99 25.80 -9.91
N LEU A 641 -12.76 25.68 -9.39
CA LEU A 641 -12.37 24.68 -8.39
C LEU A 641 -13.15 24.83 -7.07
N ARG A 642 -13.18 26.03 -6.48
CA ARG A 642 -13.88 26.29 -5.20
C ARG A 642 -15.39 26.05 -5.30
N ALA A 643 -16.00 26.44 -6.41
CA ALA A 643 -17.42 26.20 -6.67
C ALA A 643 -17.75 24.69 -6.81
N THR A 644 -16.75 23.87 -7.14
CA THR A 644 -16.89 22.42 -7.33
C THR A 644 -16.71 21.67 -6.00
N ALA A 645 -15.68 22.00 -5.22
CA ALA A 645 -15.48 21.44 -3.88
C ALA A 645 -16.73 21.62 -2.99
N SER A 646 -17.33 22.83 -3.01
CA SER A 646 -18.57 23.13 -2.30
C SER A 646 -19.75 22.23 -2.69
N ARG A 647 -19.89 21.88 -3.98
CA ARG A 647 -20.93 20.95 -4.47
C ARG A 647 -20.65 19.51 -4.08
N ALA A 648 -19.39 19.06 -4.17
CA ALA A 648 -18.99 17.71 -3.75
C ALA A 648 -19.26 17.49 -2.25
N GLU A 649 -19.05 18.51 -1.42
CA GLU A 649 -19.45 18.46 -0.01
C GLU A 649 -20.98 18.37 0.17
N ASP A 650 -21.76 19.10 -0.62
CA ASP A 650 -23.23 19.06 -0.54
C ASP A 650 -23.80 17.71 -1.00
N ASP A 651 -23.22 17.09 -2.03
CA ASP A 651 -23.55 15.74 -2.47
C ASP A 651 -23.16 14.69 -1.40
N ALA A 652 -21.98 14.81 -0.78
CA ALA A 652 -21.58 13.97 0.34
C ALA A 652 -22.47 14.16 1.58
N ARG A 653 -22.87 15.40 1.88
CA ARG A 653 -23.86 15.73 2.92
C ARG A 653 -25.24 15.15 2.58
N ALA A 654 -25.64 15.13 1.30
CA ALA A 654 -26.87 14.49 0.86
C ALA A 654 -26.80 12.97 1.04
N LEU A 655 -25.72 12.30 0.64
CA LEU A 655 -25.54 10.86 0.87
C LEU A 655 -25.54 10.48 2.35
N LYS A 656 -24.88 11.27 3.19
CA LYS A 656 -24.86 11.03 4.64
C LYS A 656 -26.27 11.21 5.24
N ARG A 657 -27.09 12.12 4.70
CA ARG A 657 -28.52 12.20 5.01
C ARG A 657 -29.29 11.00 4.46
N THR A 658 -28.96 10.47 3.28
CA THR A 658 -29.59 9.29 2.69
C THR A 658 -29.30 8.01 3.48
N GLU A 659 -28.09 7.82 4.00
CA GLU A 659 -27.77 6.69 4.91
C GLU A 659 -28.44 6.86 6.28
N VAL A 660 -28.52 8.07 6.83
CA VAL A 660 -29.29 8.33 8.06
C VAL A 660 -30.81 8.17 7.82
N LEU A 661 -31.32 8.57 6.65
CA LEU A 661 -32.68 8.30 6.20
C LEU A 661 -32.91 6.82 5.95
N ARG A 662 -31.92 6.06 5.48
CA ARG A 662 -31.99 4.59 5.33
C ARG A 662 -32.14 3.95 6.71
N GLN A 663 -31.31 4.32 7.68
CA GLN A 663 -31.43 3.85 9.07
C GLN A 663 -32.77 4.25 9.72
N GLY A 664 -33.36 5.40 9.34
CA GLY A 664 -34.69 5.83 9.80
C GLY A 664 -35.90 5.22 9.08
N LEU A 665 -35.81 5.00 7.76
CA LEU A 665 -36.90 4.50 6.90
C LEU A 665 -37.02 2.97 6.91
N LEU A 666 -35.90 2.26 7.13
CA LEU A 666 -35.91 0.81 7.36
C LEU A 666 -36.67 0.42 8.64
N ALA A 667 -36.98 1.37 9.52
CA ALA A 667 -37.73 1.16 10.75
C ALA A 667 -39.26 1.37 10.63
N ARG A 668 -39.81 1.81 9.48
CA ARG A 668 -41.18 2.38 9.42
C ARG A 668 -42.06 2.10 8.17
N ALA A 669 -41.69 1.23 7.24
CA ALA A 669 -42.49 1.00 6.01
C ALA A 669 -43.32 -0.30 6.05
N GLU A 670 -44.64 -0.16 5.84
CA GLU A 670 -45.63 -1.27 5.90
C GLU A 670 -45.82 -2.03 4.57
N ASP A 671 -45.42 -1.43 3.43
CA ASP A 671 -45.37 -2.11 2.12
C ASP A 671 -43.91 -2.38 1.73
N ARG A 672 -43.59 -3.63 1.41
CA ARG A 672 -42.22 -4.16 1.41
C ARG A 672 -41.62 -4.38 0.02
N GLU A 673 -42.39 -4.86 -0.95
CA GLU A 673 -41.82 -5.39 -2.21
C GLU A 673 -41.62 -4.28 -3.25
N ALA A 674 -42.66 -3.49 -3.54
CA ALA A 674 -42.55 -2.30 -4.39
C ALA A 674 -41.54 -1.29 -3.84
N THR A 675 -41.43 -1.20 -2.51
CA THR A 675 -40.55 -0.23 -1.85
C THR A 675 -39.11 -0.71 -1.77
N LEU A 676 -38.82 -2.03 -1.80
CA LEU A 676 -37.46 -2.53 -1.98
C LEU A 676 -36.95 -2.22 -3.39
N LEU A 677 -37.76 -2.50 -4.42
CA LEU A 677 -37.42 -2.19 -5.81
C LEU A 677 -37.26 -0.69 -6.07
N LEU A 678 -38.12 0.16 -5.49
CA LEU A 678 -37.96 1.62 -5.54
C LEU A 678 -36.73 2.11 -4.76
N ARG A 679 -36.28 1.41 -3.72
CA ARG A 679 -35.09 1.77 -2.92
C ARG A 679 -33.78 1.28 -3.53
N GLU A 680 -33.75 0.09 -4.12
CA GLU A 680 -32.64 -0.37 -4.95
C GLU A 680 -32.51 0.52 -6.18
N LYS A 681 -33.62 0.91 -6.80
CA LYS A 681 -33.63 1.90 -7.88
C LYS A 681 -33.14 3.27 -7.40
N ALA A 682 -33.61 3.78 -6.27
CA ALA A 682 -33.12 5.06 -5.72
C ALA A 682 -31.65 5.01 -5.27
N LEU A 683 -31.15 3.85 -4.82
CA LEU A 683 -29.73 3.66 -4.49
C LEU A 683 -28.87 3.52 -5.75
N ALA A 684 -29.37 2.82 -6.78
CA ALA A 684 -28.72 2.73 -8.09
C ALA A 684 -28.77 4.06 -8.88
N GLU A 685 -29.82 4.85 -8.69
CA GLU A 685 -29.94 6.23 -9.18
C GLU A 685 -28.98 7.15 -8.42
N ALA A 686 -28.89 7.06 -7.08
CA ALA A 686 -27.90 7.83 -6.31
C ALA A 686 -26.44 7.40 -6.57
N LEU A 687 -26.18 6.12 -6.78
CA LEU A 687 -24.88 5.60 -7.22
C LEU A 687 -24.59 6.00 -8.68
N GLY A 688 -25.61 6.03 -9.54
CA GLY A 688 -25.52 6.55 -10.91
C GLY A 688 -25.21 8.04 -10.94
N ASP A 689 -25.95 8.84 -10.17
CA ASP A 689 -25.73 10.28 -9.99
C ASP A 689 -24.35 10.57 -9.40
N LEU A 690 -23.83 9.72 -8.50
CA LEU A 690 -22.46 9.77 -7.99
C LEU A 690 -21.41 9.35 -9.01
N VAL A 691 -21.65 8.32 -9.80
CA VAL A 691 -20.75 7.89 -10.90
C VAL A 691 -20.71 8.96 -11.99
N ASP A 692 -21.84 9.63 -12.26
CA ASP A 692 -21.91 10.74 -13.21
C ASP A 692 -21.44 12.06 -12.59
N ALA A 693 -21.53 12.26 -11.26
CA ALA A 693 -20.83 13.34 -10.55
C ALA A 693 -19.32 13.10 -10.62
N ARG A 694 -18.84 11.90 -10.33
CA ARG A 694 -17.45 11.47 -10.49
C ARG A 694 -16.95 11.72 -11.91
N LYS A 695 -17.66 11.28 -12.96
CA LYS A 695 -17.31 11.61 -14.36
C LYS A 695 -17.27 13.12 -14.60
N ARG A 696 -18.21 13.91 -14.04
CA ARG A 696 -18.20 15.38 -14.15
C ARG A 696 -17.02 16.02 -13.41
N TYR A 697 -16.58 15.44 -12.29
CA TYR A 697 -15.42 15.89 -11.51
C TYR A 697 -14.10 15.47 -12.18
N GLU A 698 -13.97 14.22 -12.64
CA GLU A 698 -12.86 13.73 -13.47
C GLU A 698 -12.74 14.56 -14.76
N GLU A 699 -13.86 14.88 -15.43
CA GLU A 699 -13.90 15.77 -16.60
C GLU A 699 -13.58 17.23 -16.28
N LEU A 700 -13.90 17.73 -15.07
CA LEU A 700 -13.48 19.05 -14.64
C LEU A 700 -11.97 19.06 -14.33
N LEU A 701 -11.48 18.10 -13.56
CA LEU A 701 -10.06 17.94 -13.24
C LEU A 701 -9.24 17.75 -14.51
N ARG A 702 -9.74 16.99 -15.49
CA ARG A 702 -9.16 16.87 -16.84
C ARG A 702 -9.10 18.23 -17.55
N ARG A 703 -10.20 19.01 -17.57
CA ARG A 703 -10.21 20.36 -18.18
C ARG A 703 -9.33 21.37 -17.44
N VAL A 704 -9.21 21.26 -16.12
CA VAL A 704 -8.29 22.06 -15.29
C VAL A 704 -6.84 21.66 -15.56
N HIS A 705 -6.55 20.37 -15.70
CA HIS A 705 -5.24 19.85 -16.08
C HIS A 705 -4.85 20.27 -17.51
N GLU A 706 -5.79 20.22 -18.46
CA GLU A 706 -5.62 20.73 -19.82
C GLU A 706 -5.41 22.25 -19.88
N ARG A 707 -6.03 23.03 -18.96
CA ARG A 707 -5.83 24.48 -18.84
C ARG A 707 -4.54 24.87 -18.13
N LEU A 708 -4.12 24.14 -17.10
CA LEU A 708 -2.94 24.47 -16.29
C LEU A 708 -1.63 23.88 -16.86
N GLY A 709 -1.73 22.80 -17.64
CA GLY A 709 -0.61 22.07 -18.21
C GLY A 709 0.18 21.24 -17.19
N PRO A 710 1.20 20.47 -17.63
CA PRO A 710 2.19 19.91 -16.74
C PRO A 710 2.96 21.03 -16.00
N ILE A 711 3.53 20.72 -14.84
CA ILE A 711 4.37 21.65 -14.08
C ILE A 711 5.75 21.74 -14.76
N SER A 712 5.80 22.55 -15.81
CA SER A 712 7.03 23.01 -16.45
C SER A 712 6.83 24.48 -16.82
N VAL A 713 7.14 25.36 -15.86
CA VAL A 713 7.26 26.80 -16.14
C VAL A 713 8.64 27.02 -16.79
N GLU A 714 8.78 26.53 -18.02
CA GLU A 714 9.77 27.07 -18.94
C GLU A 714 9.27 28.43 -19.39
N VAL A 715 9.58 29.47 -18.61
CA VAL A 715 9.52 30.82 -19.17
C VAL A 715 10.61 30.88 -20.23
N PRO A 716 10.28 31.23 -21.49
CA PRO A 716 11.27 31.29 -22.54
C PRO A 716 12.37 32.29 -22.18
N HIS A 717 13.57 31.76 -21.93
CA HIS A 717 14.77 32.51 -22.24
C HIS A 717 14.68 32.89 -23.73
N PRO A 718 14.92 34.16 -24.12
CA PRO A 718 14.59 34.64 -25.46
C PRO A 718 15.59 34.15 -26.53
N GLU A 719 15.55 32.86 -26.87
CA GLU A 719 16.38 32.23 -27.90
C GLU A 719 15.58 31.21 -28.75
N GLY A 720 15.09 31.65 -29.93
CA GLY A 720 14.81 30.77 -31.08
C GLY A 720 13.37 30.27 -31.29
N LEU A 721 12.72 30.72 -32.38
CA LEU A 721 11.38 30.27 -32.83
C LEU A 721 11.43 29.43 -34.11
N THR A 722 10.86 28.21 -34.07
CA THR A 722 10.14 27.48 -35.16
C THR A 722 9.53 26.19 -34.54
N GLY A 723 8.45 25.57 -35.03
CA GLY A 723 7.49 25.91 -36.10
C GLY A 723 6.56 24.70 -36.38
N THR A 724 5.24 24.89 -36.44
CA THR A 724 4.25 23.78 -36.34
C THR A 724 3.03 23.91 -37.27
N ASP A 725 2.84 22.95 -38.18
CA ASP A 725 1.57 22.78 -38.95
C ASP A 725 1.20 21.30 -39.25
N ALA A 726 2.15 20.36 -39.23
CA ALA A 726 1.93 19.00 -39.76
C ALA A 726 1.16 18.00 -38.85
N LEU A 727 0.73 18.40 -37.64
CA LEU A 727 0.15 17.49 -36.65
C LEU A 727 -1.38 17.36 -36.74
N LEU A 728 -2.07 18.43 -37.12
CA LEU A 728 -3.54 18.53 -37.10
C LEU A 728 -4.23 17.64 -38.16
N GLU A 729 -3.68 17.55 -39.38
CA GLU A 729 -4.32 16.81 -40.47
C GLU A 729 -4.39 15.28 -40.24
N ARG A 730 -3.46 14.71 -39.46
CA ARG A 730 -3.40 13.26 -39.20
C ARG A 730 -4.45 12.74 -38.23
N ILE A 731 -5.06 13.60 -37.42
CA ILE A 731 -5.98 13.20 -36.35
C ILE A 731 -7.38 12.89 -36.92
N VAL A 732 -7.83 13.63 -37.94
CA VAL A 732 -9.18 13.52 -38.51
C VAL A 732 -9.40 12.21 -39.28
N ALA A 733 -8.35 11.63 -39.87
CA ALA A 733 -8.48 10.50 -40.79
C ALA A 733 -8.75 9.12 -40.14
N ASN A 734 -8.44 8.92 -38.85
CA ASN A 734 -8.46 7.60 -38.22
C ASN A 734 -9.80 7.19 -37.57
N HIS A 735 -10.71 8.13 -37.33
CA HIS A 735 -11.92 7.87 -36.53
C HIS A 735 -12.96 6.99 -37.27
N ALA A 736 -13.02 7.07 -38.61
CA ALA A 736 -14.08 6.44 -39.41
C ALA A 736 -13.95 4.92 -39.62
N ARG A 737 -12.89 4.25 -39.12
CA ARG A 737 -12.57 2.85 -39.46
C ARG A 737 -12.82 1.81 -38.36
N LEU A 738 -13.20 2.24 -37.15
CA LEU A 738 -13.28 1.36 -35.98
C LEU A 738 -14.68 0.78 -35.67
N HIS A 739 -15.75 1.35 -36.21
CA HIS A 739 -17.11 0.96 -35.83
C HIS A 739 -17.59 -0.41 -36.37
N GLY A 740 -17.14 -0.83 -37.56
CA GLY A 740 -17.72 -2.00 -38.24
C GLY A 740 -17.28 -3.39 -37.76
N ILE A 741 -16.42 -3.50 -36.75
CA ILE A 741 -15.82 -4.79 -36.32
C ILE A 741 -16.49 -5.36 -35.06
N VAL A 742 -17.26 -4.54 -34.32
CA VAL A 742 -17.89 -4.95 -33.05
C VAL A 742 -19.19 -5.72 -33.27
N GLU A 743 -19.93 -5.42 -34.35
CA GLU A 743 -21.25 -6.00 -34.64
C GLU A 743 -21.15 -7.48 -35.05
N GLU A 744 -20.25 -7.85 -35.97
CA GLU A 744 -20.03 -9.25 -36.40
C GLU A 744 -19.62 -10.20 -35.25
N ARG A 745 -19.05 -9.68 -34.17
CA ARG A 745 -18.64 -10.49 -33.00
C ARG A 745 -19.84 -10.96 -32.20
N ASN A 746 -20.86 -10.11 -32.06
CA ASN A 746 -21.99 -10.35 -31.17
C ASN A 746 -22.98 -11.36 -31.80
N GLU A 747 -23.26 -11.26 -33.11
CA GLU A 747 -24.08 -12.26 -33.83
C GLU A 747 -23.57 -13.70 -33.71
N LEU A 748 -22.24 -13.85 -33.58
CA LEU A 748 -21.54 -15.12 -33.49
C LEU A 748 -21.57 -15.71 -32.07
N LEU A 749 -21.69 -14.86 -31.05
CA LEU A 749 -21.95 -15.23 -29.66
C LEU A 749 -23.41 -15.66 -29.47
N ASP A 750 -24.36 -14.89 -30.03
CA ASP A 750 -25.79 -15.17 -29.95
C ASP A 750 -26.15 -16.52 -30.58
N HIS A 751 -25.54 -16.87 -31.72
CA HIS A 751 -25.68 -18.20 -32.32
C HIS A 751 -25.14 -19.33 -31.43
N LEU A 752 -24.05 -19.10 -30.69
CA LEU A 752 -23.44 -20.11 -29.83
C LEU A 752 -24.30 -20.36 -28.58
N VAL A 753 -24.87 -19.29 -28.01
CA VAL A 753 -25.80 -19.34 -26.88
C VAL A 753 -27.09 -20.05 -27.28
N ALA A 754 -27.62 -19.80 -28.48
CA ALA A 754 -28.81 -20.46 -29.00
C ALA A 754 -28.62 -21.99 -29.17
N GLU A 755 -27.52 -22.45 -29.78
CA GLU A 755 -27.28 -23.90 -30.00
C GLU A 755 -27.01 -24.65 -28.67
N LEU A 756 -26.47 -23.98 -27.66
CA LEU A 756 -26.32 -24.52 -26.31
C LEU A 756 -27.66 -24.58 -25.55
N GLY A 757 -28.51 -23.55 -25.71
CA GLY A 757 -29.85 -23.50 -25.12
C GLY A 757 -30.78 -24.63 -25.59
N GLU A 758 -30.85 -24.89 -26.90
CA GLU A 758 -31.69 -25.96 -27.46
C GLU A 758 -31.24 -27.38 -27.05
N ARG A 759 -29.98 -27.57 -26.66
CA ARG A 759 -29.49 -28.88 -26.20
C ARG A 759 -29.68 -29.09 -24.71
N ALA A 760 -29.65 -28.03 -23.91
CA ALA A 760 -29.92 -28.11 -22.47
C ALA A 760 -31.39 -28.47 -22.18
N SER A 761 -32.34 -27.93 -22.95
CA SER A 761 -33.77 -28.23 -22.84
C SER A 761 -34.15 -29.69 -23.19
N ASN A 762 -33.26 -30.42 -23.87
CA ASN A 762 -33.46 -31.83 -24.27
C ASN A 762 -32.77 -32.85 -23.32
N GLY A 763 -32.28 -32.42 -22.16
CA GLY A 763 -32.03 -33.32 -21.01
C GLY A 763 -30.91 -34.36 -21.17
N ARG A 764 -29.88 -34.10 -21.99
CA ARG A 764 -28.69 -34.98 -22.10
C ARG A 764 -27.46 -34.35 -21.45
N ALA A 765 -26.83 -35.07 -20.52
CA ALA A 765 -25.59 -34.66 -19.89
C ALA A 765 -24.42 -34.66 -20.91
N VAL A 766 -23.58 -33.62 -20.84
CA VAL A 766 -22.43 -33.44 -21.74
C VAL A 766 -21.14 -33.85 -21.01
N SER A 767 -20.51 -34.94 -21.47
CA SER A 767 -19.14 -35.30 -21.09
C SER A 767 -18.15 -34.69 -22.09
N GLY A 768 -16.99 -34.23 -21.60
CA GLY A 768 -16.08 -33.34 -22.33
C GLY A 768 -15.42 -33.87 -23.60
N ASP A 769 -15.59 -35.15 -23.95
CA ASP A 769 -14.83 -35.81 -25.03
C ASP A 769 -15.53 -35.88 -26.41
N ARG A 770 -16.77 -35.38 -26.54
CA ARG A 770 -17.47 -35.38 -27.85
C ARG A 770 -18.16 -34.07 -28.20
N VAL A 771 -17.35 -33.01 -28.27
CA VAL A 771 -17.62 -31.93 -29.24
C VAL A 771 -17.71 -32.57 -30.64
N SER A 772 -18.76 -32.26 -31.41
CA SER A 772 -18.98 -32.91 -32.71
C SER A 772 -17.77 -32.72 -33.63
N SER A 773 -17.46 -33.73 -34.45
CA SER A 773 -16.37 -33.63 -35.43
C SER A 773 -16.55 -32.46 -36.40
N SER A 774 -17.80 -32.03 -36.67
CA SER A 774 -18.09 -30.82 -37.44
C SER A 774 -17.79 -29.52 -36.68
N LEU A 775 -17.99 -29.46 -35.36
CA LEU A 775 -17.61 -28.30 -34.56
C LEU A 775 -16.09 -28.29 -34.31
N ARG A 776 -15.45 -29.45 -34.12
CA ARG A 776 -13.98 -29.56 -34.03
C ARG A 776 -13.32 -29.13 -35.35
N LEU A 777 -13.80 -29.58 -36.51
CA LEU A 777 -13.34 -29.10 -37.82
C LEU A 777 -13.65 -27.62 -38.10
N LYS A 778 -14.78 -27.08 -37.59
CA LYS A 778 -15.08 -25.64 -37.68
C LYS A 778 -14.23 -24.80 -36.74
N ILE A 779 -13.90 -25.29 -35.55
CA ILE A 779 -13.01 -24.62 -34.59
C ILE A 779 -11.57 -24.71 -35.05
N GLU A 780 -11.07 -25.87 -35.48
CA GLU A 780 -9.74 -26.01 -36.08
C GLU A 780 -9.64 -25.21 -37.39
N GLY A 781 -10.70 -25.18 -38.20
CA GLY A 781 -10.79 -24.32 -39.39
C GLY A 781 -10.79 -22.83 -39.07
N LYS A 782 -11.50 -22.39 -38.02
CA LYS A 782 -11.50 -20.98 -37.56
C LYS A 782 -10.25 -20.61 -36.78
N MET A 783 -9.61 -21.53 -36.05
CA MET A 783 -8.29 -21.33 -35.42
C MET A 783 -7.18 -21.33 -36.47
N ALA A 784 -7.29 -22.11 -37.55
CA ALA A 784 -6.44 -21.97 -38.73
C ALA A 784 -6.68 -20.64 -39.45
N ALA A 785 -7.93 -20.15 -39.50
CA ALA A 785 -8.23 -18.80 -39.99
C ALA A 785 -7.68 -17.71 -39.06
N TRP A 786 -7.73 -17.87 -37.73
CA TRP A 786 -7.15 -16.92 -36.78
C TRP A 786 -5.62 -16.93 -36.80
N ARG A 787 -4.98 -18.10 -36.96
CA ARG A 787 -3.54 -18.22 -37.25
C ARG A 787 -3.15 -17.58 -38.60
N ARG A 788 -4.09 -17.45 -39.55
CA ARG A 788 -3.92 -16.72 -40.83
C ARG A 788 -4.29 -15.23 -40.77
N LEU A 789 -5.16 -14.81 -39.85
CA LEU A 789 -5.59 -13.42 -39.65
C LEU A 789 -4.70 -12.66 -38.66
N GLY A 790 -4.10 -13.36 -37.69
CA GLY A 790 -3.18 -12.79 -36.70
C GLY A 790 -1.74 -12.65 -37.18
N ARG A 791 -1.27 -13.51 -38.11
CA ARG A 791 0.04 -13.32 -38.75
C ARG A 791 -0.07 -12.33 -39.90
N ARG A 792 0.40 -11.09 -39.69
CA ARG A 792 1.05 -10.38 -40.80
C ARG A 792 2.23 -11.25 -41.26
N PRO A 793 2.42 -11.48 -42.58
CA PRO A 793 3.70 -11.96 -43.06
C PRO A 793 4.73 -10.90 -42.71
N SER A 794 5.68 -11.21 -41.82
CA SER A 794 6.83 -10.35 -41.61
C SER A 794 7.59 -10.26 -42.93
N THR A 795 7.49 -9.14 -43.63
CA THR A 795 8.32 -8.88 -44.82
C THR A 795 9.78 -9.01 -44.39
N PRO A 796 10.63 -9.74 -45.14
CA PRO A 796 12.05 -9.82 -44.82
C PRO A 796 12.70 -8.42 -44.83
N GLY A 797 12.88 -7.82 -43.65
CA GLY A 797 13.38 -6.45 -43.47
C GLY A 797 12.37 -5.44 -42.89
N GLY A 798 11.13 -5.81 -42.56
CA GLY A 798 10.14 -4.92 -41.94
C GLY A 798 10.40 -4.58 -40.46
N ARG A 799 9.75 -3.52 -39.96
CA ARG A 799 9.69 -3.20 -38.52
C ARG A 799 8.97 -4.30 -37.75
N MET A 800 9.47 -4.65 -36.57
CA MET A 800 8.82 -5.57 -35.61
C MET A 800 8.08 -4.77 -34.54
N ARG A 801 7.08 -5.39 -33.91
CA ARG A 801 6.40 -4.85 -32.72
C ARG A 801 6.82 -5.66 -31.50
N ILE A 802 7.61 -5.04 -30.61
CA ILE A 802 8.30 -5.72 -29.52
C ILE A 802 7.72 -5.26 -28.20
N LEU A 803 7.16 -6.19 -27.41
CA LEU A 803 6.72 -5.93 -26.04
C LEU A 803 7.85 -6.33 -25.09
N LEU A 804 8.38 -5.37 -24.33
CA LEU A 804 9.37 -5.59 -23.28
C LEU A 804 8.68 -5.58 -21.92
N VAL A 805 8.92 -6.61 -21.10
CA VAL A 805 8.36 -6.72 -19.73
C VAL A 805 9.49 -6.68 -18.71
N VAL A 806 9.43 -5.74 -17.77
CA VAL A 806 10.40 -5.53 -16.70
C VAL A 806 9.66 -5.13 -15.42
N HIS A 807 10.15 -5.55 -14.25
CA HIS A 807 9.38 -5.44 -13.01
C HIS A 807 9.10 -4.00 -12.55
N ASP A 808 10.11 -3.16 -12.49
CA ASP A 808 10.03 -1.73 -12.18
C ASP A 808 10.63 -0.91 -13.34
N PHE A 809 10.61 0.42 -13.29
CA PHE A 809 11.22 1.25 -14.33
C PHE A 809 11.71 2.64 -13.90
N LEU A 810 12.50 3.25 -14.80
CA LEU A 810 13.04 4.61 -14.69
C LEU A 810 11.94 5.69 -14.70
N PRO A 811 12.16 6.86 -14.07
CA PRO A 811 13.39 7.28 -13.38
C PRO A 811 13.43 6.92 -11.89
N LYS A 812 12.34 6.35 -11.34
CA LYS A 812 12.22 6.06 -9.90
C LYS A 812 13.10 4.89 -9.49
N HIS A 813 13.05 3.81 -10.26
CA HIS A 813 13.81 2.57 -10.04
C HIS A 813 14.90 2.48 -11.09
N ALA A 814 16.14 2.35 -10.64
CA ALA A 814 17.32 2.51 -11.48
C ALA A 814 18.44 1.52 -11.10
N ALA A 815 18.10 0.22 -11.08
CA ALA A 815 19.07 -0.86 -10.95
C ALA A 815 19.46 -1.40 -12.34
N GLY A 816 20.33 -2.41 -12.37
CA GLY A 816 20.97 -2.86 -13.61
C GLY A 816 19.98 -3.36 -14.68
N THR A 817 18.91 -4.04 -14.26
CA THR A 817 17.88 -4.56 -15.15
C THR A 817 17.10 -3.44 -15.85
N GLU A 818 16.74 -2.38 -15.14
CA GLU A 818 15.98 -1.24 -15.68
C GLU A 818 16.83 -0.42 -16.62
N ILE A 819 18.09 -0.16 -16.24
CA ILE A 819 19.09 0.57 -17.04
C ILE A 819 19.32 -0.17 -18.36
N TYR A 820 19.67 -1.45 -18.31
CA TYR A 820 19.89 -2.27 -19.52
C TYR A 820 18.63 -2.33 -20.40
N THR A 821 17.46 -2.59 -19.80
CA THR A 821 16.18 -2.64 -20.52
C THR A 821 15.88 -1.32 -21.22
N PHE A 822 16.13 -0.19 -20.56
CA PHE A 822 15.94 1.14 -21.13
C PHE A 822 16.86 1.41 -22.32
N HIS A 823 18.17 1.18 -22.19
CA HIS A 823 19.10 1.42 -23.29
C HIS A 823 18.83 0.48 -24.46
N LEU A 824 18.53 -0.80 -24.22
CA LEU A 824 18.14 -1.77 -25.26
C LEU A 824 16.85 -1.33 -25.97
N ALA A 825 15.82 -0.93 -25.22
CA ALA A 825 14.57 -0.42 -25.76
C ALA A 825 14.79 0.83 -26.62
N LYS A 826 15.60 1.78 -26.16
CA LYS A 826 15.93 3.02 -26.88
C LYS A 826 16.69 2.78 -28.19
N GLN A 827 17.57 1.77 -28.25
CA GLN A 827 18.21 1.36 -29.51
C GLN A 827 17.24 0.64 -30.45
N LEU A 828 16.45 -0.33 -29.96
CA LEU A 828 15.48 -1.06 -30.77
C LEU A 828 14.38 -0.15 -31.34
N ALA A 829 13.93 0.85 -30.58
CA ALA A 829 12.87 1.79 -30.97
C ALA A 829 13.22 2.67 -32.19
N GLN A 830 14.51 2.85 -32.51
CA GLN A 830 14.93 3.54 -33.73
C GLN A 830 14.47 2.80 -35.01
N ARG A 831 14.32 1.47 -34.91
CA ARG A 831 14.04 0.58 -36.06
C ARG A 831 12.72 -0.17 -35.92
N HIS A 832 12.15 -0.25 -34.73
CA HIS A 832 10.99 -1.09 -34.39
C HIS A 832 9.99 -0.33 -33.54
N ASP A 833 8.76 -0.84 -33.48
CA ASP A 833 7.75 -0.31 -32.57
C ASP A 833 7.92 -1.05 -31.23
N VAL A 834 8.60 -0.42 -30.27
CA VAL A 834 8.86 -0.99 -28.93
C VAL A 834 7.85 -0.44 -27.94
N HIS A 835 7.33 -1.28 -27.05
CA HIS A 835 6.43 -0.89 -25.96
C HIS A 835 6.85 -1.59 -24.66
N LEU A 836 6.82 -0.86 -23.55
CA LEU A 836 7.22 -1.35 -22.23
C LEU A 836 5.99 -1.74 -21.38
N LEU A 837 6.12 -2.77 -20.55
CA LEU A 837 5.18 -3.12 -19.49
C LEU A 837 5.95 -3.29 -18.18
N PHE A 838 5.56 -2.54 -17.15
CA PHE A 838 6.18 -2.59 -15.83
C PHE A 838 5.17 -2.37 -14.70
N CYS A 839 5.58 -2.68 -13.47
CA CYS A 839 4.83 -2.44 -12.26
C CYS A 839 5.35 -1.22 -11.49
N GLU A 840 4.54 -0.75 -10.53
CA GLU A 840 4.89 0.36 -9.65
C GLU A 840 4.22 0.24 -8.28
N ALA A 841 4.83 0.79 -7.24
CA ALA A 841 4.15 1.10 -5.98
C ALA A 841 3.60 2.53 -6.01
N ARG A 842 2.27 2.64 -6.02
CA ARG A 842 1.48 3.86 -5.87
C ARG A 842 0.45 3.61 -4.78
N HIS A 843 0.84 3.82 -3.52
CA HIS A 843 -0.04 3.60 -2.36
C HIS A 843 -1.26 4.55 -2.33
N ASP A 844 -1.25 5.58 -3.17
CA ASP A 844 -2.35 6.48 -3.55
C ASP A 844 -3.37 5.84 -4.53
N GLN A 845 -3.04 4.72 -5.16
CA GLN A 845 -3.85 4.07 -6.20
C GLN A 845 -4.16 2.61 -5.86
N ALA A 846 -5.29 2.11 -6.36
CA ALA A 846 -5.67 0.72 -6.16
C ALA A 846 -4.69 -0.23 -6.87
N ARG A 847 -4.35 -1.35 -6.23
CA ARG A 847 -3.63 -2.45 -6.87
C ARG A 847 -4.40 -2.90 -8.13
N TYR A 848 -3.66 -3.25 -9.18
CA TYR A 848 -4.13 -3.55 -10.53
C TYR A 848 -4.61 -2.34 -11.36
N THR A 849 -4.40 -1.10 -10.91
CA THR A 849 -4.67 0.09 -11.74
C THR A 849 -3.66 0.14 -12.90
N VAL A 850 -4.16 0.32 -14.13
CA VAL A 850 -3.34 0.34 -15.35
C VAL A 850 -3.28 1.76 -15.92
N SER A 851 -2.08 2.31 -16.07
CA SER A 851 -1.84 3.59 -16.74
C SER A 851 -0.97 3.41 -17.99
N LYS A 852 -0.91 4.44 -18.84
CA LYS A 852 -0.10 4.45 -20.07
C LYS A 852 0.54 5.80 -20.25
N GLY A 853 1.77 5.82 -20.76
CA GLY A 853 2.50 7.05 -21.01
C GLY A 853 3.65 6.85 -21.99
N VAL A 854 4.54 7.83 -22.03
CA VAL A 854 5.78 7.80 -22.80
C VAL A 854 6.91 8.30 -21.91
N PHE A 855 8.04 7.58 -21.89
CA PHE A 855 9.26 7.99 -21.19
C PHE A 855 10.41 8.00 -22.20
N GLU A 856 11.12 9.13 -22.37
CA GLU A 856 12.27 9.22 -23.28
C GLU A 856 11.97 8.76 -24.74
N GLY A 857 10.72 8.96 -25.19
CA GLY A 857 10.21 8.53 -26.49
C GLY A 857 9.72 7.07 -26.57
N LEU A 858 9.86 6.29 -25.49
CA LEU A 858 9.38 4.90 -25.39
C LEU A 858 7.96 4.86 -24.80
N PRO A 859 6.96 4.32 -25.51
CA PRO A 859 5.61 4.14 -24.97
C PRO A 859 5.59 3.01 -23.95
N TYR A 860 4.80 3.16 -22.89
CA TYR A 860 4.69 2.18 -21.81
C TYR A 860 3.26 1.92 -21.34
N THR A 861 3.11 0.84 -20.59
CA THR A 861 1.96 0.54 -19.74
C THR A 861 2.49 0.20 -18.36
N GLU A 862 1.99 0.92 -17.36
CA GLU A 862 2.36 0.76 -15.95
C GLU A 862 1.18 0.09 -15.23
N VAL A 863 1.47 -0.86 -14.32
CA VAL A 863 0.47 -1.52 -13.49
C VAL A 863 0.81 -1.32 -12.01
N VAL A 864 -0.07 -0.65 -11.27
CA VAL A 864 0.11 -0.44 -9.83
C VAL A 864 0.02 -1.79 -9.11
N HIS A 865 1.09 -2.24 -8.45
CA HIS A 865 1.12 -3.49 -7.69
C HIS A 865 1.12 -3.28 -6.17
N ASN A 866 1.69 -2.17 -5.67
CA ASN A 866 1.80 -1.84 -4.24
C ASN A 866 2.49 -2.90 -3.35
N TYR A 867 3.20 -3.86 -3.96
CA TYR A 867 3.95 -4.94 -3.31
C TYR A 867 3.16 -5.67 -2.21
N GLN A 868 1.89 -5.96 -2.47
CA GLN A 868 1.01 -6.74 -1.58
C GLN A 868 0.60 -8.05 -2.25
N TRP A 869 0.51 -9.13 -1.48
CA TRP A 869 0.04 -10.43 -1.92
C TRP A 869 -0.88 -11.03 -0.86
N GLU A 870 -2.00 -11.60 -1.30
CA GLU A 870 -2.92 -12.38 -0.47
C GLU A 870 -2.41 -13.82 -0.27
N SER A 871 -1.46 -14.26 -1.11
CA SER A 871 -0.91 -15.62 -1.03
C SER A 871 0.49 -15.76 -1.64
N PHE A 872 1.29 -16.72 -1.13
CA PHE A 872 2.50 -17.23 -1.78
C PHE A 872 2.28 -17.66 -3.24
N GLU A 873 1.12 -18.21 -3.59
CA GLU A 873 0.81 -18.60 -4.97
C GLU A 873 0.81 -17.39 -5.91
N GLU A 874 0.22 -16.28 -5.46
CA GLU A 874 0.13 -15.01 -6.18
C GLU A 874 1.52 -14.36 -6.42
N THR A 875 2.58 -14.82 -5.75
CA THR A 875 3.97 -14.40 -6.08
C THR A 875 4.51 -14.98 -7.39
N TYR A 876 3.79 -15.94 -7.99
CA TYR A 876 4.19 -16.60 -9.23
C TYR A 876 3.01 -16.94 -10.18
N ASN A 877 1.78 -16.95 -9.68
CA ASN A 877 0.55 -17.26 -10.41
C ASN A 877 -0.55 -16.26 -10.01
N ASP A 878 -0.70 -15.18 -10.79
CA ASP A 878 -1.68 -14.10 -10.56
C ASP A 878 -2.64 -13.98 -11.75
N PRO A 879 -3.89 -14.49 -11.62
CA PRO A 879 -4.89 -14.42 -12.67
C PRO A 879 -5.34 -12.99 -13.05
N ARG A 880 -5.30 -12.02 -12.13
CA ARG A 880 -5.71 -10.63 -12.42
C ARG A 880 -4.65 -9.93 -13.25
N MET A 881 -3.39 -10.14 -12.91
CA MET A 881 -2.27 -9.65 -13.71
C MET A 881 -2.24 -10.30 -15.11
N GLU A 882 -2.64 -11.57 -15.22
CA GLU A 882 -2.82 -12.26 -16.50
C GLU A 882 -3.94 -11.69 -17.38
N GLU A 883 -5.05 -11.24 -16.79
CA GLU A 883 -6.13 -10.54 -17.50
C GLU A 883 -5.62 -9.21 -18.08
N ILE A 884 -4.92 -8.40 -17.28
CA ILE A 884 -4.30 -7.13 -17.71
C ILE A 884 -3.32 -7.37 -18.86
N PHE A 885 -2.44 -8.36 -18.72
CA PHE A 885 -1.48 -8.72 -19.76
C PHE A 885 -2.16 -9.19 -21.05
N THR A 886 -3.27 -9.93 -20.93
CA THR A 886 -4.07 -10.34 -22.08
C THR A 886 -4.62 -9.14 -22.85
N ASP A 887 -5.02 -8.05 -22.17
CA ASP A 887 -5.46 -6.82 -22.82
C ASP A 887 -4.29 -5.99 -23.40
N VAL A 888 -3.11 -6.02 -22.78
CA VAL A 888 -1.87 -5.50 -23.39
C VAL A 888 -1.55 -6.26 -24.68
N LEU A 889 -1.62 -7.60 -24.70
CA LEU A 889 -1.43 -8.42 -25.90
C LEU A 889 -2.49 -8.11 -26.98
N ARG A 890 -3.76 -7.93 -26.62
CA ARG A 890 -4.85 -7.61 -27.57
C ARG A 890 -4.71 -6.22 -28.19
N GLY A 891 -4.32 -5.23 -27.38
CA GLY A 891 -4.17 -3.83 -27.77
C GLY A 891 -2.86 -3.58 -28.51
N PHE A 892 -1.73 -3.98 -27.92
CA PHE A 892 -0.42 -3.81 -28.54
C PHE A 892 -0.17 -4.81 -29.68
N ARG A 893 -0.69 -6.05 -29.64
CA ARG A 893 -0.43 -7.10 -30.66
C ARG A 893 1.05 -7.19 -31.05
N PRO A 894 1.93 -7.59 -30.11
CA PRO A 894 3.34 -7.76 -30.40
C PRO A 894 3.57 -8.87 -31.44
N ASP A 895 4.58 -8.68 -32.28
CA ASP A 895 5.18 -9.77 -33.05
C ASP A 895 6.06 -10.65 -32.14
N LEU A 896 6.62 -10.06 -31.08
CA LEU A 896 7.53 -10.70 -30.12
C LEU A 896 7.29 -10.19 -28.69
N LEU A 897 7.28 -11.10 -27.72
CA LEU A 897 7.43 -10.80 -26.30
C LEU A 897 8.90 -11.03 -25.90
N HIS A 898 9.53 -10.04 -25.27
CA HIS A 898 10.81 -10.22 -24.59
C HIS A 898 10.67 -9.84 -23.11
N ILE A 899 10.75 -10.86 -22.26
CA ILE A 899 10.73 -10.74 -20.81
C ILE A 899 12.16 -10.45 -20.33
N GLN A 900 12.34 -9.32 -19.65
CA GLN A 900 13.55 -9.00 -18.90
C GLN A 900 13.40 -9.46 -17.45
N HIS A 901 12.23 -9.25 -16.83
CA HIS A 901 11.98 -9.71 -15.47
C HIS A 901 10.49 -9.90 -15.20
N LEU A 902 10.13 -10.85 -14.32
CA LEU A 902 8.75 -11.12 -13.88
C LEU A 902 8.54 -10.94 -12.38
N HIS A 903 9.36 -10.15 -11.68
CA HIS A 903 8.98 -9.73 -10.33
C HIS A 903 7.62 -9.03 -10.39
N TYR A 904 6.74 -9.36 -9.44
CA TYR A 904 5.38 -8.82 -9.34
C TYR A 904 4.44 -9.17 -10.51
N PHE A 905 4.85 -10.05 -11.43
CA PHE A 905 4.05 -10.54 -12.55
C PHE A 905 3.82 -12.06 -12.44
N SER A 906 2.77 -12.56 -13.12
CA SER A 906 2.53 -14.01 -13.22
C SER A 906 3.44 -14.67 -14.26
N PHE A 907 3.99 -15.85 -13.96
CA PHE A 907 4.67 -16.68 -14.97
C PHE A 907 3.72 -17.20 -16.06
N GLY A 908 2.39 -17.12 -15.87
CA GLY A 908 1.40 -17.43 -16.91
C GLY A 908 1.48 -16.51 -18.13
N PHE A 909 2.13 -15.33 -18.04
CA PHE A 909 2.43 -14.45 -19.18
C PHE A 909 3.08 -15.21 -20.34
N ILE A 910 3.96 -16.16 -20.03
CA ILE A 910 4.70 -16.96 -21.02
C ILE A 910 3.71 -17.80 -21.86
N SER A 911 2.87 -18.59 -21.21
CA SER A 911 1.89 -19.45 -21.89
C SER A 911 0.76 -18.65 -22.56
N LEU A 912 0.38 -17.49 -22.02
CA LEU A 912 -0.58 -16.58 -22.66
C LEU A 912 -0.04 -16.01 -23.97
N ALA A 913 1.20 -15.50 -23.98
CA ALA A 913 1.84 -15.06 -25.22
C ALA A 913 1.93 -16.20 -26.25
N LYS A 914 2.25 -17.42 -25.80
CA LYS A 914 2.26 -18.61 -26.66
C LYS A 914 0.89 -18.95 -27.23
N ALA A 915 -0.17 -18.84 -26.44
CA ALA A 915 -1.55 -19.06 -26.87
C ALA A 915 -2.01 -18.02 -27.92
N PHE A 916 -1.53 -16.78 -27.81
CA PHE A 916 -1.71 -15.73 -28.84
C PHE A 916 -0.82 -15.93 -30.08
N GLY A 917 0.09 -16.90 -30.07
CA GLY A 917 1.01 -17.19 -31.17
C GLY A 917 2.23 -16.26 -31.25
N VAL A 918 2.50 -15.52 -30.17
CA VAL A 918 3.63 -14.61 -30.01
C VAL A 918 4.83 -15.43 -29.47
N PRO A 919 6.00 -15.44 -30.14
CA PRO A 919 7.19 -16.07 -29.61
C PRO A 919 7.75 -15.30 -28.40
N VAL A 920 8.34 -16.04 -27.47
CA VAL A 920 8.80 -15.50 -26.18
C VAL A 920 10.31 -15.64 -26.03
N VAL A 921 10.98 -14.52 -25.78
CA VAL A 921 12.39 -14.46 -25.35
C VAL A 921 12.44 -14.10 -23.87
N TYR A 922 13.36 -14.68 -23.11
CA TYR A 922 13.57 -14.36 -21.69
C TYR A 922 15.06 -14.11 -21.42
N THR A 923 15.43 -12.90 -21.00
CA THR A 923 16.79 -12.61 -20.51
C THR A 923 16.84 -12.85 -19.00
N LEU A 924 17.79 -13.67 -18.57
CA LEU A 924 18.00 -14.09 -17.19
C LEU A 924 18.98 -13.13 -16.52
N HIS A 925 18.49 -12.28 -15.62
CA HIS A 925 19.35 -11.41 -14.80
C HIS A 925 19.72 -12.06 -13.47
N GLU A 926 18.92 -13.04 -13.02
CA GLU A 926 18.94 -13.61 -11.67
C GLU A 926 18.35 -15.04 -11.66
N TYR A 927 18.07 -15.61 -10.47
CA TYR A 927 17.72 -17.02 -10.29
C TYR A 927 16.25 -17.29 -9.92
N MET A 928 15.30 -16.36 -10.09
CA MET A 928 13.91 -16.44 -9.59
C MET A 928 13.16 -17.65 -10.13
N LEU A 929 13.49 -18.09 -11.35
CA LEU A 929 12.93 -19.30 -11.94
C LEU A 929 13.18 -20.54 -11.05
N MET A 930 14.33 -20.61 -10.38
CA MET A 930 14.69 -21.70 -9.46
C MET A 930 14.55 -21.34 -7.97
N CYS A 931 14.70 -20.06 -7.59
CA CYS A 931 14.79 -19.63 -6.20
C CYS A 931 13.60 -18.72 -5.81
N ALA A 932 12.77 -19.17 -4.87
CA ALA A 932 11.62 -18.41 -4.37
C ALA A 932 11.96 -17.26 -3.42
N ARG A 933 13.25 -17.06 -3.11
CA ARG A 933 13.77 -15.97 -2.25
C ARG A 933 14.42 -14.90 -3.13
N GLY A 934 13.63 -14.22 -3.96
CA GLY A 934 14.10 -13.11 -4.81
C GLY A 934 15.31 -13.45 -5.68
N GLY A 935 15.45 -14.71 -6.13
CA GLY A 935 16.61 -15.11 -6.93
C GLY A 935 17.96 -15.17 -6.21
N GLN A 936 18.03 -15.00 -4.89
CA GLN A 936 19.31 -14.74 -4.20
C GLN A 936 20.32 -15.91 -4.25
N LEU A 937 19.86 -17.16 -4.37
CA LEU A 937 20.65 -18.38 -4.10
C LEU A 937 21.54 -18.28 -2.85
N ARG A 938 21.04 -17.64 -1.80
CA ARG A 938 21.72 -17.47 -0.52
C ARG A 938 20.79 -17.93 0.60
N ARG A 939 21.35 -18.65 1.57
CA ARG A 939 20.65 -19.18 2.75
C ARG A 939 20.50 -18.10 3.82
N GLU A 940 19.65 -18.38 4.80
CA GLU A 940 19.37 -17.50 5.94
C GLU A 940 20.63 -17.23 6.79
N ASP A 941 21.45 -18.27 6.99
CA ASP A 941 22.78 -18.21 7.65
C ASP A 941 23.87 -17.48 6.82
N GLY A 942 23.53 -17.10 5.60
CA GLY A 942 24.42 -16.41 4.67
C GLY A 942 25.28 -17.31 3.79
N GLU A 943 25.18 -18.64 3.90
CA GLU A 943 25.87 -19.56 2.99
C GLU A 943 25.29 -19.50 1.57
N ILE A 944 26.14 -19.73 0.58
CA ILE A 944 25.74 -19.82 -0.83
C ILE A 944 25.01 -21.14 -1.08
N CYS A 945 23.86 -21.06 -1.73
CA CYS A 945 23.06 -22.21 -2.11
C CYS A 945 23.49 -22.71 -3.50
N ALA A 946 24.04 -23.92 -3.57
CA ALA A 946 24.47 -24.52 -4.84
C ALA A 946 23.29 -24.78 -5.79
N LEU A 947 22.21 -25.40 -5.29
CA LEU A 947 20.94 -25.57 -6.00
C LEU A 947 19.76 -25.53 -5.01
N PRO A 948 18.58 -25.01 -5.40
CA PRO A 948 17.36 -25.06 -4.59
C PRO A 948 16.90 -26.50 -4.32
N GLU A 949 16.82 -26.88 -3.05
CA GLU A 949 16.25 -28.15 -2.58
C GLU A 949 15.02 -27.83 -1.72
N PRO A 950 13.80 -28.30 -2.06
CA PRO A 950 12.57 -27.84 -1.42
C PRO A 950 12.58 -27.88 0.12
N GLU A 951 13.07 -28.98 0.70
CA GLU A 951 13.18 -29.17 2.15
C GLU A 951 14.10 -28.17 2.84
N LYS A 952 15.12 -27.67 2.13
CA LYS A 952 16.06 -26.65 2.64
C LYS A 952 15.63 -25.23 2.28
N CYS A 953 14.90 -25.06 1.17
CA CYS A 953 14.29 -23.78 0.78
C CYS A 953 13.17 -23.37 1.74
N ALA A 954 12.47 -24.34 2.33
CA ALA A 954 11.48 -24.11 3.37
C ALA A 954 11.98 -23.22 4.51
N ASP A 955 13.15 -23.52 5.08
CA ASP A 955 13.76 -22.68 6.13
C ASP A 955 14.07 -21.26 5.62
N CYS A 956 14.55 -21.15 4.37
CA CYS A 956 14.93 -19.86 3.77
C CYS A 956 13.75 -18.92 3.45
N ILE A 957 12.51 -19.42 3.41
CA ILE A 957 11.29 -18.61 3.20
C ILE A 957 10.50 -18.32 4.49
N ARG A 958 10.97 -18.78 5.66
CA ARG A 958 10.35 -18.52 6.96
C ARG A 958 10.53 -17.07 7.44
N HIS A 959 11.76 -16.55 7.33
CA HIS A 959 12.11 -15.26 7.95
C HIS A 959 11.59 -14.05 7.16
N GLU A 960 11.67 -12.88 7.82
CA GLU A 960 11.21 -11.52 7.43
C GLU A 960 11.58 -11.05 6.00
N THR A 961 12.33 -11.83 5.25
CA THR A 961 12.71 -11.55 3.87
C THR A 961 11.50 -11.53 2.90
N LEU A 962 10.42 -12.28 3.16
CA LEU A 962 9.16 -12.10 2.42
C LEU A 962 8.36 -10.86 2.87
N ALA A 963 8.61 -10.34 4.07
CA ALA A 963 8.06 -9.06 4.50
C ALA A 963 8.82 -7.86 3.89
N ASN A 964 10.13 -7.99 3.65
CA ASN A 964 11.00 -6.91 3.16
C ASN A 964 11.22 -6.92 1.64
N ASP A 965 11.42 -8.08 0.99
CA ASP A 965 11.58 -8.15 -0.48
C ASP A 965 10.21 -8.26 -1.21
N TYR A 966 9.16 -8.68 -0.50
CA TYR A 966 7.80 -8.93 -1.04
C TYR A 966 6.67 -8.35 -0.17
N GLY A 967 6.93 -7.35 0.68
CA GLY A 967 5.89 -6.59 1.41
C GLY A 967 4.87 -7.38 2.26
N CYS A 968 5.07 -8.69 2.46
CA CYS A 968 4.09 -9.60 3.04
C CYS A 968 4.17 -9.54 4.58
N ARG A 969 3.24 -8.81 5.21
CA ARG A 969 3.27 -8.49 6.64
C ARG A 969 2.89 -9.63 7.60
N ASP A 970 2.64 -10.86 7.12
CA ASP A 970 2.17 -11.96 7.97
C ASP A 970 2.71 -13.35 7.55
N GLU A 971 3.49 -13.96 8.43
CA GLU A 971 4.05 -15.33 8.33
C GLU A 971 2.95 -16.40 8.15
N ARG A 972 1.73 -16.11 8.63
CA ARG A 972 0.56 -16.99 8.51
C ARG A 972 -0.05 -17.00 7.11
N MET A 973 -0.05 -15.86 6.39
CA MET A 973 -0.54 -15.81 5.01
C MET A 973 0.33 -16.62 4.06
N LEU A 974 1.65 -16.63 4.29
CA LEU A 974 2.59 -17.50 3.59
C LEU A 974 2.22 -18.97 3.80
N LYS A 975 1.96 -19.37 5.05
CA LYS A 975 1.55 -20.73 5.43
C LYS A 975 0.25 -21.18 4.77
N GLU A 976 -0.80 -20.37 4.84
CA GLU A 976 -2.12 -20.69 4.28
C GLU A 976 -2.11 -20.75 2.74
N ALA A 977 -1.28 -19.94 2.09
CA ALA A 977 -1.09 -19.98 0.65
C ALA A 977 -0.36 -21.23 0.15
N VAL A 978 0.69 -21.60 0.86
CA VAL A 978 1.50 -22.80 0.63
C VAL A 978 0.63 -24.07 0.71
N GLU A 979 -0.39 -24.09 1.58
CA GLU A 979 -1.37 -25.18 1.65
C GLU A 979 -2.41 -25.16 0.50
N ARG A 980 -2.74 -23.99 -0.06
CA ARG A 980 -3.70 -23.86 -1.18
C ARG A 980 -3.14 -24.43 -2.48
N SER A 981 -1.87 -24.19 -2.79
CA SER A 981 -1.18 -24.65 -4.02
C SER A 981 -0.95 -26.17 -4.11
N LEU A 982 -1.32 -26.94 -3.08
CA LEU A 982 -1.03 -28.37 -2.97
C LEU A 982 -2.11 -29.29 -3.57
N PRO A 983 -1.75 -30.39 -4.29
CA PRO A 983 -2.72 -31.38 -4.74
C PRO A 983 -3.39 -32.16 -3.58
N ASP A 984 -4.69 -32.47 -3.71
CA ASP A 984 -5.53 -33.08 -2.65
C ASP A 984 -5.14 -34.50 -2.21
N ARG A 985 -4.18 -35.14 -2.89
CA ARG A 985 -3.54 -36.38 -2.40
C ARG A 985 -2.45 -36.10 -1.36
N LEU A 986 -1.73 -34.98 -1.47
CA LEU A 986 -0.68 -34.58 -0.54
C LEU A 986 -1.23 -33.85 0.68
N LYS A 987 -2.31 -33.06 0.55
CA LYS A 987 -3.03 -32.45 1.69
C LYS A 987 -3.37 -33.48 2.78
N ARG A 988 -3.86 -34.67 2.38
CA ARG A 988 -4.17 -35.79 3.30
C ARG A 988 -2.96 -36.42 4.00
N ALA A 989 -1.77 -36.31 3.43
CA ALA A 989 -0.52 -36.75 4.04
C ALA A 989 0.17 -35.65 4.86
N PHE A 990 -0.51 -34.53 5.12
CA PHE A 990 0.05 -33.35 5.79
C PHE A 990 -0.58 -33.04 7.16
N LEU A 991 -1.78 -33.57 7.44
CA LEU A 991 -2.62 -33.33 8.63
C LEU A 991 -2.05 -33.90 9.96
N GLY A 992 -0.74 -34.00 10.11
CA GLY A 992 -0.07 -34.75 11.19
C GLY A 992 0.80 -33.91 12.12
N TYR A 993 0.72 -32.58 12.10
CA TYR A 993 1.65 -31.74 12.83
C TYR A 993 1.05 -30.48 13.45
N SER A 994 1.28 -30.32 14.75
CA SER A 994 0.83 -29.21 15.57
C SER A 994 1.87 -28.91 16.66
N GLY A 995 2.64 -27.85 16.45
CA GLY A 995 3.66 -27.38 17.39
C GLY A 995 4.02 -25.91 17.13
N PRO A 996 4.39 -25.14 18.17
CA PRO A 996 4.79 -23.74 17.99
C PRO A 996 6.22 -23.65 17.45
N LEU A 997 6.42 -22.80 16.45
CA LEU A 997 7.76 -22.42 15.99
C LEU A 997 8.48 -21.65 17.09
N LYS A 998 9.65 -22.15 17.50
CA LYS A 998 10.62 -21.37 18.28
C LYS A 998 11.50 -20.55 17.31
N PRO A 999 12.12 -19.45 17.76
CA PRO A 999 12.74 -18.47 16.85
C PRO A 999 13.79 -19.03 15.87
N ASP A 1000 14.43 -20.15 16.20
CA ASP A 1000 15.67 -20.55 15.50
C ASP A 1000 15.49 -21.55 14.35
N ARG A 1001 14.41 -22.39 14.30
CA ARG A 1001 14.21 -23.39 13.23
C ARG A 1001 12.74 -23.72 12.94
N LEU A 1002 12.41 -23.99 11.66
CA LEU A 1002 11.15 -24.66 11.31
C LEU A 1002 11.06 -26.03 11.95
N ASP A 1003 9.86 -26.38 12.39
CA ASP A 1003 9.52 -27.73 12.80
C ASP A 1003 9.46 -28.72 11.61
N ALA A 1004 9.27 -30.00 11.90
CA ALA A 1004 9.36 -31.07 10.91
C ALA A 1004 8.31 -30.97 9.78
N ALA A 1005 7.09 -30.53 10.07
CA ALA A 1005 6.05 -30.50 9.03
C ALA A 1005 5.78 -29.11 8.48
N SER A 1006 5.88 -28.02 9.26
CA SER A 1006 5.92 -26.67 8.67
C SER A 1006 7.06 -26.58 7.64
N ARG A 1007 8.21 -27.24 7.88
CA ARG A 1007 9.24 -27.46 6.85
C ARG A 1007 8.71 -28.24 5.64
N GLN A 1008 8.06 -29.39 5.85
CA GLN A 1008 7.48 -30.19 4.75
C GLN A 1008 6.35 -29.46 3.98
N MET A 1009 5.63 -28.54 4.62
CA MET A 1009 4.59 -27.71 4.04
C MET A 1009 5.20 -26.71 3.06
N PHE A 1010 6.14 -25.90 3.55
CA PHE A 1010 6.86 -24.91 2.76
C PHE A 1010 7.64 -25.58 1.64
N ALA A 1011 8.29 -26.71 1.89
CA ALA A 1011 8.93 -27.53 0.86
C ALA A 1011 7.95 -27.91 -0.25
N ARG A 1012 6.74 -28.35 0.10
CA ARG A 1012 5.71 -28.74 -0.87
C ARG A 1012 5.14 -27.60 -1.72
N ALA A 1013 5.09 -26.36 -1.23
CA ALA A 1013 4.74 -25.23 -2.10
C ALA A 1013 5.94 -24.71 -2.90
N ILE A 1014 7.16 -24.87 -2.39
CA ILE A 1014 8.36 -24.71 -3.22
C ILE A 1014 8.33 -25.73 -4.36
N GLU A 1015 7.99 -26.99 -4.11
CA GLU A 1015 7.72 -28.01 -5.15
C GLU A 1015 6.61 -27.56 -6.12
N ALA A 1016 5.48 -27.05 -5.62
CA ALA A 1016 4.37 -26.58 -6.45
C ALA A 1016 4.77 -25.40 -7.35
N ARG A 1017 5.47 -24.38 -6.79
CA ARG A 1017 6.04 -23.25 -7.54
C ARG A 1017 7.05 -23.72 -8.57
N LEU A 1018 8.00 -24.58 -8.18
CA LEU A 1018 9.00 -25.13 -9.09
C LEU A 1018 8.34 -25.92 -10.23
N ALA A 1019 7.32 -26.72 -9.94
CA ALA A 1019 6.57 -27.46 -10.95
C ALA A 1019 5.80 -26.53 -11.90
N PHE A 1020 5.14 -25.49 -11.38
CA PHE A 1020 4.43 -24.47 -12.17
C PHE A 1020 5.42 -23.71 -13.08
N VAL A 1021 6.49 -23.13 -12.51
CA VAL A 1021 7.50 -22.41 -13.28
C VAL A 1021 8.15 -23.33 -14.31
N THR A 1022 8.54 -24.57 -13.94
CA THR A 1022 9.11 -25.56 -14.88
C THR A 1022 8.14 -25.95 -16.00
N GLU A 1023 6.83 -25.86 -15.78
CA GLU A 1023 5.82 -26.05 -16.82
C GLU A 1023 5.71 -24.82 -17.73
N LYS A 1024 5.62 -23.60 -17.18
CA LYS A 1024 5.54 -22.35 -17.96
C LYS A 1024 6.79 -22.07 -18.79
N ILE A 1025 7.99 -22.27 -18.25
CA ILE A 1025 9.25 -21.99 -18.97
C ILE A 1025 9.45 -22.88 -20.21
N ARG A 1026 8.69 -23.97 -20.35
CA ARG A 1026 8.70 -24.80 -21.58
C ARG A 1026 8.14 -24.08 -22.80
N ASP A 1027 7.37 -23.01 -22.62
CA ASP A 1027 6.82 -22.20 -23.72
C ASP A 1027 7.79 -21.09 -24.20
N VAL A 1028 8.85 -20.76 -23.44
CA VAL A 1028 9.86 -19.75 -23.83
C VAL A 1028 10.71 -20.26 -25.00
N ASP A 1029 10.70 -19.54 -26.13
CA ASP A 1029 11.42 -19.98 -27.33
C ASP A 1029 12.95 -19.80 -27.23
N LEU A 1030 13.43 -18.81 -26.48
CA LEU A 1030 14.86 -18.56 -26.24
C LEU A 1030 15.11 -17.97 -24.85
N PHE A 1031 16.05 -18.56 -24.11
CA PHE A 1031 16.66 -17.96 -22.94
C PHE A 1031 17.99 -17.30 -23.29
N ILE A 1032 18.24 -16.13 -22.71
CA ILE A 1032 19.50 -15.40 -22.85
C ILE A 1032 20.09 -15.22 -21.46
N SER A 1033 21.38 -15.49 -21.31
CA SER A 1033 22.10 -15.25 -20.06
C SER A 1033 23.28 -14.30 -20.32
N PRO A 1034 23.50 -13.27 -19.50
CA PRO A 1034 24.60 -12.32 -19.65
C PRO A 1034 25.96 -12.87 -19.18
N SER A 1035 26.01 -14.04 -18.54
CA SER A 1035 27.26 -14.74 -18.22
C SER A 1035 27.17 -16.24 -18.50
N ALA A 1036 28.31 -16.89 -18.73
CA ALA A 1036 28.38 -18.34 -18.87
C ALA A 1036 28.05 -19.02 -17.52
N PHE A 1037 28.43 -18.43 -16.39
CA PHE A 1037 28.13 -18.93 -15.04
C PHE A 1037 26.62 -19.06 -14.81
N LEU A 1038 25.85 -18.00 -15.08
CA LEU A 1038 24.39 -18.03 -14.89
C LEU A 1038 23.73 -19.03 -15.88
N ARG A 1039 24.20 -19.09 -17.14
CA ARG A 1039 23.77 -20.11 -18.11
C ARG A 1039 23.99 -21.52 -17.57
N ASP A 1040 25.20 -21.80 -17.11
CA ASP A 1040 25.63 -23.14 -16.73
C ASP A 1040 24.96 -23.58 -15.43
N ARG A 1041 24.72 -22.68 -14.46
CA ARG A 1041 23.86 -22.95 -13.30
C ARG A 1041 22.44 -23.38 -13.71
N PHE A 1042 21.83 -22.72 -14.71
CA PHE A 1042 20.51 -23.09 -15.21
C PHE A 1042 20.51 -24.44 -15.95
N ILE A 1043 21.57 -24.77 -16.68
CA ILE A 1043 21.76 -26.08 -17.32
C ILE A 1043 21.97 -27.18 -16.27
N GLU A 1044 22.86 -26.97 -15.31
CA GLU A 1044 23.17 -27.90 -14.22
C GLU A 1044 21.95 -28.21 -13.34
N SER A 1045 21.07 -27.22 -13.13
CA SER A 1045 19.80 -27.42 -12.43
C SER A 1045 18.81 -28.33 -13.17
N GLY A 1046 19.02 -28.57 -14.47
CA GLY A 1046 18.11 -29.31 -15.34
C GLY A 1046 16.83 -28.56 -15.73
N MET A 1047 16.65 -27.30 -15.31
CA MET A 1047 15.47 -26.50 -15.66
C MET A 1047 15.42 -26.09 -17.14
N ILE A 1048 16.57 -25.75 -17.73
CA ILE A 1048 16.67 -25.24 -19.09
C ILE A 1048 17.64 -26.12 -19.88
N ALA A 1049 17.17 -26.64 -21.01
CA ALA A 1049 17.99 -27.48 -21.88
C ALA A 1049 19.07 -26.63 -22.59
N PRO A 1050 20.31 -27.14 -22.76
CA PRO A 1050 21.43 -26.37 -23.33
C PRO A 1050 21.12 -25.71 -24.68
N GLU A 1051 20.35 -26.37 -25.54
CA GLU A 1051 19.98 -25.87 -26.87
C GLU A 1051 18.95 -24.73 -26.84
N ARG A 1052 18.39 -24.40 -25.68
CA ARG A 1052 17.38 -23.34 -25.48
C ARG A 1052 17.93 -22.09 -24.80
N ILE A 1053 19.17 -22.13 -24.31
CA ILE A 1053 19.82 -21.04 -23.60
C ILE A 1053 21.14 -20.66 -24.24
N ILE A 1054 21.36 -19.36 -24.42
CA ILE A 1054 22.60 -18.81 -24.97
C ILE A 1054 23.30 -17.93 -23.94
N HIS A 1055 24.62 -17.82 -24.06
CA HIS A 1055 25.37 -16.72 -23.45
C HIS A 1055 25.39 -15.55 -24.44
N SER A 1056 25.02 -14.36 -23.98
CA SER A 1056 25.15 -13.09 -24.68
C SER A 1056 25.26 -12.00 -23.63
N ASP A 1057 26.46 -11.44 -23.46
CA ASP A 1057 26.71 -10.37 -22.50
C ASP A 1057 25.89 -9.10 -22.80
N ASN A 1058 25.67 -8.30 -21.75
CA ASN A 1058 24.86 -7.09 -21.78
C ASN A 1058 25.55 -5.97 -22.58
N GLY A 1059 24.81 -5.28 -23.44
CA GLY A 1059 25.28 -4.05 -24.06
C GLY A 1059 25.23 -2.83 -23.13
N PHE A 1060 26.23 -1.94 -23.24
CA PHE A 1060 26.35 -0.70 -22.47
C PHE A 1060 26.22 0.55 -23.33
N ASP A 1061 25.67 1.62 -22.77
CA ASP A 1061 25.73 2.94 -23.39
C ASP A 1061 27.13 3.54 -23.23
N LEU A 1062 27.86 3.62 -24.34
CA LEU A 1062 29.23 4.15 -24.35
C LEU A 1062 29.27 5.70 -24.39
N THR A 1063 28.11 6.37 -24.44
CA THR A 1063 28.04 7.84 -24.54
C THR A 1063 28.68 8.58 -23.36
N PRO A 1064 28.45 8.20 -22.08
CA PRO A 1064 29.09 8.86 -20.93
C PRO A 1064 30.62 8.74 -20.91
N TRP A 1065 31.19 7.81 -21.67
CA TRP A 1065 32.61 7.48 -21.71
C TRP A 1065 33.38 8.21 -22.82
N GLN A 1066 32.67 8.98 -23.66
CA GLN A 1066 33.29 9.77 -24.72
C GLN A 1066 34.13 10.90 -24.13
N GLY A 1067 35.45 10.87 -24.39
CA GLY A 1067 36.38 11.82 -23.78
C GLY A 1067 36.69 11.53 -22.31
N PHE A 1068 36.38 10.34 -21.79
CA PHE A 1068 36.77 9.90 -20.46
C PHE A 1068 38.29 10.05 -20.25
N ALA A 1069 38.65 10.58 -19.08
CA ALA A 1069 40.02 10.68 -18.63
C ALA A 1069 40.08 10.52 -17.10
N HIS A 1070 41.02 9.72 -16.62
CA HIS A 1070 41.30 9.57 -15.19
C HIS A 1070 41.73 10.89 -14.55
N ARG A 1071 41.19 11.20 -13.36
CA ARG A 1071 41.65 12.33 -12.55
C ARG A 1071 43.01 11.97 -11.94
N PRO A 1072 44.10 12.73 -12.25
CA PRO A 1072 45.41 12.45 -11.68
C PRO A 1072 45.42 12.60 -10.17
N SER A 1073 46.01 11.63 -9.47
CA SER A 1073 46.12 11.60 -8.02
C SER A 1073 47.49 11.05 -7.60
N THR A 1074 48.04 11.53 -6.48
CA THR A 1074 49.18 10.90 -5.79
C THR A 1074 48.73 9.90 -4.72
N THR A 1075 47.45 9.92 -4.36
CA THR A 1075 46.80 9.00 -3.42
C THR A 1075 46.13 7.88 -4.20
N LEU A 1076 46.35 6.61 -3.85
CA LEU A 1076 45.65 5.49 -4.47
C LEU A 1076 44.22 5.37 -3.91
N ARG A 1077 43.22 5.38 -4.80
CA ARG A 1077 41.78 5.41 -4.45
C ARG A 1077 41.15 4.05 -4.73
N PHE A 1078 40.80 3.33 -3.67
CA PHE A 1078 39.94 2.15 -3.73
C PHE A 1078 38.47 2.58 -3.70
N GLY A 1079 37.64 1.92 -4.51
CA GLY A 1079 36.23 2.27 -4.67
C GLY A 1079 35.25 1.14 -4.44
N PHE A 1080 34.08 1.49 -3.91
CA PHE A 1080 32.85 0.70 -4.04
C PHE A 1080 31.77 1.56 -4.68
N VAL A 1081 31.07 1.02 -5.66
CA VAL A 1081 29.95 1.69 -6.35
C VAL A 1081 28.75 0.75 -6.34
N GLY A 1082 27.61 1.19 -5.79
CA GLY A 1082 26.36 0.44 -5.84
C GLY A 1082 25.49 0.56 -4.58
N THR A 1083 24.47 -0.28 -4.46
CA THR A 1083 23.58 -0.33 -3.30
C THR A 1083 24.34 -0.74 -2.03
N ILE A 1084 24.23 0.04 -0.95
CA ILE A 1084 24.88 -0.25 0.33
C ILE A 1084 24.01 -1.23 1.13
N ALA A 1085 24.11 -2.52 0.78
CA ALA A 1085 23.40 -3.62 1.44
C ALA A 1085 24.37 -4.67 2.02
N GLU A 1086 23.90 -5.47 2.98
CA GLU A 1086 24.73 -6.49 3.63
C GLU A 1086 25.28 -7.53 2.65
N TYR A 1087 24.45 -8.02 1.73
CA TYR A 1087 24.85 -8.98 0.69
C TYR A 1087 25.81 -8.39 -0.36
N LYS A 1088 25.95 -7.05 -0.44
CA LYS A 1088 26.98 -6.38 -1.26
C LYS A 1088 28.33 -6.23 -0.53
N GLY A 1089 28.44 -6.69 0.71
CA GLY A 1089 29.71 -6.92 1.40
C GLY A 1089 30.53 -5.67 1.79
N VAL A 1090 29.94 -4.47 1.76
CA VAL A 1090 30.63 -3.21 2.05
C VAL A 1090 31.36 -3.23 3.42
N HIS A 1091 30.81 -3.93 4.42
CA HIS A 1091 31.45 -4.14 5.72
C HIS A 1091 32.78 -4.90 5.62
N VAL A 1092 32.90 -5.90 4.74
CA VAL A 1092 34.15 -6.66 4.52
C VAL A 1092 35.24 -5.77 3.93
N LEU A 1093 34.88 -4.86 3.01
CA LEU A 1093 35.79 -3.86 2.45
C LEU A 1093 36.21 -2.82 3.49
N VAL A 1094 35.29 -2.32 4.30
CA VAL A 1094 35.62 -1.43 5.42
C VAL A 1094 36.56 -2.13 6.40
N GLU A 1095 36.26 -3.35 6.85
CA GLU A 1095 37.11 -4.13 7.76
C GLU A 1095 38.50 -4.43 7.18
N ALA A 1096 38.60 -4.69 5.87
CA ALA A 1096 39.89 -4.85 5.18
C ALA A 1096 40.71 -3.55 5.20
N PHE A 1097 40.05 -2.41 4.92
CA PHE A 1097 40.69 -1.09 4.84
C PHE A 1097 41.02 -0.46 6.20
N GLU A 1098 40.29 -0.81 7.28
CA GLU A 1098 40.65 -0.44 8.65
C GLU A 1098 42.07 -0.89 9.03
N GLY A 1099 42.55 -2.00 8.47
CA GLY A 1099 43.89 -2.52 8.70
C GLY A 1099 44.99 -1.92 7.81
N VAL A 1100 44.71 -0.92 6.97
CA VAL A 1100 45.68 -0.42 5.96
C VAL A 1100 46.53 0.72 6.51
N GLU A 1101 47.82 0.46 6.70
CA GLU A 1101 48.79 1.35 7.37
C GLU A 1101 49.40 2.44 6.47
N ALA A 1102 49.40 2.28 5.14
CA ALA A 1102 50.05 3.23 4.22
C ALA A 1102 49.23 4.52 4.09
N ASP A 1103 49.78 5.70 4.40
CA ASP A 1103 49.04 6.96 4.50
C ASP A 1103 48.40 7.46 3.18
N ASP A 1104 49.06 7.23 2.05
CA ASP A 1104 48.75 7.70 0.70
C ASP A 1104 47.66 6.86 -0.02
N VAL A 1105 46.63 6.44 0.71
CA VAL A 1105 45.47 5.71 0.17
C VAL A 1105 44.14 6.25 0.69
N GLU A 1106 43.08 6.10 -0.09
CA GLU A 1106 41.71 6.49 0.25
C GLU A 1106 40.73 5.36 -0.14
N LEU A 1107 39.67 5.18 0.66
CA LEU A 1107 38.54 4.30 0.33
C LEU A 1107 37.30 5.17 0.11
N ARG A 1108 36.65 5.05 -1.04
CA ARG A 1108 35.44 5.81 -1.38
C ARG A 1108 34.27 4.88 -1.69
N ILE A 1109 33.12 5.20 -1.12
CA ILE A 1109 31.91 4.36 -1.15
C ILE A 1109 30.77 5.22 -1.70
N TRP A 1110 30.35 4.96 -2.94
CA TRP A 1110 29.18 5.58 -3.57
C TRP A 1110 27.96 4.66 -3.46
N GLY A 1111 26.83 5.25 -3.09
CA GLY A 1111 25.59 4.58 -2.80
C GLY A 1111 24.80 5.30 -1.72
N ASP A 1112 23.50 5.03 -1.63
CA ASP A 1112 22.67 5.52 -0.52
C ASP A 1112 22.87 4.63 0.72
N VAL A 1113 23.27 5.25 1.83
CA VAL A 1113 23.45 4.58 3.13
C VAL A 1113 22.15 4.58 3.95
N GLU A 1114 21.16 5.40 3.57
CA GLU A 1114 19.87 5.50 4.29
C GLU A 1114 18.88 4.40 3.91
N THR A 1115 19.09 3.68 2.80
CA THR A 1115 18.17 2.64 2.32
C THR A 1115 17.99 1.49 3.33
N PHE A 1116 19.07 1.04 3.99
CA PHE A 1116 19.06 -0.11 4.91
C PHE A 1116 19.51 0.31 6.31
N GLN A 1117 18.59 0.88 7.10
CA GLN A 1117 18.89 1.50 8.40
C GLN A 1117 19.57 0.56 9.42
N GLU A 1118 19.20 -0.71 9.49
CA GLU A 1118 19.85 -1.70 10.38
C GLU A 1118 21.29 -1.99 9.95
N TYR A 1119 21.52 -2.12 8.64
CA TYR A 1119 22.87 -2.34 8.10
C TYR A 1119 23.75 -1.09 8.28
N LYS A 1120 23.19 0.11 8.06
CA LYS A 1120 23.85 1.39 8.37
C LYS A 1120 24.34 1.46 9.82
N GLN A 1121 23.50 1.06 10.78
CA GLN A 1121 23.85 1.03 12.21
C GLN A 1121 25.01 0.06 12.52
N ARG A 1122 25.19 -1.00 11.73
CA ARG A 1122 26.34 -1.93 11.82
C ARG A 1122 27.57 -1.43 11.06
N LEU A 1123 27.39 -0.85 9.89
CA LEU A 1123 28.46 -0.46 8.97
C LEU A 1123 29.21 0.80 9.41
N LEU A 1124 28.52 1.87 9.78
CA LEU A 1124 29.16 3.15 10.12
C LEU A 1124 30.13 3.05 11.32
N PRO A 1125 29.85 2.28 12.40
CA PRO A 1125 30.80 2.10 13.49
C PRO A 1125 32.07 1.31 13.13
N LEU A 1126 32.07 0.56 12.01
CA LEU A 1126 33.27 -0.15 11.54
C LEU A 1126 34.25 0.82 10.86
N ALA A 1127 33.75 1.82 10.14
CA ALA A 1127 34.52 2.83 9.41
C ALA A 1127 35.11 3.89 10.36
N ARG A 1128 36.21 3.55 11.03
CA ARG A 1128 36.92 4.44 11.97
C ARG A 1128 38.16 5.08 11.35
N ASN A 1129 38.69 4.52 10.26
CA ASN A 1129 39.75 5.09 9.45
C ASN A 1129 39.23 6.38 8.76
N PRO A 1130 39.80 7.57 9.03
CA PRO A 1130 39.31 8.85 8.49
C PRO A 1130 39.48 9.01 6.97
N ARG A 1131 40.11 8.03 6.31
CA ARG A 1131 40.29 7.95 4.86
C ARG A 1131 39.21 7.10 4.17
N THR A 1132 38.27 6.55 4.93
CA THR A 1132 37.02 5.97 4.41
C THR A 1132 35.99 7.08 4.23
N ARG A 1133 35.54 7.32 3.00
CA ARG A 1133 34.56 8.36 2.66
C ARG A 1133 33.30 7.77 2.03
N PHE A 1134 32.15 8.07 2.65
CA PHE A 1134 30.84 7.82 2.05
C PHE A 1134 30.47 9.01 1.17
N MET A 1135 30.38 8.77 -0.14
CA MET A 1135 30.18 9.79 -1.17
C MET A 1135 28.71 10.05 -1.48
N GLY A 1136 27.81 9.17 -1.02
CA GLY A 1136 26.36 9.28 -1.22
C GLY A 1136 25.87 8.78 -2.58
N ARG A 1137 24.59 9.05 -2.86
CA ARG A 1137 23.93 8.72 -4.14
C ARG A 1137 24.39 9.66 -5.26
N PHE A 1138 24.49 9.14 -6.47
CA PHE A 1138 24.78 9.88 -7.70
C PHE A 1138 23.73 9.55 -8.78
N GLU A 1139 23.72 10.33 -9.86
CA GLU A 1139 22.91 10.09 -11.05
C GLU A 1139 23.68 9.18 -12.02
N ASN A 1140 23.06 8.14 -12.58
CA ASN A 1140 23.76 7.14 -13.42
C ASN A 1140 24.51 7.77 -14.62
N GLY A 1141 24.04 8.89 -15.18
CA GLY A 1141 24.76 9.61 -16.24
C GLY A 1141 26.15 10.13 -15.83
N LYS A 1142 26.42 10.24 -14.53
CA LYS A 1142 27.70 10.67 -13.94
C LYS A 1142 28.63 9.50 -13.57
N ILE A 1143 28.31 8.26 -13.96
CA ILE A 1143 29.13 7.08 -13.64
C ILE A 1143 30.58 7.21 -14.13
N ALA A 1144 30.79 7.82 -15.30
CA ALA A 1144 32.12 8.10 -15.83
C ALA A 1144 32.91 9.09 -14.94
N GLU A 1145 32.25 10.07 -14.31
CA GLU A 1145 32.90 10.98 -13.35
C GLU A 1145 33.26 10.27 -12.04
N VAL A 1146 32.44 9.31 -11.60
CA VAL A 1146 32.69 8.47 -10.42
C VAL A 1146 33.90 7.58 -10.66
N MET A 1147 33.93 6.85 -11.78
CA MET A 1147 35.06 5.98 -12.12
C MET A 1147 36.35 6.77 -12.42
N ALA A 1148 36.27 7.97 -12.98
CA ALA A 1148 37.44 8.84 -13.17
C ALA A 1148 38.12 9.23 -11.85
N ASP A 1149 37.46 9.02 -10.70
CA ASP A 1149 37.99 9.32 -9.37
C ASP A 1149 38.38 8.06 -8.57
N LEU A 1150 38.69 6.97 -9.28
CA LEU A 1150 39.08 5.66 -8.76
C LEU A 1150 40.25 5.03 -9.50
N ASP A 1151 41.11 4.33 -8.76
CA ASP A 1151 42.27 3.62 -9.31
C ASP A 1151 42.11 2.09 -9.25
N VAL A 1152 41.30 1.59 -8.31
CA VAL A 1152 40.93 0.17 -8.17
C VAL A 1152 39.47 0.07 -7.70
N LEU A 1153 38.62 -0.67 -8.42
CA LEU A 1153 37.26 -0.98 -7.97
C LEU A 1153 37.28 -2.24 -7.08
N VAL A 1154 36.49 -2.26 -6.01
CA VAL A 1154 36.26 -3.45 -5.18
C VAL A 1154 34.78 -3.82 -5.21
N VAL A 1155 34.51 -5.09 -5.53
CA VAL A 1155 33.17 -5.71 -5.57
C VAL A 1155 33.13 -6.86 -4.55
N PRO A 1156 32.94 -6.56 -3.24
CA PRO A 1156 33.13 -7.53 -2.16
C PRO A 1156 31.87 -8.38 -1.90
N SER A 1157 31.05 -8.60 -2.92
CA SER A 1157 29.71 -9.19 -2.80
C SER A 1157 29.71 -10.60 -2.16
N LEU A 1158 28.70 -10.85 -1.32
CA LEU A 1158 28.51 -12.07 -0.51
C LEU A 1158 27.39 -12.98 -1.06
N TRP A 1159 27.13 -12.85 -2.36
CA TRP A 1159 26.13 -13.57 -3.15
C TRP A 1159 26.62 -13.63 -4.61
N TYR A 1160 25.92 -14.37 -5.47
CA TYR A 1160 26.27 -14.41 -6.89
C TYR A 1160 25.86 -13.11 -7.61
N GLU A 1161 26.84 -12.27 -7.96
CA GLU A 1161 26.68 -11.30 -9.06
C GLU A 1161 26.75 -12.05 -10.39
N ASN A 1162 25.80 -11.83 -11.30
CA ASN A 1162 25.70 -12.60 -12.54
C ASN A 1162 26.40 -11.93 -13.73
N SER A 1163 26.13 -10.66 -13.99
CA SER A 1163 26.93 -9.79 -14.86
C SER A 1163 26.85 -8.38 -14.25
N PRO A 1164 27.67 -8.09 -13.22
CA PRO A 1164 27.62 -6.81 -12.52
C PRO A 1164 28.03 -5.67 -13.45
N LEU A 1165 27.13 -4.70 -13.63
CA LEU A 1165 27.39 -3.56 -14.51
C LEU A 1165 28.63 -2.77 -14.08
N THR A 1166 28.89 -2.66 -12.77
CA THR A 1166 30.01 -1.90 -12.22
C THR A 1166 31.39 -2.45 -12.58
N ILE A 1167 31.52 -3.75 -12.88
CA ILE A 1167 32.78 -4.33 -13.38
C ILE A 1167 33.03 -3.86 -14.82
N HIS A 1168 32.00 -3.87 -15.66
CA HIS A 1168 32.08 -3.37 -17.03
C HIS A 1168 32.31 -1.85 -17.08
N GLU A 1169 31.68 -1.09 -16.17
CA GLU A 1169 31.94 0.35 -16.01
C GLU A 1169 33.39 0.61 -15.58
N ALA A 1170 33.96 -0.22 -14.70
CA ALA A 1170 35.40 -0.17 -14.40
C ALA A 1170 36.26 -0.53 -15.62
N TRP A 1171 35.86 -1.48 -16.45
CA TRP A 1171 36.59 -1.82 -17.68
C TRP A 1171 36.54 -0.70 -18.73
N LEU A 1172 35.40 -0.03 -18.90
CA LEU A 1172 35.29 1.17 -19.72
C LEU A 1172 36.19 2.31 -19.21
N ALA A 1173 36.43 2.36 -17.91
CA ALA A 1173 37.39 3.26 -17.27
C ALA A 1173 38.86 2.77 -17.33
N GLY A 1174 39.14 1.54 -17.77
CA GLY A 1174 40.48 0.94 -17.65
C GLY A 1174 40.94 0.72 -16.21
N ILE A 1175 40.01 0.44 -15.29
CA ILE A 1175 40.24 0.21 -13.86
C ILE A 1175 40.23 -1.31 -13.57
N PRO A 1176 41.26 -1.85 -12.90
CA PRO A 1176 41.24 -3.24 -12.45
C PRO A 1176 40.32 -3.44 -11.24
N VAL A 1177 39.83 -4.66 -11.09
CA VAL A 1177 38.81 -5.01 -10.09
C VAL A 1177 39.34 -6.01 -9.07
N ILE A 1178 39.03 -5.81 -7.79
CA ILE A 1178 39.11 -6.85 -6.76
C ILE A 1178 37.69 -7.36 -6.49
N CYS A 1179 37.43 -8.65 -6.68
CA CYS A 1179 36.10 -9.24 -6.46
C CYS A 1179 36.16 -10.55 -5.65
N SER A 1180 35.02 -10.92 -5.06
CA SER A 1180 34.86 -12.23 -4.41
C SER A 1180 35.01 -13.36 -5.44
N ASP A 1181 35.62 -14.46 -5.05
CA ASP A 1181 35.95 -15.64 -5.88
C ASP A 1181 34.77 -16.52 -6.33
N ILE A 1182 33.59 -15.92 -6.54
CA ILE A 1182 32.33 -16.61 -6.89
C ILE A 1182 31.52 -15.89 -7.98
N GLY A 1183 30.63 -16.62 -8.65
CA GLY A 1183 29.66 -16.04 -9.58
C GLY A 1183 30.26 -15.54 -10.89
N GLY A 1184 29.48 -14.74 -11.63
CA GLY A 1184 29.94 -14.12 -12.88
C GLY A 1184 30.96 -13.00 -12.67
N MET A 1185 31.06 -12.41 -11.47
CA MET A 1185 32.16 -11.49 -11.16
C MET A 1185 33.54 -12.17 -11.20
N ALA A 1186 33.61 -13.47 -10.87
CA ALA A 1186 34.82 -14.29 -10.99
C ALA A 1186 34.99 -14.95 -12.39
N GLU A 1187 34.00 -14.80 -13.28
CA GLU A 1187 34.14 -15.11 -14.71
C GLU A 1187 34.72 -13.92 -15.49
N LEU A 1188 34.35 -12.70 -15.09
CA LEU A 1188 34.85 -11.46 -15.70
C LEU A 1188 36.32 -11.21 -15.31
N VAL A 1189 36.66 -11.33 -14.03
CA VAL A 1189 38.01 -11.04 -13.54
C VAL A 1189 38.93 -12.24 -13.73
N ASP A 1190 40.04 -12.04 -14.44
CA ASP A 1190 41.14 -13.00 -14.54
C ASP A 1190 42.15 -12.69 -13.42
N ASP A 1191 42.20 -13.55 -12.39
CA ASP A 1191 43.04 -13.36 -11.19
C ASP A 1191 44.52 -13.15 -11.55
N GLY A 1192 45.08 -11.99 -11.16
CA GLY A 1192 46.45 -11.60 -11.46
C GLY A 1192 46.68 -11.03 -12.87
N VAL A 1193 45.64 -10.92 -13.72
CA VAL A 1193 45.74 -10.37 -15.08
C VAL A 1193 45.10 -8.98 -15.16
N ASN A 1194 43.79 -8.88 -14.95
CA ASN A 1194 43.00 -7.64 -15.03
C ASN A 1194 42.41 -7.22 -13.67
N GLY A 1195 42.75 -7.96 -12.61
CA GLY A 1195 42.24 -7.77 -11.27
C GLY A 1195 42.75 -8.84 -10.29
N PHE A 1196 42.08 -9.00 -9.16
CA PHE A 1196 42.34 -10.07 -8.20
C PHE A 1196 41.04 -10.67 -7.66
N HIS A 1197 41.09 -11.98 -7.41
CA HIS A 1197 40.12 -12.67 -6.57
C HIS A 1197 40.54 -12.63 -5.10
N PHE A 1198 39.56 -12.55 -4.22
CA PHE A 1198 39.71 -12.86 -2.79
C PHE A 1198 38.58 -13.79 -2.34
N ARG A 1199 38.83 -14.58 -1.31
CA ARG A 1199 37.83 -15.49 -0.73
C ARG A 1199 36.62 -14.70 -0.21
N MET A 1200 35.42 -15.03 -0.71
CA MET A 1200 34.18 -14.38 -0.27
C MET A 1200 34.09 -14.24 1.26
N GLY A 1201 33.95 -13.01 1.75
CA GLY A 1201 33.82 -12.70 3.18
C GLY A 1201 35.13 -12.61 3.97
N ASP A 1202 36.29 -12.97 3.39
CA ASP A 1202 37.58 -12.89 4.08
C ASP A 1202 38.23 -11.50 3.90
N ALA A 1203 37.94 -10.60 4.86
CA ALA A 1203 38.53 -9.26 4.91
C ALA A 1203 40.08 -9.26 4.96
N ARG A 1204 40.72 -10.35 5.41
CA ARG A 1204 42.20 -10.44 5.45
C ARG A 1204 42.77 -10.81 4.10
N ASP A 1205 42.12 -11.74 3.38
CA ASP A 1205 42.48 -12.04 2.00
C ASP A 1205 42.24 -10.81 1.11
N LEU A 1206 41.09 -10.13 1.26
CA LEU A 1206 40.82 -8.86 0.58
C LEU A 1206 41.91 -7.82 0.85
N ARG A 1207 42.25 -7.56 2.12
CA ARG A 1207 43.36 -6.66 2.49
C ARG A 1207 44.66 -7.08 1.80
N SER A 1208 44.97 -8.37 1.75
CA SER A 1208 46.19 -8.85 1.07
C SER A 1208 46.20 -8.54 -0.43
N ARG A 1209 45.04 -8.43 -1.10
CA ARG A 1209 44.93 -7.97 -2.50
C ARG A 1209 45.07 -6.46 -2.62
N MET A 1210 44.53 -5.70 -1.67
CA MET A 1210 44.73 -4.25 -1.59
C MET A 1210 46.21 -3.92 -1.38
N ASP A 1211 46.89 -4.65 -0.48
CA ASP A 1211 48.32 -4.51 -0.20
C ASP A 1211 49.18 -4.67 -1.48
N ARG A 1212 48.79 -5.52 -2.45
CA ARG A 1212 49.50 -5.65 -3.75
C ARG A 1212 49.54 -4.36 -4.56
N PHE A 1213 48.45 -3.60 -4.59
CA PHE A 1213 48.40 -2.30 -5.26
C PHE A 1213 49.06 -1.18 -4.44
N ILE A 1214 49.26 -1.42 -3.14
CA ILE A 1214 49.98 -0.50 -2.24
C ILE A 1214 51.49 -0.67 -2.41
N GLU A 1215 51.96 -1.92 -2.49
CA GLU A 1215 53.37 -2.27 -2.76
C GLU A 1215 53.84 -1.86 -4.17
N ASP A 1216 52.95 -1.93 -5.16
CA ASP A 1216 53.24 -1.59 -6.56
C ASP A 1216 52.12 -0.70 -7.15
N ARG A 1217 52.27 0.62 -7.01
CA ARG A 1217 51.29 1.62 -7.51
C ARG A 1217 51.03 1.51 -9.02
N GLU A 1218 52.03 1.11 -9.80
CA GLU A 1218 51.89 0.91 -11.25
C GLU A 1218 51.12 -0.36 -11.61
N LEU A 1219 50.91 -1.29 -10.66
CA LEU A 1219 50.14 -2.51 -10.90
C LEU A 1219 48.70 -2.19 -11.33
N ALA A 1220 48.08 -1.17 -10.75
CA ALA A 1220 46.72 -0.75 -11.10
C ALA A 1220 46.61 -0.41 -12.59
N ARG A 1221 47.51 0.46 -13.07
CA ARG A 1221 47.60 0.87 -14.48
C ARG A 1221 47.87 -0.31 -15.41
N ARG A 1222 48.82 -1.19 -15.06
CA ARG A 1222 49.22 -2.36 -15.89
C ARG A 1222 48.18 -3.48 -15.94
N MET A 1223 47.30 -3.58 -14.94
CA MET A 1223 46.14 -4.47 -14.97
C MET A 1223 44.96 -3.82 -15.69
N GLY A 1224 44.78 -2.51 -15.53
CA GLY A 1224 43.82 -1.68 -16.26
C GLY A 1224 44.01 -1.74 -17.79
N GLU A 1225 45.25 -1.82 -18.27
CA GLU A 1225 45.58 -2.05 -19.69
C GLU A 1225 45.14 -3.43 -20.23
N LYS A 1226 44.65 -4.35 -19.38
CA LYS A 1226 44.29 -5.74 -19.72
C LYS A 1226 42.82 -6.08 -19.43
N VAL A 1227 41.99 -5.11 -19.07
CA VAL A 1227 40.55 -5.33 -18.88
C VAL A 1227 39.88 -5.82 -20.16
N GLY A 1228 38.77 -6.54 -20.01
CA GLY A 1228 38.04 -7.08 -21.16
C GLY A 1228 37.33 -6.00 -21.99
N PRO A 1229 37.02 -6.29 -23.26
CA PRO A 1229 36.17 -5.41 -24.06
C PRO A 1229 34.74 -5.41 -23.50
N VAL A 1230 34.07 -4.26 -23.55
CA VAL A 1230 32.67 -4.11 -23.12
C VAL A 1230 31.80 -3.89 -24.36
N LYS A 1231 30.71 -4.66 -24.46
CA LYS A 1231 29.80 -4.66 -25.59
C LYS A 1231 29.03 -3.34 -25.67
N ASP A 1232 28.91 -2.75 -26.87
CA ASP A 1232 28.07 -1.56 -27.06
C ASP A 1232 26.58 -1.96 -27.14
N ILE A 1233 25.68 -1.20 -26.52
CA ILE A 1233 24.23 -1.42 -26.60
C ILE A 1233 23.69 -1.39 -28.03
N ARG A 1234 24.36 -0.67 -28.95
CA ARG A 1234 24.03 -0.65 -30.38
C ARG A 1234 24.34 -1.99 -31.04
N GLU A 1235 25.45 -2.63 -30.67
CA GLU A 1235 25.83 -3.97 -31.14
C GLU A 1235 24.87 -5.02 -30.57
N ASP A 1236 24.56 -4.91 -29.28
CA ASP A 1236 23.63 -5.83 -28.62
C ASP A 1236 22.20 -5.72 -29.17
N ALA A 1237 21.70 -4.51 -29.46
CA ALA A 1237 20.42 -4.34 -30.13
C ALA A 1237 20.39 -4.96 -31.54
N VAL A 1238 21.52 -4.98 -32.26
CA VAL A 1238 21.63 -5.65 -33.57
C VAL A 1238 21.64 -7.18 -33.42
N ASP A 1239 22.38 -7.72 -32.44
CA ASP A 1239 22.37 -9.15 -32.12
C ASP A 1239 20.96 -9.62 -31.74
N MET A 1240 20.29 -8.89 -30.86
CA MET A 1240 18.92 -9.18 -30.45
C MET A 1240 17.95 -9.09 -31.63
N GLU A 1241 18.06 -8.07 -32.48
CA GLU A 1241 17.27 -7.94 -33.70
C GLU A 1241 17.47 -9.15 -34.65
N GLU A 1242 18.70 -9.68 -34.80
CA GLU A 1242 18.92 -10.91 -35.56
C GLU A 1242 18.27 -12.11 -34.91
N ARG A 1243 18.44 -12.30 -33.59
CA ARG A 1243 17.84 -13.42 -32.83
C ARG A 1243 16.31 -13.43 -32.97
N TYR A 1244 15.66 -12.28 -32.79
CA TYR A 1244 14.21 -12.11 -32.99
C TYR A 1244 13.79 -12.50 -34.41
N ARG A 1245 14.54 -12.06 -35.44
CA ARG A 1245 14.26 -12.41 -36.84
C ARG A 1245 14.44 -13.89 -37.13
N ARG A 1246 15.45 -14.56 -36.55
CA ARG A 1246 15.64 -16.02 -36.68
C ARG A 1246 14.43 -16.75 -36.10
N LEU A 1247 14.01 -16.37 -34.90
CA LEU A 1247 12.87 -16.93 -34.19
C LEU A 1247 11.54 -16.74 -34.95
N LEU A 1248 11.24 -15.51 -35.40
CA LEU A 1248 10.03 -15.22 -36.21
C LEU A 1248 9.98 -16.00 -37.53
N ARG A 1249 11.14 -16.36 -38.09
CA ARG A 1249 11.28 -17.20 -39.29
C ARG A 1249 11.20 -18.71 -39.00
N GLY A 1250 11.08 -19.13 -37.74
CA GLY A 1250 11.13 -20.54 -37.34
C GLY A 1250 12.49 -21.21 -37.60
N LYS A 1251 13.58 -20.42 -37.61
CA LYS A 1251 14.94 -20.94 -37.73
C LYS A 1251 15.56 -21.16 -36.35
N PRO A 1252 16.55 -22.07 -36.22
CA PRO A 1252 17.39 -22.13 -35.03
C PRO A 1252 17.97 -20.76 -34.71
N VAL A 1253 18.00 -20.40 -33.42
CA VAL A 1253 18.48 -19.10 -32.92
C VAL A 1253 19.89 -19.19 -32.32
N THR A 1254 20.34 -20.42 -32.07
CA THR A 1254 21.74 -20.79 -31.81
C THR A 1254 22.64 -20.59 -33.02
#